data_AF-A0A3D3FKP4-F1
#
_entry.id   AF-A0A3D3FKP4-F1
#
_cell.length_a   1.000
_cell.length_b   1.000
_cell.length_c   1.000
_cell.angle_alpha   90.00
_cell.angle_beta   90.00
_cell.angle_gamma   90.00
#
_symmetry.space_group_name_H-M   'P 1'
#
loop_
_entity.id
_entity.type
_entity.pdbx_description
1 polymer ?
#
loop_
_entity_poly.entity_id
_entity_poly.type
_entity_poly.pdbx_seq_one_letter_code
_entity_poly.pdbx_strand_id
1 'polypeptide(L)'
;MNGRIRLNLHCHSNLSDGVLTPEALAGLLADEGAVVAALTDHDTVEGAARFRDALSLRGVAFVDAVELTTFCSYGEIHVLAYGIDPESPELLTALSVIGDRAEAELQGFMDYVRRLGIRPHAGKLATEAAIALIHRCGGIAVLAHPLNIVFASGDLAALVDELSAQGLDGLEAVYSPYSEAERNSLRSLAETRGLCVSMGTDFHVPDDPSHRIVIESEESEWLAFRARLLRRSGEPAVAAASAATAQATEAAAAAPAAEAAGAPGAALRRKDPAQVKTGFRLGKFSVRIIAASLLALGLFVVAIFAVSIPYFERILLERKKEMIRELTTEAVSLIAEYAADESSGRTDRAEAQANAIAHIRDIRYGREGKDYFWITDSVPRMLMHPYRKDLEGKDVSDFQDDNGLRVFWEFKRAVREEDQGYVEYLWQWKDDAKRIVPKLSFVKRFDPWGWIIGTGIYLDDVQDEIRALTGRMVWLSVLIALILMLLLVFIALQSLSLEKKKRAADFAMRESKERYRALVEASSEGMVIVVDGACTFANAPFLRLSGYAEAEVVLLKIAEFLVPYPGEEEEAMEFLASLPGKADEPPLACLFRRRSGDLVDVVVNASSFSLVGKKGTVLAVKDARIADAPEAAGAATGMNAGLAELLRMGYFRARLNRRASLVAADAVARRLLGLDGASAPDSAGAHHAGAHHAGPDHAGAERAGFGSLFAEAADWESFYTELVSAGRVVRKAVLLRGTTDGGSPDLRRALVTAAVDDAESQGSRSFSAIIEEPAADSDELAALKDEFLCLEASSRCLDERIPTDGERVPRIAMEASARSAAEGMVRSGGGALVVRSPAGQDIGILTDADLCSRIIAEGRGPDTAASLAMTAPIVSAAEGATWADALRLMREKDTTHVAVRDGNDRVTALVGNEDLVRMRADSFGSLLGAVPLARDLAELGRLRARTGARARLSISGGMRSRVVSGFVSSIGDAIVARVAAFALDELGPSPSPYAFLALGSLGRSESLPSSDQDNAIVYLPARRDVPASEEAEDADAAADAAVEAAAEAERAWFLRLGTRICDGLLETGVPYCPGGVMAKNAAWCGTLAEWERKFGAWIAAPDPEEMLALNMSFDFRAACGDVAVADALRVSVARALEETPAFITQLARDALRRKTAFPQTTAFFQGGEAEIDLKETAAQFALYARLYALRDGIAETNTWRRYEELARRGSFGAALAADCLDSYETLMGMRAERQAAAPKLPLKAFRPREQALLREALAQASLVQKKIAFDFPGSAI
;
A
#
# COMPACT_ATOMS: atom_id res chain seq x y z
N MET A 1 41.35 -9.31 10.54
CA MET A 1 40.40 -8.17 10.54
C MET A 1 39.38 -8.49 11.62
N ASN A 2 39.16 -7.60 12.60
CA ASN A 2 38.19 -7.84 13.68
C ASN A 2 36.76 -7.71 13.12
N GLY A 3 36.20 -8.82 12.64
CA GLY A 3 34.84 -8.88 12.10
C GLY A 3 33.81 -8.75 13.23
N ARG A 4 32.91 -7.78 13.13
CA ARG A 4 31.69 -7.71 13.95
C ARG A 4 30.54 -8.30 13.18
N ILE A 5 29.64 -9.00 13.87
CA ILE A 5 28.43 -9.60 13.29
C ILE A 5 27.18 -8.97 13.89
N ARG A 6 26.18 -8.70 13.04
CA ARG A 6 24.87 -8.13 13.40
C ARG A 6 23.82 -9.23 13.42
N LEU A 7 23.22 -9.52 14.56
CA LEU A 7 22.24 -10.60 14.68
C LEU A 7 21.23 -10.35 15.81
N ASN A 8 20.21 -11.19 15.90
CA ASN A 8 19.30 -11.20 17.05
C ASN A 8 18.76 -12.60 17.35
N LEU A 9 19.25 -13.25 18.41
CA LEU A 9 18.79 -14.58 18.80
C LEU A 9 17.68 -14.54 19.86
N HIS A 10 17.19 -13.37 20.27
CA HIS A 10 16.13 -13.25 21.27
C HIS A 10 15.16 -12.13 20.89
N CYS A 11 14.01 -12.51 20.29
CA CYS A 11 12.93 -11.58 19.97
C CYS A 11 11.56 -12.26 19.94
N HIS A 12 10.51 -11.44 20.10
CA HIS A 12 9.14 -11.90 20.30
C HIS A 12 8.18 -11.38 19.24
N SER A 13 7.18 -12.19 18.91
CA SER A 13 6.12 -11.88 17.96
C SER A 13 4.76 -11.78 18.65
N ASN A 14 3.75 -11.37 17.90
CA ASN A 14 2.37 -11.25 18.37
C ASN A 14 1.66 -12.58 18.69
N LEU A 15 2.38 -13.69 18.62
CA LEU A 15 1.90 -15.01 19.05
C LEU A 15 2.22 -15.30 20.51
N SER A 16 3.15 -14.53 21.10
CA SER A 16 3.37 -14.44 22.54
C SER A 16 3.00 -13.03 23.04
N ASP A 17 3.96 -12.15 23.27
CA ASP A 17 3.83 -10.82 23.85
C ASP A 17 4.46 -9.69 23.01
N GLY A 18 5.02 -10.01 21.84
CA GLY A 18 5.46 -9.01 20.86
C GLY A 18 4.29 -8.32 20.12
N VAL A 19 4.56 -7.20 19.44
CA VAL A 19 3.53 -6.43 18.70
C VAL A 19 3.48 -6.77 17.22
N LEU A 20 4.59 -7.24 16.65
CA LEU A 20 4.73 -7.52 15.23
C LEU A 20 4.37 -8.98 14.91
N THR A 21 3.78 -9.23 13.73
CA THR A 21 3.65 -10.62 13.25
C THR A 21 5.03 -11.19 12.94
N PRO A 22 5.22 -12.52 12.96
CA PRO A 22 6.48 -13.15 12.57
C PRO A 22 7.05 -12.62 11.25
N GLU A 23 6.22 -12.38 10.24
CA GLU A 23 6.66 -11.87 8.93
C GLU A 23 7.09 -10.41 8.95
N ALA A 24 6.40 -9.58 9.75
CA ALA A 24 6.74 -8.17 9.92
C ALA A 24 8.03 -8.01 10.72
N LEU A 25 8.20 -8.83 11.77
CA LEU A 25 9.41 -8.89 12.58
C LEU A 25 10.62 -9.34 11.75
N ALA A 26 10.47 -10.40 10.95
CA ALA A 26 11.50 -10.85 10.01
C ALA A 26 11.84 -9.79 8.95
N GLY A 27 10.85 -9.00 8.51
CA GLY A 27 11.07 -7.85 7.63
C GLY A 27 11.96 -6.79 8.27
N LEU A 28 11.61 -6.37 9.48
CA LEU A 28 12.33 -5.33 10.21
C LEU A 28 13.78 -5.75 10.55
N LEU A 29 13.99 -7.01 10.96
CA LEU A 29 15.33 -7.56 11.20
C LEU A 29 16.21 -7.53 9.95
N ALA A 30 15.64 -7.84 8.78
CA ALA A 30 16.36 -7.80 7.52
C ALA A 30 16.67 -6.37 7.07
N ASP A 31 15.75 -5.42 7.28
CA ASP A 31 15.94 -4.00 6.94
C ASP A 31 17.04 -3.37 7.81
N GLU A 32 17.17 -3.81 9.07
CA GLU A 32 18.22 -3.42 10.00
C GLU A 32 19.55 -4.17 9.81
N GLY A 33 19.63 -5.06 8.81
CA GLY A 33 20.87 -5.74 8.43
C GLY A 33 21.31 -6.87 9.36
N ALA A 34 20.37 -7.55 10.04
CA ALA A 34 20.68 -8.80 10.73
C ALA A 34 21.10 -9.88 9.72
N VAL A 35 22.16 -10.62 10.03
CA VAL A 35 22.61 -11.77 9.21
C VAL A 35 22.11 -13.10 9.76
N VAL A 36 21.77 -13.17 11.05
CA VAL A 36 21.17 -14.34 11.71
C VAL A 36 20.08 -13.86 12.67
N ALA A 37 18.95 -14.56 12.72
CA ALA A 37 17.92 -14.30 13.71
C ALA A 37 17.23 -15.57 14.25
N ALA A 38 16.72 -15.50 15.47
CA ALA A 38 15.89 -16.54 16.07
C ALA A 38 14.63 -15.91 16.66
N LEU A 39 13.47 -16.53 16.40
CA LEU A 39 12.22 -16.18 17.05
C LEU A 39 12.11 -17.02 18.31
N THR A 40 11.97 -16.37 19.46
CA THR A 40 11.98 -17.01 20.77
C THR A 40 10.70 -16.68 21.53
N ASP A 41 9.55 -16.76 20.85
CA ASP A 41 8.23 -16.51 21.46
C ASP A 41 8.06 -17.28 22.78
N HIS A 42 7.46 -16.64 23.78
CA HIS A 42 7.16 -17.28 25.06
C HIS A 42 6.25 -18.50 24.90
N ASP A 43 6.78 -19.67 25.27
CA ASP A 43 6.07 -20.94 25.39
C ASP A 43 5.25 -21.35 24.14
N THR A 44 5.66 -20.89 22.95
CA THR A 44 5.01 -21.25 21.68
C THR A 44 5.98 -21.26 20.51
N VAL A 45 5.80 -22.22 19.60
CA VAL A 45 6.52 -22.32 18.32
C VAL A 45 5.60 -22.10 17.11
N GLU A 46 4.35 -21.66 17.32
CA GLU A 46 3.35 -21.49 16.26
C GLU A 46 3.83 -20.50 15.16
N GLY A 47 4.69 -19.55 15.52
CA GLY A 47 5.28 -18.57 14.61
C GLY A 47 6.51 -19.04 13.83
N ALA A 48 7.18 -20.11 14.28
CA ALA A 48 8.53 -20.47 13.83
C ALA A 48 8.61 -20.70 12.32
N ALA A 49 7.64 -21.42 11.74
CA ALA A 49 7.61 -21.68 10.30
C ALA A 49 7.40 -20.40 9.47
N ARG A 50 6.50 -19.50 9.91
CA ARG A 50 6.19 -18.24 9.22
C ARG A 50 7.37 -17.27 9.29
N PHE A 51 8.05 -17.24 10.43
CA PHE A 51 9.26 -16.45 10.66
C PHE A 51 10.40 -16.91 9.77
N ARG A 52 10.68 -18.22 9.77
CA ARG A 52 11.66 -18.88 8.91
C ARG A 52 11.46 -18.52 7.44
N ASP A 53 10.26 -18.75 6.93
CA ASP A 53 9.93 -18.47 5.53
C ASP A 53 10.16 -17.00 5.17
N ALA A 54 9.81 -16.09 6.08
CA ALA A 54 9.97 -14.65 5.87
C ALA A 54 11.44 -14.19 5.91
N LEU A 55 12.28 -14.79 6.75
CA LEU A 55 13.73 -14.54 6.79
C LEU A 55 14.44 -15.12 5.56
N SER A 56 14.09 -16.34 5.15
CA SER A 56 14.67 -16.98 3.96
C SER A 56 14.43 -16.16 2.70
N LEU A 57 13.24 -15.56 2.54
CA LEU A 57 12.93 -14.64 1.43
C LEU A 57 13.83 -13.39 1.41
N ARG A 58 14.47 -13.07 2.52
CA ARG A 58 15.28 -11.87 2.72
C ARG A 58 16.75 -12.20 2.92
N GLY A 59 17.19 -13.44 2.72
CA GLY A 59 18.60 -13.83 2.84
C GLY A 59 19.17 -13.70 4.25
N VAL A 60 18.32 -13.75 5.29
CA VAL A 60 18.76 -13.78 6.69
C VAL A 60 18.75 -15.23 7.17
N ALA A 61 19.83 -15.71 7.75
CA ALA A 61 19.88 -17.06 8.31
C ALA A 61 19.00 -17.16 9.57
N PHE A 62 18.45 -18.33 9.84
CA PHE A 62 17.55 -18.54 10.97
C PHE A 62 18.03 -19.66 11.90
N VAL A 63 17.66 -19.55 13.16
CA VAL A 63 17.80 -20.63 14.16
C VAL A 63 16.41 -20.90 14.74
N ASP A 64 15.96 -22.15 14.67
CA ASP A 64 14.72 -22.57 15.34
C ASP A 64 14.91 -22.48 16.86
N ALA A 65 14.02 -21.76 17.53
CA ALA A 65 14.12 -21.50 18.95
C ALA A 65 12.75 -21.28 19.62
N VAL A 66 12.75 -21.30 20.96
CA VAL A 66 11.61 -20.92 21.82
C VAL A 66 12.15 -20.44 23.18
N GLU A 67 11.47 -19.50 23.82
CA GLU A 67 11.73 -19.15 25.23
C GLU A 67 10.77 -19.93 26.13
N LEU A 68 11.31 -20.77 27.01
CA LEU A 68 10.52 -21.56 27.95
C LEU A 68 10.47 -20.88 29.31
N THR A 69 9.26 -20.69 29.83
CA THR A 69 9.03 -20.23 31.20
C THR A 69 9.22 -21.41 32.16
N THR A 70 10.21 -21.32 33.05
CA THR A 70 10.58 -22.41 33.97
C THR A 70 10.68 -21.95 35.41
N PHE A 71 10.71 -22.90 36.35
CA PHE A 71 10.83 -22.61 37.77
C PHE A 71 11.97 -23.40 38.42
N CYS A 72 12.79 -22.72 39.23
CA CYS A 72 13.89 -23.30 40.01
C CYS A 72 13.84 -22.85 41.48
N SER A 73 14.84 -23.25 42.26
CA SER A 73 15.03 -22.87 43.68
C SER A 73 15.06 -21.35 43.92
N TYR A 74 15.40 -20.57 42.89
CA TYR A 74 15.52 -19.11 42.93
C TYR A 74 14.30 -18.36 42.39
N GLY A 75 13.29 -19.08 41.90
CA GLY A 75 12.07 -18.49 41.34
C GLY A 75 11.83 -18.85 39.88
N GLU A 76 11.01 -18.03 39.22
CA GLU A 76 10.74 -18.16 37.78
C GLU A 76 11.91 -17.60 36.98
N ILE A 77 12.38 -18.39 36.01
CA ILE A 77 13.47 -18.03 35.10
C ILE A 77 13.12 -18.50 33.69
N HIS A 78 13.70 -17.83 32.69
CA HIS A 78 13.49 -18.20 31.31
C HIS A 78 14.69 -18.93 30.72
N VAL A 79 14.42 -20.00 29.99
CA VAL A 79 15.45 -20.80 29.30
C VAL A 79 15.16 -20.75 27.80
N LEU A 80 16.11 -20.20 27.06
CA LEU A 80 16.10 -20.19 25.60
C LEU A 80 16.56 -21.55 25.10
N ALA A 81 15.73 -22.16 24.25
CA ALA A 81 16.03 -23.41 23.59
C ALA A 81 16.38 -23.12 22.14
N TYR A 82 17.62 -23.41 21.71
CA TYR A 82 18.08 -23.15 20.34
C TYR A 82 18.38 -24.44 19.59
N GLY A 83 18.12 -24.46 18.29
CA GLY A 83 18.39 -25.62 17.44
C GLY A 83 17.44 -26.79 17.69
N ILE A 84 16.24 -26.50 18.20
CA ILE A 84 15.19 -27.50 18.46
C ILE A 84 14.40 -27.82 17.19
N ASP A 85 13.80 -29.01 17.13
CA ASP A 85 12.75 -29.32 16.17
C ASP A 85 11.39 -28.77 16.67
N PRO A 86 10.82 -27.72 16.05
CA PRO A 86 9.54 -27.14 16.48
C PRO A 86 8.35 -28.09 16.24
N GLU A 87 8.52 -29.13 15.41
CA GLU A 87 7.49 -30.15 15.17
C GLU A 87 7.61 -31.36 16.10
N SER A 88 8.61 -31.37 17.00
CA SER A 88 8.81 -32.45 17.96
C SER A 88 7.55 -32.67 18.80
N PRO A 89 6.95 -33.88 18.78
CA PRO A 89 5.76 -34.17 19.58
C PRO A 89 5.97 -33.94 21.08
N GLU A 90 7.19 -34.14 21.57
CA GLU A 90 7.57 -33.98 22.97
C GLU A 90 7.60 -32.50 23.38
N LEU A 91 8.13 -31.64 22.50
CA LEU A 91 8.14 -30.19 22.68
C LEU A 91 6.72 -29.62 22.62
N LEU A 92 5.94 -29.95 21.58
CA LEU A 92 4.56 -29.48 21.42
C LEU A 92 3.68 -29.91 22.60
N THR A 93 3.92 -31.11 23.12
CA THR A 93 3.23 -31.60 24.32
C THR A 93 3.61 -30.76 25.54
N ALA A 94 4.89 -30.45 25.75
CA ALA A 94 5.33 -29.60 26.86
C ALA A 94 4.77 -28.16 26.76
N LEU A 95 4.82 -27.55 25.57
CA LEU A 95 4.30 -26.19 25.34
C LEU A 95 2.79 -26.08 25.57
N SER A 96 2.02 -27.11 25.21
CA SER A 96 0.57 -27.13 25.47
C SER A 96 0.19 -27.11 26.96
N VAL A 97 1.13 -27.46 27.84
CA VAL A 97 0.97 -27.49 29.30
C VAL A 97 1.35 -26.16 29.93
N ILE A 98 2.36 -25.47 29.38
CA ILE A 98 2.83 -24.18 29.88
C ILE A 98 1.89 -23.04 29.42
N GLY A 99 1.36 -23.10 28.19
CA GLY A 99 0.61 -22.02 27.53
C GLY A 99 -0.88 -21.81 27.90
N ASP A 100 -1.32 -22.18 29.11
CA ASP A 100 -2.64 -21.83 29.68
C ASP A 100 -3.88 -22.14 28.80
N ARG A 101 -3.88 -23.27 28.06
CA ARG A 101 -5.06 -23.78 27.35
C ARG A 101 -5.80 -24.86 28.16
N ALA A 102 -6.81 -24.39 28.90
CA ALA A 102 -7.98 -25.12 29.42
C ALA A 102 -7.75 -26.31 30.41
N GLU A 103 -8.20 -26.10 31.65
CA GLU A 103 -8.29 -27.06 32.78
C GLU A 103 -8.89 -28.45 32.46
N ALA A 104 -9.53 -28.66 31.30
CA ALA A 104 -10.27 -29.87 30.99
C ALA A 104 -9.42 -31.05 30.46
N GLU A 105 -8.23 -30.80 29.90
CA GLU A 105 -7.34 -31.86 29.36
C GLU A 105 -6.23 -32.28 30.34
N LEU A 106 -6.06 -31.52 31.43
CA LEU A 106 -5.00 -31.70 32.45
C LEU A 106 -5.07 -33.07 33.16
N GLN A 107 -6.26 -33.65 33.31
CA GLN A 107 -6.43 -34.89 34.09
C GLN A 107 -5.88 -36.13 33.38
N GLY A 108 -6.08 -36.26 32.06
CA GLY A 108 -5.61 -37.41 31.28
C GLY A 108 -4.10 -37.37 31.02
N PHE A 109 -3.53 -36.17 31.00
CA PHE A 109 -2.12 -35.91 30.78
C PHE A 109 -1.27 -36.08 32.05
N MET A 110 -1.78 -35.70 33.24
CA MET A 110 -1.11 -35.93 34.52
C MET A 110 -0.86 -37.42 34.85
N ASP A 111 -1.62 -38.32 34.23
CA ASP A 111 -1.41 -39.77 34.33
C ASP A 111 -0.35 -40.28 33.32
N TYR A 112 -0.08 -39.54 32.25
CA TYR A 112 0.99 -39.82 31.28
C TYR A 112 2.35 -39.26 31.74
N VAL A 113 2.38 -38.02 32.28
CA VAL A 113 3.60 -37.38 32.81
C VAL A 113 4.18 -38.15 34.01
N ARG A 114 3.31 -38.69 34.88
CA ARG A 114 3.72 -39.59 35.97
C ARG A 114 4.37 -40.88 35.47
N ARG A 115 4.05 -41.33 34.24
CA ARG A 115 4.70 -42.50 33.61
C ARG A 115 6.06 -42.18 33.00
N LEU A 116 6.35 -40.90 32.72
CA LEU A 116 7.62 -40.43 32.14
C LEU A 116 8.66 -39.99 33.19
N GLY A 117 8.33 -40.02 34.49
CA GLY A 117 9.26 -39.69 35.58
C GLY A 117 9.46 -38.20 35.85
N ILE A 118 8.73 -37.31 35.18
CA ILE A 118 8.80 -35.85 35.32
C ILE A 118 7.93 -35.43 36.52
N ARG A 119 8.48 -34.67 37.47
CA ARG A 119 7.73 -34.15 38.64
C ARG A 119 7.27 -32.70 38.40
N PRO A 120 5.98 -32.45 38.09
CA PRO A 120 5.45 -31.09 38.06
C PRO A 120 5.28 -30.57 39.50
N HIS A 121 5.79 -29.38 39.79
CA HIS A 121 5.50 -28.66 41.03
C HIS A 121 4.54 -27.51 40.71
N ALA A 122 3.34 -27.53 41.29
CA ALA A 122 2.32 -26.48 41.15
C ALA A 122 1.96 -26.10 39.69
N GLY A 123 1.95 -27.05 38.75
CA GLY A 123 1.54 -26.81 37.36
C GLY A 123 2.56 -26.08 36.47
N LYS A 124 3.79 -25.83 36.96
CA LYS A 124 4.89 -25.21 36.20
C LYS A 124 6.00 -26.22 35.87
N LEU A 125 6.72 -26.01 34.76
CA LEU A 125 7.84 -26.86 34.34
C LEU A 125 9.10 -26.53 35.15
N ALA A 126 9.70 -27.53 35.79
CA ALA A 126 10.96 -27.35 36.52
C ALA A 126 12.12 -27.12 35.53
N THR A 127 13.05 -26.22 35.85
CA THR A 127 14.17 -25.86 34.96
C THR A 127 15.03 -27.06 34.55
N GLU A 128 15.34 -27.97 35.48
CA GLU A 128 16.06 -29.23 35.19
C GLU A 128 15.35 -30.06 34.10
N ALA A 129 14.01 -30.17 34.20
CA ALA A 129 13.21 -30.93 33.25
C ALA A 129 13.13 -30.23 31.88
N ALA A 130 13.17 -28.89 31.86
CA ALA A 130 13.23 -28.09 30.64
C ALA A 130 14.56 -28.27 29.92
N ILE A 131 15.69 -28.17 30.62
CA ILE A 131 17.04 -28.41 30.04
C ILE A 131 17.10 -29.82 29.43
N ALA A 132 16.67 -30.83 30.17
CA ALA A 132 16.64 -32.20 29.67
C ALA A 132 15.70 -32.40 28.46
N LEU A 133 14.57 -31.67 28.40
CA LEU A 133 13.67 -31.68 27.26
C LEU A 133 14.33 -31.06 26.01
N ILE A 134 14.97 -29.91 26.17
CA ILE A 134 15.66 -29.19 25.09
C ILE A 134 16.72 -30.10 24.46
N HIS A 135 17.52 -30.79 25.28
CA HIS A 135 18.53 -31.73 24.78
C HIS A 135 17.94 -32.93 24.05
N ARG A 136 16.81 -33.48 24.52
CA ARG A 136 16.12 -34.58 23.81
C ARG A 136 15.59 -34.14 22.45
N CYS A 137 15.17 -32.88 22.34
CA CYS A 137 14.78 -32.26 21.07
C CYS A 137 15.98 -31.88 20.18
N GLY A 138 17.21 -32.21 20.60
CA GLY A 138 18.43 -31.96 19.85
C GLY A 138 18.97 -30.53 19.95
N GLY A 139 18.36 -29.68 20.77
CA GLY A 139 18.77 -28.30 20.97
C GLY A 139 19.76 -28.10 22.13
N ILE A 140 20.16 -26.85 22.33
CA ILE A 140 20.98 -26.39 23.45
C ILE A 140 20.17 -25.47 24.36
N ALA A 141 20.43 -25.54 25.67
CA ALA A 141 19.71 -24.78 26.68
C ALA A 141 20.54 -23.58 27.16
N VAL A 142 19.99 -22.37 27.06
CA VAL A 142 20.66 -21.12 27.40
C VAL A 142 19.84 -20.33 28.40
N LEU A 143 20.46 -19.82 29.47
CA LEU A 143 19.77 -18.95 30.42
C LEU A 143 19.56 -17.56 29.81
N ALA A 144 18.29 -17.12 29.72
CA ALA A 144 17.92 -15.82 29.20
C ALA A 144 18.16 -14.71 30.24
N HIS A 145 18.57 -13.52 29.78
CA HIS A 145 18.72 -12.28 30.57
C HIS A 145 19.00 -12.49 32.08
N PRO A 146 20.15 -13.10 32.44
CA PRO A 146 20.43 -13.58 33.80
C PRO A 146 20.45 -12.50 34.90
N LEU A 147 20.70 -11.23 34.57
CA LEU A 147 20.68 -10.11 35.53
C LEU A 147 19.28 -9.52 35.75
N ASN A 148 18.30 -9.84 34.89
CA ASN A 148 16.92 -9.39 35.03
C ASN A 148 16.08 -10.30 35.95
N ILE A 149 16.64 -11.46 36.31
CA ILE A 149 16.05 -12.36 37.29
C ILE A 149 15.99 -11.62 38.63
N VAL A 150 14.77 -11.28 39.08
CA VAL A 150 14.54 -10.47 40.28
C VAL A 150 15.07 -11.21 41.52
N PHE A 151 16.24 -10.79 42.02
CA PHE A 151 16.79 -11.29 43.27
C PHE A 151 16.50 -10.37 44.45
N ALA A 152 15.89 -10.94 45.49
CA ALA A 152 15.87 -10.34 46.82
C ALA A 152 17.14 -10.64 47.65
N SER A 153 18.07 -11.52 47.20
CA SER A 153 19.34 -11.84 47.91
C SER A 153 20.28 -12.89 47.27
N GLY A 154 20.13 -13.29 46.00
CA GLY A 154 20.86 -14.44 45.43
C GLY A 154 22.20 -14.12 44.72
N ASP A 155 23.16 -15.04 44.83
CA ASP A 155 24.44 -15.05 44.08
C ASP A 155 24.22 -15.68 42.70
N LEU A 156 24.31 -14.89 41.63
CA LEU A 156 24.14 -15.35 40.24
C LEU A 156 25.14 -16.47 39.89
N ALA A 157 26.35 -16.44 40.42
CA ALA A 157 27.34 -17.48 40.16
C ALA A 157 26.87 -18.83 40.71
N ALA A 158 26.22 -18.84 41.88
CA ALA A 158 25.65 -20.04 42.48
C ALA A 158 24.46 -20.60 41.68
N LEU A 159 23.58 -19.74 41.14
CA LEU A 159 22.50 -20.17 40.24
C LEU A 159 23.09 -20.81 38.97
N VAL A 160 24.07 -20.16 38.35
CA VAL A 160 24.71 -20.71 37.13
C VAL A 160 25.42 -22.02 37.45
N ASP A 161 26.07 -22.17 38.61
CA ASP A 161 26.68 -23.43 39.04
C ASP A 161 25.63 -24.56 39.22
N GLU A 162 24.47 -24.25 39.80
CA GLU A 162 23.36 -25.18 39.91
C GLU A 162 22.85 -25.63 38.53
N LEU A 163 22.60 -24.68 37.62
CA LEU A 163 22.08 -24.99 36.28
C LEU A 163 23.13 -25.67 35.38
N SER A 164 24.40 -25.29 35.48
CA SER A 164 25.50 -26.01 34.80
C SER A 164 25.56 -27.47 35.24
N ALA A 165 25.36 -27.76 36.52
CA ALA A 165 25.31 -29.14 37.02
C ALA A 165 24.10 -29.92 36.46
N GLN A 166 23.04 -29.22 36.04
CA GLN A 166 21.85 -29.79 35.39
C GLN A 166 21.97 -29.87 33.86
N GLY A 167 23.09 -29.41 33.27
CA GLY A 167 23.35 -29.50 31.84
C GLY A 167 23.10 -28.22 31.04
N LEU A 168 23.05 -27.04 31.68
CA LEU A 168 22.99 -25.77 30.96
C LEU A 168 24.16 -25.65 29.96
N ASP A 169 23.89 -25.19 28.74
CA ASP A 169 24.90 -25.07 27.68
C ASP A 169 25.44 -23.65 27.53
N GLY A 170 24.65 -22.63 27.91
CA GLY A 170 25.02 -21.24 27.67
C GLY A 170 24.33 -20.21 28.55
N LEU A 171 24.82 -18.97 28.45
CA LEU A 171 24.28 -17.79 29.10
C LEU A 171 24.08 -16.67 28.07
N GLU A 172 22.97 -15.94 28.16
CA GLU A 172 22.78 -14.70 27.42
C GLU A 172 23.61 -13.57 28.06
N ALA A 173 24.84 -13.38 27.57
CA ALA A 173 25.75 -12.35 28.09
C ALA A 173 25.75 -11.09 27.22
N VAL A 174 25.37 -11.18 25.94
CA VAL A 174 25.32 -10.05 25.01
C VAL A 174 23.87 -9.62 24.84
N TYR A 175 23.38 -8.86 25.80
CA TYR A 175 22.00 -8.43 25.92
C TYR A 175 21.91 -6.90 25.84
N SER A 176 20.98 -6.36 25.05
CA SER A 176 20.91 -4.91 24.73
C SER A 176 20.88 -4.02 25.98
N PRO A 177 20.03 -4.29 26.99
CA PRO A 177 20.02 -3.56 28.27
C PRO A 177 21.29 -3.62 29.12
N TYR A 178 22.18 -4.59 28.95
CA TYR A 178 23.36 -4.73 29.81
C TYR A 178 24.47 -3.77 29.43
N SER A 179 25.09 -3.15 30.44
CA SER A 179 26.29 -2.35 30.29
C SER A 179 27.50 -3.20 29.89
N GLU A 180 28.52 -2.59 29.32
CA GLU A 180 29.75 -3.30 28.90
C GLU A 180 30.45 -4.00 30.08
N ALA A 181 30.39 -3.42 31.28
CA ALA A 181 30.92 -4.05 32.50
C ALA A 181 30.16 -5.32 32.88
N GLU A 182 28.82 -5.31 32.80
CA GLU A 182 27.96 -6.46 33.05
C GLU A 182 28.17 -7.56 32.01
N ARG A 183 28.22 -7.20 30.73
CA ARG A 183 28.52 -8.14 29.63
C ARG A 183 29.87 -8.81 29.83
N ASN A 184 30.91 -8.06 30.21
CA ASN A 184 32.24 -8.60 30.48
C ASN A 184 32.25 -9.53 31.71
N SER A 185 31.49 -9.20 32.76
CA SER A 185 31.35 -10.08 33.92
C SER A 185 30.65 -11.39 33.58
N LEU A 186 29.58 -11.34 32.78
CA LEU A 186 28.86 -12.54 32.34
C LEU A 186 29.69 -13.38 31.36
N ARG A 187 30.48 -12.77 30.48
CA ARG A 187 31.45 -13.47 29.63
C ARG A 187 32.47 -14.24 30.45
N SER A 188 33.06 -13.60 31.46
CA SER A 188 34.00 -14.27 32.37
C SER A 188 33.32 -15.40 33.16
N LEU A 189 32.06 -15.21 33.56
CA LEU A 189 31.28 -16.26 34.22
C LEU A 189 31.03 -17.45 33.29
N ALA A 190 30.65 -17.22 32.04
CA ALA A 190 30.46 -18.26 31.04
C ALA A 190 31.76 -19.03 30.75
N GLU A 191 32.87 -18.29 30.55
CA GLU A 191 34.18 -18.87 30.26
C GLU A 191 34.69 -19.77 31.40
N THR A 192 34.60 -19.31 32.65
CA THR A 192 35.03 -20.10 33.82
C THR A 192 34.24 -21.41 34.02
N ARG A 193 33.05 -21.52 33.42
CA ARG A 193 32.15 -22.67 33.53
C ARG A 193 31.98 -23.45 32.24
N GLY A 194 32.72 -23.10 31.18
CA GLY A 194 32.66 -23.76 29.88
C GLY A 194 31.32 -23.60 29.15
N LEU A 195 30.57 -22.54 29.44
CA LEU A 195 29.28 -22.22 28.83
C LEU A 195 29.46 -21.34 27.59
N CYS A 196 28.61 -21.51 26.57
CA CYS A 196 28.61 -20.62 25.41
C CYS A 196 27.88 -19.30 25.69
N VAL A 197 28.27 -18.24 24.98
CA VAL A 197 27.64 -16.92 25.09
C VAL A 197 26.58 -16.77 24.00
N SER A 198 25.33 -16.49 24.39
CA SER A 198 24.25 -16.10 23.47
C SER A 198 24.06 -14.57 23.45
N MET A 199 23.35 -14.11 22.44
CA MET A 199 23.20 -12.70 22.10
C MET A 199 21.78 -12.36 21.64
N GLY A 200 21.18 -11.35 22.23
CA GLY A 200 19.77 -11.03 21.99
C GLY A 200 19.38 -9.63 22.42
N THR A 201 18.21 -9.19 21.96
CA THR A 201 17.70 -7.84 22.26
C THR A 201 16.43 -7.86 23.08
N ASP A 202 15.73 -9.01 23.10
CA ASP A 202 14.44 -9.22 23.75
C ASP A 202 13.41 -8.20 23.28
N PHE A 203 13.30 -8.12 21.95
CA PHE A 203 12.51 -7.09 21.28
C PHE A 203 11.02 -7.46 21.26
N HIS A 204 10.20 -6.53 21.75
CA HIS A 204 8.73 -6.67 21.81
C HIS A 204 7.98 -5.54 21.07
N VAL A 205 8.48 -4.30 21.11
CA VAL A 205 7.79 -3.09 20.61
C VAL A 205 8.77 -2.11 19.90
N PRO A 206 8.39 -1.49 18.76
CA PRO A 206 9.26 -0.56 18.02
C PRO A 206 9.60 0.79 18.70
N ASP A 207 8.82 1.23 19.68
CA ASP A 207 8.92 2.58 20.27
C ASP A 207 9.75 2.67 21.56
N ASP A 208 10.44 1.58 21.96
CA ASP A 208 11.35 1.63 23.11
C ASP A 208 12.77 2.03 22.67
N PRO A 209 13.24 3.26 22.95
CA PRO A 209 14.56 3.73 22.53
C PRO A 209 15.73 2.98 23.19
N SER A 210 15.48 2.10 24.17
CA SER A 210 16.50 1.29 24.85
C SER A 210 16.73 -0.09 24.23
N HIS A 211 15.82 -0.56 23.35
CA HIS A 211 15.92 -1.87 22.71
C HIS A 211 16.12 -1.73 21.19
N ARG A 212 17.38 -1.77 20.75
CA ARG A 212 17.70 -1.92 19.33
C ARG A 212 17.26 -3.32 18.89
N ILE A 213 16.62 -3.46 17.73
CA ILE A 213 16.18 -4.78 17.22
C ILE A 213 17.34 -5.67 16.72
N VAL A 214 18.54 -5.10 16.53
CA VAL A 214 19.74 -5.86 16.15
C VAL A 214 20.89 -5.53 17.10
N ILE A 215 21.64 -6.53 17.53
CA ILE A 215 22.83 -6.38 18.38
C ILE A 215 24.11 -6.75 17.63
N GLU A 216 25.20 -6.03 17.92
CA GLU A 216 26.54 -6.32 17.41
C GLU A 216 27.35 -7.14 18.43
N SER A 217 28.08 -8.15 17.95
CA SER A 217 29.06 -8.92 18.73
C SER A 217 30.29 -9.25 17.88
N GLU A 218 31.34 -9.75 18.54
CA GLU A 218 32.52 -10.25 17.86
C GLU A 218 32.19 -11.55 17.09
N GLU A 219 32.72 -11.66 15.87
CA GLU A 219 32.50 -12.85 15.03
C GLU A 219 33.00 -14.14 15.70
N SER A 220 34.04 -14.06 16.54
CA SER A 220 34.57 -15.17 17.35
C SER A 220 33.52 -15.76 18.30
N GLU A 221 32.68 -14.95 18.91
CA GLU A 221 31.64 -15.39 19.85
C GLU A 221 30.51 -16.09 19.13
N TRP A 222 30.05 -15.51 18.01
CA TRP A 222 29.09 -16.17 17.13
C TRP A 222 29.62 -17.51 16.63
N LEU A 223 30.88 -17.58 16.21
CA LEU A 223 31.48 -18.84 15.75
C LEU A 223 31.53 -19.89 16.86
N ALA A 224 31.83 -19.50 18.10
CA ALA A 224 31.82 -20.40 19.26
C ALA A 224 30.40 -20.89 19.58
N PHE A 225 29.41 -20.00 19.58
CA PHE A 225 27.99 -20.35 19.78
C PHE A 225 27.47 -21.26 18.65
N ARG A 226 27.73 -20.90 17.39
CA ARG A 226 27.37 -21.69 16.21
C ARG A 226 28.01 -23.08 16.23
N ALA A 227 29.28 -23.18 16.63
CA ALA A 227 29.96 -24.47 16.77
C ALA A 227 29.30 -25.35 17.83
N ARG A 228 28.78 -24.76 18.91
CA ARG A 228 28.00 -25.46 19.93
C ARG A 228 26.64 -25.91 19.39
N LEU A 229 25.96 -25.08 18.61
CA LEU A 229 24.68 -25.39 17.97
C LEU A 229 24.78 -26.51 16.92
N LEU A 230 25.88 -26.57 16.15
CA LEU A 230 26.13 -27.61 15.14
C LEU A 230 26.63 -28.93 15.73
N ARG A 231 27.17 -28.93 16.95
CA ARG A 231 27.59 -30.14 17.68
C ARG A 231 26.41 -30.65 18.51
N ARG A 232 25.71 -31.68 18.03
CA ARG A 232 24.62 -32.32 18.79
C ARG A 232 25.10 -32.70 20.19
N SER A 233 24.27 -32.44 21.21
CA SER A 233 24.57 -32.74 22.61
C SER A 233 24.84 -34.24 22.80
N GLY A 234 26.12 -34.59 22.98
CA GLY A 234 26.56 -35.98 23.22
C GLY A 234 27.97 -36.35 22.72
N GLU A 235 28.60 -35.59 21.83
CA GLU A 235 29.97 -35.88 21.36
C GLU A 235 31.04 -35.07 22.13
N PRO A 236 32.08 -35.72 22.70
CA PRO A 236 33.16 -35.01 23.38
C PRO A 236 34.05 -34.24 22.40
N ALA A 237 34.50 -33.06 22.82
CA ALA A 237 35.32 -32.16 22.03
C ALA A 237 36.70 -32.77 21.71
N VAL A 238 36.95 -33.14 20.46
CA VAL A 238 38.31 -33.40 19.97
C VAL A 238 38.84 -32.13 19.31
N ALA A 239 39.97 -31.65 19.86
CA ALA A 239 40.89 -30.63 19.39
C ALA A 239 40.93 -29.30 20.17
N ALA A 240 41.29 -29.36 21.46
CA ALA A 240 42.10 -28.33 22.14
C ALA A 240 42.66 -28.84 23.51
N ALA A 241 43.31 -30.00 23.55
CA ALA A 241 44.08 -30.42 24.73
C ALA A 241 45.09 -31.52 24.36
N SER A 242 46.15 -31.14 23.65
CA SER A 242 47.40 -31.90 23.62
C SER A 242 48.31 -31.37 24.73
N ALA A 243 48.07 -31.78 25.98
CA ALA A 243 49.07 -31.86 27.03
C ALA A 243 48.45 -32.46 28.29
N ALA A 244 49.11 -33.51 28.82
CA ALA A 244 48.85 -34.14 30.11
C ALA A 244 47.55 -34.96 30.22
N THR A 245 47.63 -36.27 30.00
CA THR A 245 47.93 -37.24 31.08
C THR A 245 47.64 -38.66 30.57
N ALA A 246 48.71 -39.42 30.42
CA ALA A 246 48.65 -40.87 30.34
C ALA A 246 48.44 -41.42 31.76
N GLN A 247 47.36 -42.18 32.01
CA GLN A 247 47.27 -43.31 32.96
C GLN A 247 45.81 -43.78 33.14
N ALA A 248 45.64 -45.08 33.41
CA ALA A 248 44.40 -45.84 33.72
C ALA A 248 43.47 -46.08 32.50
N THR A 249 43.50 -47.19 31.75
CA THR A 249 43.33 -48.63 32.09
C THR A 249 42.15 -49.00 33.02
N GLU A 250 41.28 -49.83 32.43
CA GLU A 250 40.47 -50.92 33.00
C GLU A 250 39.13 -50.67 33.75
N ALA A 251 38.22 -51.61 33.47
CA ALA A 251 36.86 -51.86 33.99
C ALA A 251 35.73 -50.98 33.39
N ALA A 252 34.67 -51.50 32.79
CA ALA A 252 34.00 -52.78 33.01
C ALA A 252 33.22 -53.26 31.76
N ALA A 253 33.38 -54.55 31.46
CA ALA A 253 32.47 -55.35 30.67
C ALA A 253 31.45 -56.04 31.60
N ALA A 254 30.16 -56.07 31.22
CA ALA A 254 29.24 -57.18 31.50
C ALA A 254 27.87 -56.97 30.80
N ALA A 255 27.48 -57.96 29.99
CA ALA A 255 26.23 -58.14 29.23
C ALA A 255 25.02 -58.52 30.17
N PRO A 256 23.85 -59.05 29.73
CA PRO A 256 23.36 -59.38 28.38
C PRO A 256 21.83 -59.17 28.07
N ALA A 257 21.50 -59.39 26.78
CA ALA A 257 20.27 -59.84 26.10
C ALA A 257 18.95 -60.15 26.85
N ALA A 258 17.83 -59.77 26.20
CA ALA A 258 16.66 -60.65 26.03
C ALA A 258 15.76 -60.19 24.85
N GLU A 259 15.49 -61.13 23.94
CA GLU A 259 14.48 -61.06 22.86
C GLU A 259 13.03 -61.18 23.42
N ALA A 260 12.06 -60.63 22.69
CA ALA A 260 11.02 -61.40 21.96
C ALA A 260 9.62 -60.75 21.94
N ALA A 261 8.95 -61.00 20.80
CA ALA A 261 7.53 -60.84 20.47
C ALA A 261 7.07 -59.42 20.14
N GLY A 262 6.42 -59.14 19.00
CA GLY A 262 5.82 -59.99 17.98
C GLY A 262 4.80 -59.11 17.25
N ALA A 263 4.93 -59.01 15.93
CA ALA A 263 3.98 -58.27 15.09
C ALA A 263 2.56 -58.86 15.19
N PRO A 264 1.55 -58.09 14.76
CA PRO A 264 0.94 -58.49 13.50
C PRO A 264 0.67 -57.29 12.58
N GLY A 265 0.90 -57.53 11.29
CA GLY A 265 0.59 -56.59 10.23
C GLY A 265 -0.91 -56.46 9.97
N ALA A 266 -1.29 -55.34 9.35
CA ALA A 266 -2.56 -55.21 8.64
C ALA A 266 -2.40 -54.23 7.48
N ALA A 267 -2.29 -54.82 6.29
CA ALA A 267 -2.70 -54.36 4.97
C ALA A 267 -3.26 -52.93 4.84
N LEU A 268 -2.59 -52.16 3.98
CA LEU A 268 -3.12 -51.02 3.23
C LEU A 268 -4.52 -51.33 2.66
N ARG A 269 -5.56 -50.71 3.24
CA ARG A 269 -6.86 -50.56 2.60
C ARG A 269 -6.89 -49.23 1.84
N ARG A 270 -6.94 -49.33 0.51
CA ARG A 270 -7.53 -48.29 -0.36
C ARG A 270 -8.91 -47.92 0.19
N LYS A 271 -9.17 -46.63 0.43
CA LYS A 271 -10.53 -46.10 0.59
C LYS A 271 -10.91 -45.38 -0.69
N ASP A 272 -12.00 -45.86 -1.29
CA ASP A 272 -12.71 -45.23 -2.40
C ASP A 272 -13.18 -43.81 -2.05
N PRO A 273 -13.25 -42.90 -3.04
CA PRO A 273 -13.67 -41.51 -2.86
C PRO A 273 -15.19 -41.41 -2.98
N ALA A 274 -15.93 -41.77 -1.93
CA ALA A 274 -17.33 -41.40 -1.83
C ALA A 274 -17.79 -41.43 -0.38
N GLN A 275 -18.49 -40.36 0.03
CA GLN A 275 -19.16 -40.15 1.33
C GLN A 275 -18.32 -39.53 2.45
N VAL A 276 -18.14 -38.21 2.38
CA VAL A 276 -18.04 -37.37 3.59
C VAL A 276 -19.36 -36.62 3.72
N LYS A 277 -20.14 -36.97 4.76
CA LYS A 277 -21.33 -36.21 5.17
C LYS A 277 -20.92 -34.80 5.56
N THR A 278 -21.54 -33.80 4.94
CA THR A 278 -21.35 -32.38 5.21
C THR A 278 -21.99 -32.00 6.55
N GLY A 279 -21.24 -32.15 7.64
CA GLY A 279 -21.53 -31.48 8.90
C GLY A 279 -21.07 -30.02 8.83
N PHE A 280 -22.01 -29.09 8.77
CA PHE A 280 -21.73 -27.65 8.81
C PHE A 280 -21.23 -27.28 10.21
N ARG A 281 -19.91 -27.09 10.39
CA ARG A 281 -19.32 -26.51 11.60
C ARG A 281 -18.79 -25.12 11.25
N LEU A 282 -19.47 -24.06 11.71
CA LEU A 282 -18.94 -22.70 11.67
C LEU A 282 -17.66 -22.63 12.50
N GLY A 283 -16.60 -22.03 11.94
CA GLY A 283 -15.37 -21.76 12.68
C GLY A 283 -15.60 -20.81 13.86
N LYS A 284 -14.82 -20.96 14.93
CA LYS A 284 -14.89 -20.15 16.17
C LYS A 284 -14.83 -18.63 15.90
N PHE A 285 -14.19 -18.21 14.80
CA PHE A 285 -14.09 -16.82 14.37
C PHE A 285 -15.43 -16.23 13.90
N SER A 286 -16.16 -16.95 13.04
CA SER A 286 -17.47 -16.49 12.54
C SER A 286 -18.52 -16.44 13.66
N VAL A 287 -18.44 -17.32 14.66
CA VAL A 287 -19.34 -17.32 15.81
C VAL A 287 -19.14 -16.06 16.67
N ARG A 288 -17.90 -15.59 16.87
CA ARG A 288 -17.62 -14.39 17.66
C ARG A 288 -18.16 -13.11 17.01
N ILE A 289 -17.98 -12.97 15.70
CA ILE A 289 -18.49 -11.80 14.96
C ILE A 289 -20.02 -11.78 15.01
N ILE A 290 -20.67 -12.92 14.72
CA ILE A 290 -22.13 -13.03 14.75
C ILE A 290 -22.66 -12.76 16.18
N ALA A 291 -22.00 -13.28 17.21
CA ALA A 291 -22.41 -13.07 18.61
C ALA A 291 -22.29 -11.60 19.04
N ALA A 292 -21.17 -10.93 18.72
CA ALA A 292 -20.98 -9.52 19.03
C ALA A 292 -22.00 -8.63 18.32
N SER A 293 -22.33 -8.95 17.07
CA SER A 293 -23.34 -8.23 16.30
C SER A 293 -24.77 -8.46 16.81
N LEU A 294 -25.11 -9.68 17.23
CA LEU A 294 -26.39 -9.97 17.86
C LEU A 294 -26.53 -9.28 19.22
N LEU A 295 -25.44 -9.19 19.98
CA LEU A 295 -25.40 -8.43 21.24
C LEU A 295 -25.65 -6.94 20.99
N ALA A 296 -24.98 -6.34 20.00
CA ALA A 296 -25.19 -4.94 19.64
C ALA A 296 -26.64 -4.67 19.19
N LEU A 297 -27.24 -5.56 18.41
CA LEU A 297 -28.65 -5.48 18.02
C LEU A 297 -29.58 -5.57 19.25
N GLY A 298 -29.28 -6.48 20.19
CA GLY A 298 -30.02 -6.58 21.45
C GLY A 298 -29.93 -5.30 22.29
N LEU A 299 -28.73 -4.74 22.44
CA LEU A 299 -28.50 -3.48 23.15
C LEU A 299 -29.23 -2.30 22.50
N PHE A 300 -29.27 -2.26 21.16
CA PHE A 300 -30.04 -1.25 20.42
C PHE A 300 -31.54 -1.35 20.74
N VAL A 301 -32.11 -2.56 20.71
CA VAL A 301 -33.52 -2.78 21.05
C VAL A 301 -33.80 -2.34 22.49
N VAL A 302 -32.94 -2.70 23.45
CA VAL A 302 -33.09 -2.28 24.85
C VAL A 302 -33.01 -0.76 24.99
N ALA A 303 -32.04 -0.11 24.34
CA ALA A 303 -31.89 1.35 24.41
C ALA A 303 -33.12 2.10 23.88
N ILE A 304 -33.74 1.62 22.79
CA ILE A 304 -34.95 2.25 22.24
C ILE A 304 -36.15 2.04 23.16
N PHE A 305 -36.45 0.77 23.51
CA PHE A 305 -37.71 0.43 24.19
C PHE A 305 -37.68 0.68 25.69
N ALA A 306 -36.54 0.45 26.36
CA ALA A 306 -36.43 0.60 27.81
C ALA A 306 -35.95 1.99 28.24
N VAL A 307 -35.25 2.74 27.38
CA VAL A 307 -34.65 4.03 27.75
C VAL A 307 -35.26 5.18 26.96
N SER A 308 -35.17 5.17 25.62
CA SER A 308 -35.52 6.32 24.79
C SER A 308 -37.02 6.65 24.82
N ILE A 309 -37.90 5.65 24.68
CA ILE A 309 -39.35 5.87 24.65
C ILE A 309 -39.85 6.43 26.01
N PRO A 310 -39.58 5.78 27.16
CA PRO A 310 -40.03 6.31 28.46
C PRO A 310 -39.46 7.70 28.78
N TYR A 311 -38.22 7.97 28.36
CA TYR A 311 -37.60 9.29 28.54
C TYR A 311 -38.31 10.38 27.73
N PHE A 312 -38.65 10.09 26.47
CA PHE A 312 -39.33 11.03 25.60
C PHE A 312 -40.76 11.35 26.08
N GLU A 313 -41.49 10.34 26.56
CA GLU A 313 -42.82 10.51 27.17
C GLU A 313 -42.78 11.46 28.37
N ARG A 314 -41.81 11.28 29.27
CA ARG A 314 -41.61 12.16 30.43
C ARG A 314 -41.29 13.60 30.01
N ILE A 315 -40.39 13.79 29.05
CA ILE A 315 -40.02 15.14 28.57
C ILE A 315 -41.22 15.86 27.97
N LEU A 316 -42.01 15.19 27.13
CA LEU A 316 -43.17 15.83 26.49
C LEU A 316 -44.20 16.30 27.51
N LEU A 317 -44.49 15.47 28.52
CA LEU A 317 -45.42 15.83 29.57
C LEU A 317 -44.91 17.03 30.39
N GLU A 318 -43.64 17.02 30.78
CA GLU A 318 -43.03 18.12 31.53
C GLU A 318 -43.01 19.43 30.72
N ARG A 319 -42.71 19.37 29.41
CA ARG A 319 -42.80 20.55 28.54
C ARG A 319 -44.22 21.13 28.46
N LYS A 320 -45.24 20.27 28.38
CA LYS A 320 -46.64 20.73 28.34
C LYS A 320 -47.09 21.32 29.68
N LYS A 321 -46.61 20.78 30.80
CA LYS A 321 -46.81 21.36 32.14
C LYS A 321 -46.16 22.74 32.27
N GLU A 322 -44.93 22.90 31.78
CA GLU A 322 -44.23 24.17 31.79
C GLU A 322 -44.97 25.22 30.95
N MET A 323 -45.42 24.83 29.75
CA MET A 323 -46.20 25.70 28.86
C MET A 323 -47.46 26.27 29.54
N ILE A 324 -48.28 25.45 30.20
CA ILE A 324 -49.49 25.97 30.88
C ILE A 324 -49.16 26.83 32.10
N ARG A 325 -48.01 26.62 32.74
CA ARG A 325 -47.51 27.47 33.84
C ARG A 325 -47.09 28.85 33.34
N GLU A 326 -46.35 28.90 32.25
CA GLU A 326 -45.96 30.16 31.59
C GLU A 326 -47.19 30.93 31.12
N LEU A 327 -48.10 30.27 30.39
CA LEU A 327 -49.35 30.88 29.90
C LEU A 327 -50.22 31.44 31.03
N THR A 328 -50.35 30.71 32.14
CA THR A 328 -51.11 31.21 33.31
C THR A 328 -50.39 32.39 33.97
N THR A 329 -49.06 32.38 33.99
CA THR A 329 -48.27 33.49 34.53
C THR A 329 -48.41 34.74 33.68
N GLU A 330 -48.40 34.61 32.35
CA GLU A 330 -48.68 35.70 31.42
C GLU A 330 -50.09 36.28 31.63
N ALA A 331 -51.10 35.43 31.76
CA ALA A 331 -52.47 35.85 32.05
C ALA A 331 -52.57 36.63 33.38
N VAL A 332 -51.84 36.21 34.41
CA VAL A 332 -51.77 36.93 35.70
C VAL A 332 -51.04 38.27 35.55
N SER A 333 -49.96 38.34 34.77
CA SER A 333 -49.27 39.60 34.48
C SER A 333 -50.17 40.60 33.74
N LEU A 334 -50.96 40.13 32.77
CA LEU A 334 -51.93 40.96 32.07
C LEU A 334 -53.01 41.52 33.01
N ILE A 335 -53.50 40.69 33.94
CA ILE A 335 -54.42 41.15 34.99
C ILE A 335 -53.76 42.18 35.91
N ALA A 336 -52.47 42.00 36.22
CA ALA A 336 -51.71 42.93 37.05
C ALA A 336 -51.60 44.33 36.45
N GLU A 337 -51.57 44.46 35.11
CA GLU A 337 -51.61 45.76 34.42
C GLU A 337 -52.92 46.52 34.71
N TYR A 338 -54.07 45.84 34.64
CA TYR A 338 -55.36 46.45 34.97
C TYR A 338 -55.48 46.81 36.47
N ALA A 339 -54.91 45.99 37.36
CA ALA A 339 -54.85 46.31 38.79
C ALA A 339 -53.92 47.50 39.08
N ALA A 340 -52.85 47.66 38.30
CA ALA A 340 -51.99 48.84 38.38
C ALA A 340 -52.74 50.11 37.94
N ASP A 341 -53.57 50.02 36.89
CA ASP A 341 -54.44 51.12 36.45
C ASP A 341 -55.45 51.55 37.52
N GLU A 342 -56.09 50.59 38.22
CA GLU A 342 -56.93 50.84 39.42
C GLU A 342 -56.12 51.58 40.49
N SER A 343 -54.94 51.07 40.84
CA SER A 343 -54.10 51.66 41.91
C SER A 343 -53.62 53.08 41.58
N SER A 344 -53.47 53.40 40.30
CA SER A 344 -53.09 54.73 39.79
C SER A 344 -54.27 55.70 39.65
N GLY A 345 -55.51 55.24 39.92
CA GLY A 345 -56.73 56.04 39.80
C GLY A 345 -57.16 56.35 38.36
N ARG A 346 -56.63 55.64 37.36
CA ARG A 346 -57.00 55.82 35.94
C ARG A 346 -58.34 55.18 35.60
N THR A 347 -58.72 54.13 36.32
CA THR A 347 -59.98 53.39 36.18
C THR A 347 -60.51 53.03 37.56
N ASP A 348 -61.83 52.83 37.68
CA ASP A 348 -62.39 52.28 38.91
C ASP A 348 -62.18 50.75 38.98
N ARG A 349 -62.26 50.18 40.19
CA ARG A 349 -62.03 48.73 40.40
C ARG A 349 -63.00 47.86 39.61
N ALA A 350 -64.26 48.27 39.46
CA ALA A 350 -65.27 47.47 38.77
C ALA A 350 -65.04 47.47 37.25
N GLU A 351 -64.63 48.61 36.71
CA GLU A 351 -64.25 48.81 35.32
C GLU A 351 -62.94 48.09 34.98
N ALA A 352 -61.91 48.20 35.84
CA ALA A 352 -60.65 47.48 35.68
C ALA A 352 -60.85 45.95 35.69
N GLN A 353 -61.67 45.44 36.62
CA GLN A 353 -62.01 44.02 36.69
C GLN A 353 -62.85 43.55 35.49
N ALA A 354 -63.81 44.35 35.03
CA ALA A 354 -64.62 44.04 33.85
C ALA A 354 -63.76 43.97 32.58
N ASN A 355 -62.83 44.91 32.40
CA ASN A 355 -61.91 44.94 31.27
C ASN A 355 -60.93 43.76 31.28
N ALA A 356 -60.37 43.43 32.45
CA ALA A 356 -59.50 42.26 32.60
C ALA A 356 -60.25 40.95 32.29
N ILE A 357 -61.49 40.79 32.77
CA ILE A 357 -62.35 39.64 32.46
C ILE A 357 -62.64 39.55 30.97
N ALA A 358 -62.98 40.66 30.32
CA ALA A 358 -63.24 40.68 28.88
C ALA A 358 -62.00 40.29 28.08
N HIS A 359 -60.82 40.81 28.45
CA HIS A 359 -59.57 40.50 27.77
C HIS A 359 -59.20 39.02 27.90
N ILE A 360 -59.16 38.47 29.13
CA ILE A 360 -58.82 37.06 29.35
C ILE A 360 -59.85 36.12 28.70
N ARG A 361 -61.13 36.52 28.63
CA ARG A 361 -62.19 35.73 28.01
C ARG A 361 -61.96 35.51 26.51
N ASP A 362 -61.30 36.43 25.81
CA ASP A 362 -61.09 36.34 24.37
C ASP A 362 -59.80 35.60 23.99
N ILE A 363 -58.87 35.41 24.94
CA ILE A 363 -57.63 34.66 24.70
C ILE A 363 -57.95 33.18 24.46
N ARG A 364 -57.60 32.70 23.27
CA ARG A 364 -57.64 31.29 22.88
C ARG A 364 -56.28 30.84 22.37
N TYR A 365 -55.92 29.61 22.69
CA TYR A 365 -54.65 29.03 22.25
C TYR A 365 -54.81 27.55 21.90
N GLY A 366 -53.69 26.90 21.61
CA GLY A 366 -53.63 25.49 21.21
C GLY A 366 -53.95 25.28 19.73
N ARG A 367 -53.76 24.03 19.27
CA ARG A 367 -53.76 23.68 17.83
C ARG A 367 -55.05 24.02 17.09
N GLU A 368 -56.18 24.00 17.79
CA GLU A 368 -57.52 24.29 17.25
C GLU A 368 -58.03 25.69 17.63
N GLY A 369 -57.24 26.48 18.38
CA GLY A 369 -57.69 27.76 18.93
C GLY A 369 -58.86 27.64 19.89
N LYS A 370 -58.93 26.55 20.65
CA LYS A 370 -60.06 26.20 21.54
C LYS A 370 -59.67 26.10 23.02
N ASP A 371 -58.39 26.15 23.35
CA ASP A 371 -57.96 26.15 24.75
C ASP A 371 -58.14 27.54 25.36
N TYR A 372 -58.42 27.59 26.66
CA TYR A 372 -59.00 28.76 27.30
C TYR A 372 -58.61 28.91 28.76
N PHE A 373 -58.67 30.15 29.23
CA PHE A 373 -58.52 30.52 30.64
C PHE A 373 -59.87 30.64 31.34
N TRP A 374 -59.91 30.40 32.65
CA TRP A 374 -61.06 30.71 33.52
C TRP A 374 -60.59 31.45 34.77
N ILE A 375 -61.52 32.15 35.42
CA ILE A 375 -61.27 32.94 36.62
C ILE A 375 -62.31 32.59 37.69
N THR A 376 -61.83 32.30 38.90
CA THR A 376 -62.66 32.13 40.10
C THR A 376 -62.20 33.08 41.21
N ASP A 377 -63.04 33.37 42.18
CA ASP A 377 -62.63 34.11 43.38
C ASP A 377 -62.18 33.18 44.53
N SER A 378 -61.82 33.76 45.67
CA SER A 378 -61.39 33.05 46.88
C SER A 378 -62.49 32.24 47.59
N VAL A 379 -63.77 32.41 47.24
CA VAL A 379 -64.94 31.66 47.73
C VAL A 379 -65.59 30.95 46.54
N PRO A 380 -64.85 29.98 45.94
CA PRO A 380 -64.82 29.61 44.52
C PRO A 380 -66.09 29.95 43.75
N ARG A 381 -66.30 31.23 43.46
CA ARG A 381 -67.37 31.71 42.60
C ARG A 381 -66.80 31.88 41.22
N MET A 382 -67.48 31.34 40.22
CA MET A 382 -67.02 31.47 38.84
C MET A 382 -67.22 32.92 38.38
N LEU A 383 -66.12 33.63 38.13
CA LEU A 383 -66.15 35.00 37.61
C LEU A 383 -66.22 35.03 36.09
N MET A 384 -65.53 34.09 35.44
CA MET A 384 -65.51 33.99 33.98
C MET A 384 -65.19 32.56 33.54
N HIS A 385 -66.01 32.01 32.65
CA HIS A 385 -65.70 30.79 31.92
C HIS A 385 -66.18 30.87 30.47
N PRO A 386 -65.32 30.67 29.45
CA PRO A 386 -65.71 30.87 28.05
C PRO A 386 -66.82 29.96 27.52
N TYR A 387 -66.79 28.67 27.87
CA TYR A 387 -67.79 27.69 27.42
C TYR A 387 -68.95 27.45 28.40
N ARG A 388 -68.73 27.60 29.71
CA ARG A 388 -69.69 27.31 30.78
C ARG A 388 -70.25 28.59 31.42
N LYS A 389 -70.94 29.39 30.60
CA LYS A 389 -71.62 30.62 31.05
C LYS A 389 -72.69 30.36 32.11
N ASP A 390 -73.21 29.13 32.19
CA ASP A 390 -74.14 28.69 33.21
C ASP A 390 -73.54 28.65 34.63
N LEU A 391 -72.21 28.63 34.76
CA LEU A 391 -71.50 28.65 36.03
C LEU A 391 -71.21 30.08 36.51
N GLU A 392 -71.16 31.07 35.61
CA GLU A 392 -70.78 32.45 35.94
C GLU A 392 -71.72 33.06 37.00
N GLY A 393 -71.12 33.67 38.04
CA GLY A 393 -71.80 34.27 39.18
C GLY A 393 -72.27 33.28 40.26
N LYS A 394 -72.14 31.96 40.06
CA LYS A 394 -72.54 30.93 41.03
C LYS A 394 -71.35 30.48 41.89
N ASP A 395 -71.66 30.10 43.13
CA ASP A 395 -70.72 29.36 43.99
C ASP A 395 -70.53 27.95 43.45
N VAL A 396 -69.29 27.60 43.09
CA VAL A 396 -68.91 26.31 42.53
C VAL A 396 -68.06 25.48 43.50
N SER A 397 -68.04 25.82 44.79
CA SER A 397 -67.26 25.12 45.82
C SER A 397 -67.63 23.64 45.98
N ASP A 398 -68.91 23.29 45.83
CA ASP A 398 -69.42 21.91 45.92
C ASP A 398 -69.54 21.22 44.55
N PHE A 399 -69.09 21.86 43.46
CA PHE A 399 -69.10 21.25 42.14
C PHE A 399 -68.14 20.06 42.10
N GLN A 400 -68.68 18.89 41.77
CA GLN A 400 -67.93 17.65 41.66
C GLN A 400 -67.81 17.24 40.20
N ASP A 401 -66.65 16.73 39.82
CA ASP A 401 -66.50 16.02 38.55
C ASP A 401 -67.13 14.62 38.61
N ASP A 402 -67.10 13.90 37.49
CA ASP A 402 -67.67 12.55 37.38
C ASP A 402 -66.98 11.51 38.29
N ASN A 403 -65.81 11.83 38.86
CA ASN A 403 -65.09 11.01 39.84
C ASN A 403 -65.37 11.44 41.29
N GLY A 404 -66.23 12.43 41.53
CA GLY A 404 -66.55 12.97 42.85
C GLY A 404 -65.51 13.96 43.40
N LEU A 405 -64.53 14.38 42.59
CA LEU A 405 -63.52 15.36 42.99
C LEU A 405 -64.13 16.76 42.99
N ARG A 406 -63.96 17.50 44.10
CA ARG A 406 -64.40 18.90 44.21
C ARG A 406 -63.43 19.84 43.51
N VAL A 407 -63.51 19.91 42.18
CA VAL A 407 -62.53 20.55 41.28
C VAL A 407 -62.09 21.97 41.74
N PHE A 408 -63.05 22.87 41.98
CA PHE A 408 -62.73 24.25 42.33
C PHE A 408 -62.24 24.41 43.78
N TRP A 409 -62.62 23.49 44.67
CA TRP A 409 -62.06 23.44 46.01
C TRP A 409 -60.60 22.97 45.97
N GLU A 410 -60.26 22.00 45.12
CA GLU A 410 -58.89 21.53 44.90
C GLU A 410 -58.00 22.62 44.30
N PHE A 411 -58.51 23.44 43.36
CA PHE A 411 -57.79 24.63 42.89
C PHE A 411 -57.49 25.61 44.02
N LYS A 412 -58.49 25.88 44.86
CA LYS A 412 -58.32 26.73 46.04
C LYS A 412 -57.30 26.14 47.03
N ARG A 413 -57.30 24.82 47.23
CA ARG A 413 -56.32 24.14 48.09
C ARG A 413 -54.90 24.31 47.52
N ALA A 414 -54.72 24.03 46.23
CA ALA A 414 -53.43 24.12 45.54
C ALA A 414 -52.82 25.53 45.68
N VAL A 415 -53.60 26.59 45.45
CA VAL A 415 -53.09 27.97 45.57
C VAL A 415 -53.02 28.49 47.01
N ARG A 416 -53.61 27.81 48.00
CA ARG A 416 -53.49 28.19 49.42
C ARG A 416 -52.17 27.72 50.02
N GLU A 417 -51.62 26.63 49.51
CA GLU A 417 -50.41 26.01 50.03
C GLU A 417 -49.14 26.63 49.43
N GLU A 418 -49.12 26.91 48.12
CA GLU A 418 -47.91 27.35 47.40
C GLU A 418 -48.15 28.55 46.44
N ASP A 419 -49.26 29.29 46.59
CA ASP A 419 -49.73 30.40 45.72
C ASP A 419 -50.02 30.02 44.24
N GLN A 420 -49.65 28.81 43.83
CA GLN A 420 -49.89 28.21 42.52
C GLN A 420 -49.83 26.67 42.61
N GLY A 421 -50.35 25.94 41.61
CA GLY A 421 -50.22 24.49 41.60
C GLY A 421 -50.89 23.78 40.42
N TYR A 422 -50.56 22.51 40.24
CA TYR A 422 -51.17 21.64 39.23
C TYR A 422 -52.30 20.79 39.84
N VAL A 423 -53.42 20.69 39.14
CA VAL A 423 -54.58 19.88 39.54
C VAL A 423 -55.10 19.10 38.34
N GLU A 424 -55.23 17.79 38.51
CA GLU A 424 -55.81 16.87 37.53
C GLU A 424 -57.26 16.54 37.91
N TYR A 425 -58.17 16.60 36.95
CA TYR A 425 -59.61 16.38 37.16
C TYR A 425 -60.29 16.00 35.85
N LEU A 426 -61.52 15.48 35.93
CA LEU A 426 -62.33 15.22 34.74
C LEU A 426 -63.08 16.49 34.32
N TRP A 427 -63.01 16.82 33.03
CA TRP A 427 -63.68 18.00 32.48
C TRP A 427 -64.22 17.77 31.08
N GLN A 428 -65.19 18.60 30.67
CA GLN A 428 -65.68 18.58 29.30
C GLN A 428 -64.58 18.92 28.29
N TRP A 429 -64.63 18.27 27.13
CA TRP A 429 -63.71 18.49 26.03
C TRP A 429 -63.99 19.82 25.34
N LYS A 430 -63.24 20.87 25.69
CA LYS A 430 -63.33 22.19 25.05
C LYS A 430 -64.80 22.68 25.01
N ASP A 431 -65.37 22.81 23.81
CA ASP A 431 -66.73 23.23 23.52
C ASP A 431 -67.78 22.08 23.51
N ASP A 432 -67.35 20.83 23.62
CA ASP A 432 -68.23 19.65 23.65
C ASP A 432 -68.52 19.21 25.09
N ALA A 433 -69.70 19.60 25.58
CA ALA A 433 -70.18 19.26 26.91
C ALA A 433 -70.49 17.77 27.13
N LYS A 434 -70.58 16.95 26.08
CA LYS A 434 -70.93 15.51 26.18
C LYS A 434 -69.71 14.61 26.34
N ARG A 435 -68.51 15.11 26.03
CA ARG A 435 -67.26 14.35 26.10
C ARG A 435 -66.49 14.76 27.35
N ILE A 436 -66.46 13.91 28.36
CA ILE A 436 -65.69 14.13 29.59
C ILE A 436 -64.35 13.38 29.48
N VAL A 437 -63.25 14.06 29.76
CA VAL A 437 -61.89 13.51 29.70
C VAL A 437 -61.02 14.02 30.86
N PRO A 438 -59.89 13.36 31.16
CA PRO A 438 -58.90 13.89 32.09
C PRO A 438 -58.23 15.16 31.57
N LYS A 439 -58.21 16.18 32.42
CA LYS A 439 -57.58 17.48 32.16
C LYS A 439 -56.62 17.81 33.30
N LEU A 440 -55.38 18.17 32.93
CA LEU A 440 -54.38 18.70 33.86
C LEU A 440 -54.34 20.21 33.73
N SER A 441 -54.56 20.92 34.82
CA SER A 441 -54.55 22.38 34.84
C SER A 441 -53.53 22.94 35.80
N PHE A 442 -52.99 24.10 35.46
CA PHE A 442 -52.19 24.91 36.35
C PHE A 442 -53.03 26.10 36.79
N VAL A 443 -53.06 26.37 38.09
CA VAL A 443 -53.79 27.48 38.69
C VAL A 443 -52.82 28.38 39.45
N LYS A 444 -53.06 29.68 39.41
CA LYS A 444 -52.26 30.69 40.10
C LYS A 444 -53.15 31.75 40.73
N ARG A 445 -52.80 32.16 41.93
CA ARG A 445 -53.51 33.21 42.66
C ARG A 445 -53.00 34.60 42.27
N PHE A 446 -53.94 35.54 42.19
CA PHE A 446 -53.69 36.96 42.06
C PHE A 446 -54.26 37.69 43.28
N ASP A 447 -53.37 38.06 44.20
CA ASP A 447 -53.72 38.59 45.52
C ASP A 447 -54.54 39.90 45.54
N PRO A 448 -54.25 40.92 44.72
CA PRO A 448 -54.95 42.22 44.81
C PRO A 448 -56.47 42.11 44.68
N TRP A 449 -56.96 41.14 43.92
CA TRP A 449 -58.38 40.88 43.71
C TRP A 449 -58.87 39.57 44.33
N GLY A 450 -57.97 38.77 44.91
CA GLY A 450 -58.28 37.44 45.43
C GLY A 450 -58.80 36.49 44.35
N TRP A 451 -58.29 36.63 43.12
CA TRP A 451 -58.67 35.83 41.97
C TRP A 451 -57.76 34.62 41.81
N ILE A 452 -58.31 33.52 41.31
CA ILE A 452 -57.59 32.32 40.92
C ILE A 452 -57.80 32.14 39.43
N ILE A 453 -56.70 32.20 38.68
CA ILE A 453 -56.69 32.06 37.22
C ILE A 453 -56.14 30.68 36.92
N GLY A 454 -56.78 29.98 36.00
CA GLY A 454 -56.32 28.66 35.58
C GLY A 454 -56.38 28.46 34.08
N THR A 455 -55.48 27.62 33.59
CA THR A 455 -55.55 27.04 32.26
C THR A 455 -55.05 25.59 32.28
N GLY A 456 -55.30 24.80 31.23
CA GLY A 456 -54.90 23.39 31.24
C GLY A 456 -54.79 22.73 29.88
N ILE A 457 -54.32 21.49 29.90
CA ILE A 457 -54.19 20.57 28.76
C ILE A 457 -55.03 19.32 29.01
N TYR A 458 -55.56 18.73 27.94
CA TYR A 458 -56.26 17.45 28.00
C TYR A 458 -55.24 16.32 27.92
N LEU A 459 -55.24 15.40 28.89
CA LEU A 459 -54.24 14.34 28.95
C LEU A 459 -54.39 13.34 27.79
N ASP A 460 -55.61 13.11 27.31
CA ASP A 460 -55.87 12.29 26.13
C ASP A 460 -55.20 12.85 24.86
N ASP A 461 -55.26 14.18 24.63
CA ASP A 461 -54.58 14.83 23.49
C ASP A 461 -53.06 14.61 23.55
N VAL A 462 -52.49 14.70 24.76
CA VAL A 462 -51.07 14.47 25.00
C VAL A 462 -50.70 13.00 24.77
N GLN A 463 -51.53 12.07 25.23
CA GLN A 463 -51.32 10.63 25.02
C GLN A 463 -51.45 10.24 23.54
N ASP A 464 -52.37 10.83 22.78
CA ASP A 464 -52.50 10.62 21.35
C ASP A 464 -51.28 11.13 20.57
N GLU A 465 -50.78 12.31 20.96
CA GLU A 465 -49.55 12.88 20.40
C GLU A 465 -48.33 11.99 20.71
N ILE A 466 -48.22 11.49 21.94
CA ILE A 466 -47.22 10.51 22.36
C ILE A 466 -47.33 9.24 21.51
N ARG A 467 -48.52 8.62 21.41
CA ARG A 467 -48.70 7.37 20.64
C ARG A 467 -48.33 7.54 19.17
N ALA A 468 -48.67 8.67 18.55
CA ALA A 468 -48.33 8.95 17.16
C ALA A 468 -46.81 9.16 16.93
N LEU A 469 -46.10 9.71 17.91
CA LEU A 469 -44.64 9.89 17.87
C LEU A 469 -43.92 8.58 18.19
N THR A 470 -44.31 7.91 19.27
CA THR A 470 -43.77 6.61 19.67
C THR A 470 -44.00 5.55 18.60
N GLY A 471 -45.17 5.52 17.96
CA GLY A 471 -45.45 4.59 16.85
C GLY A 471 -44.54 4.80 15.63
N ARG A 472 -44.23 6.05 15.27
CA ARG A 472 -43.26 6.37 14.21
C ARG A 472 -41.84 5.96 14.60
N MET A 473 -41.43 6.21 15.85
CA MET A 473 -40.14 5.78 16.37
C MET A 473 -40.00 4.26 16.37
N VAL A 474 -41.05 3.52 16.75
CA VAL A 474 -41.08 2.06 16.72
C VAL A 474 -40.93 1.54 15.29
N TRP A 475 -41.71 2.06 14.33
CA TRP A 475 -41.62 1.65 12.92
C TRP A 475 -40.24 1.91 12.33
N LEU A 476 -39.66 3.08 12.60
CA LEU A 476 -38.31 3.43 12.16
C LEU A 476 -37.26 2.50 12.79
N SER A 477 -37.41 2.18 14.07
CA SER A 477 -36.48 1.28 14.79
C SER A 477 -36.55 -0.15 14.26
N VAL A 478 -37.75 -0.64 13.92
CA VAL A 478 -37.95 -1.94 13.25
C VAL A 478 -37.29 -1.96 11.88
N LEU A 479 -37.46 -0.89 11.09
CA LEU A 479 -36.82 -0.76 9.77
C LEU A 479 -35.29 -0.78 9.89
N ILE A 480 -34.73 -0.02 10.83
CA ILE A 480 -33.28 0.01 11.09
C ILE A 480 -32.80 -1.37 11.54
N ALA A 481 -33.51 -2.03 12.46
CA ALA A 481 -33.18 -3.37 12.92
C ALA A 481 -33.18 -4.41 11.78
N LEU A 482 -34.14 -4.31 10.85
CA LEU A 482 -34.20 -5.17 9.65
C LEU A 482 -33.01 -4.92 8.72
N ILE A 483 -32.66 -3.66 8.47
CA ILE A 483 -31.50 -3.31 7.64
C ILE A 483 -30.21 -3.81 8.27
N LEU A 484 -30.03 -3.62 9.59
CA LEU A 484 -28.89 -4.15 10.33
C LEU A 484 -28.84 -5.68 10.25
N MET A 485 -29.98 -6.36 10.41
CA MET A 485 -30.07 -7.82 10.27
C MET A 485 -29.64 -8.29 8.86
N LEU A 486 -30.11 -7.62 7.81
CA LEU A 486 -29.73 -7.94 6.42
C LEU A 486 -28.24 -7.69 6.16
N LEU A 487 -27.68 -6.61 6.70
CA LEU A 487 -26.26 -6.31 6.62
C LEU A 487 -25.42 -7.39 7.33
N LEU A 488 -25.85 -7.86 8.50
CA LEU A 488 -25.17 -8.95 9.21
C LEU A 488 -25.20 -10.26 8.42
N VAL A 489 -26.33 -10.58 7.80
CA VAL A 489 -26.42 -11.73 6.89
C VAL A 489 -25.48 -11.56 5.70
N PHE A 490 -25.42 -10.36 5.10
CA PHE A 490 -24.51 -10.07 4.00
C PHE A 490 -23.04 -10.21 4.39
N ILE A 491 -22.63 -9.65 5.55
CA ILE A 491 -21.26 -9.77 6.07
C ILE A 491 -20.92 -11.25 6.33
N ALA A 492 -21.85 -12.02 6.89
CA ALA A 492 -21.65 -13.46 7.11
C ALA A 492 -21.45 -14.22 5.77
N LEU A 493 -22.25 -13.91 4.75
CA LEU A 493 -22.11 -14.50 3.41
C LEU A 493 -20.81 -14.07 2.71
N GLN A 494 -20.41 -12.81 2.84
CA GLN A 494 -19.15 -12.28 2.30
C GLN A 494 -17.94 -12.88 2.98
N SER A 495 -17.96 -13.01 4.31
CA SER A 495 -16.90 -13.65 5.09
C SER A 495 -16.67 -15.08 4.61
N LEU A 496 -17.74 -15.85 4.38
CA LEU A 496 -17.66 -17.19 3.81
C LEU A 496 -17.12 -17.22 2.37
N SER A 497 -17.42 -16.19 1.57
CA SER A 497 -16.91 -16.04 0.19
C SER A 497 -15.44 -15.66 0.14
N LEU A 498 -15.02 -14.71 1.00
CA LEU A 498 -13.64 -14.28 1.16
C LEU A 498 -12.74 -15.41 1.66
N GLU A 499 -13.22 -16.22 2.60
CA GLU A 499 -12.48 -17.39 3.08
C GLU A 499 -12.25 -18.42 1.96
N LYS A 500 -13.22 -18.58 1.04
CA LYS A 500 -13.05 -19.42 -0.16
C LYS A 500 -12.06 -18.83 -1.16
N LYS A 501 -12.11 -17.52 -1.40
CA LYS A 501 -11.19 -16.81 -2.32
C LYS A 501 -9.75 -16.79 -1.80
N LYS A 502 -9.56 -16.56 -0.50
CA LYS A 502 -8.25 -16.60 0.15
C LYS A 502 -7.62 -17.99 0.04
N ARG A 503 -8.38 -19.06 0.33
CA ARG A 503 -7.91 -20.44 0.15
C ARG A 503 -7.55 -20.77 -1.30
N ALA A 504 -8.26 -20.20 -2.29
CA ALA A 504 -7.95 -20.39 -3.71
C ALA A 504 -6.68 -19.64 -4.15
N ALA A 505 -6.44 -18.43 -3.63
CA ALA A 505 -5.21 -17.67 -3.89
C ALA A 505 -3.99 -18.31 -3.20
N ASP A 506 -4.15 -18.79 -1.96
CA ASP A 506 -3.12 -19.53 -1.24
C ASP A 506 -2.77 -20.86 -1.96
N PHE A 507 -3.77 -21.51 -2.56
CA PHE A 507 -3.56 -22.73 -3.36
C PHE A 507 -2.83 -22.42 -4.68
N ALA A 508 -3.20 -21.36 -5.40
CA ALA A 508 -2.53 -20.96 -6.64
C ALA A 508 -1.06 -20.52 -6.41
N MET A 509 -0.76 -19.88 -5.28
CA MET A 509 0.60 -19.48 -4.91
C MET A 509 1.46 -20.67 -4.46
N ARG A 510 0.86 -21.65 -3.77
CA ARG A 510 1.50 -22.93 -3.46
C ARG A 510 1.78 -23.73 -4.73
N GLU A 511 0.86 -23.75 -5.68
CA GLU A 511 1.03 -24.47 -6.96
C GLU A 511 2.20 -23.90 -7.79
N SER A 512 2.38 -22.57 -7.85
CA SER A 512 3.53 -21.96 -8.53
C SER A 512 4.85 -22.22 -7.81
N LYS A 513 4.88 -22.15 -6.47
CA LYS A 513 6.07 -22.44 -5.65
C LYS A 513 6.46 -23.91 -5.67
N GLU A 514 5.49 -24.83 -5.61
CA GLU A 514 5.71 -26.27 -5.73
C GLU A 514 6.21 -26.63 -7.13
N ARG A 515 5.78 -25.95 -8.19
CA ARG A 515 6.36 -26.13 -9.54
C ARG A 515 7.83 -25.72 -9.61
N TYR A 516 8.23 -24.59 -9.03
CA TYR A 516 9.65 -24.18 -9.00
C TYR A 516 10.51 -25.04 -8.06
N ARG A 517 9.99 -25.41 -6.88
CA ARG A 517 10.67 -26.35 -5.97
C ARG A 517 10.82 -27.74 -6.60
N ALA A 518 9.78 -28.23 -7.29
CA ALA A 518 9.84 -29.49 -8.04
C ALA A 518 10.83 -29.43 -9.21
N LEU A 519 10.99 -28.28 -9.88
CA LEU A 519 11.99 -28.08 -10.94
C LEU A 519 13.43 -28.16 -10.39
N VAL A 520 13.70 -27.57 -9.22
CA VAL A 520 15.03 -27.59 -8.59
C VAL A 520 15.34 -28.95 -7.92
N GLU A 521 14.34 -29.61 -7.34
CA GLU A 521 14.44 -30.98 -6.79
C GLU A 521 14.57 -32.05 -7.89
N ALA A 522 14.03 -31.81 -9.09
CA ALA A 522 14.19 -32.70 -10.24
C ALA A 522 15.56 -32.58 -10.92
N SER A 523 16.39 -31.59 -10.55
CA SER A 523 17.75 -31.48 -11.05
C SER A 523 18.60 -32.63 -10.55
N SER A 524 19.43 -33.19 -11.43
CA SER A 524 20.39 -34.25 -11.08
C SER A 524 21.70 -33.70 -10.47
N GLU A 525 21.87 -32.38 -10.45
CA GLU A 525 23.05 -31.69 -9.94
C GLU A 525 22.78 -31.10 -8.55
N GLY A 526 23.82 -31.00 -7.70
CA GLY A 526 23.70 -30.44 -6.36
C GLY A 526 23.61 -28.92 -6.42
N MET A 527 22.46 -28.33 -6.13
CA MET A 527 22.24 -26.89 -6.18
C MET A 527 22.16 -26.29 -4.77
N VAL A 528 22.87 -25.18 -4.55
CA VAL A 528 22.75 -24.33 -3.35
C VAL A 528 22.56 -22.87 -3.77
N ILE A 529 21.61 -22.18 -3.14
CA ILE A 529 21.33 -20.77 -3.36
C ILE A 529 22.01 -19.98 -2.25
N VAL A 530 22.78 -18.97 -2.62
CA VAL A 530 23.53 -18.11 -1.71
C VAL A 530 23.05 -16.68 -1.91
N VAL A 531 22.69 -15.98 -0.84
CA VAL A 531 22.33 -14.55 -0.87
C VAL A 531 23.23 -13.84 0.12
N ASP A 532 23.92 -12.78 -0.32
CA ASP A 532 24.86 -12.01 0.51
C ASP A 532 25.91 -12.87 1.25
N GLY A 533 26.38 -13.96 0.62
CA GLY A 533 27.39 -14.87 1.16
C GLY A 533 26.89 -15.96 2.12
N ALA A 534 25.60 -15.97 2.45
CA ALA A 534 24.95 -16.99 3.27
C ALA A 534 24.13 -17.96 2.41
N CYS A 535 24.21 -19.26 2.72
CA CYS A 535 23.37 -20.25 2.04
C CYS A 535 21.92 -20.09 2.50
N THR A 536 20.97 -20.06 1.58
CA THR A 536 19.54 -19.85 1.86
C THR A 536 18.69 -21.07 1.53
N PHE A 537 19.14 -21.90 0.58
CA PHE A 537 18.43 -23.10 0.14
C PHE A 537 19.42 -24.10 -0.49
N ALA A 538 19.17 -25.40 -0.31
CA ALA A 538 19.91 -26.46 -1.00
C ALA A 538 18.98 -27.62 -1.39
N ASN A 539 19.21 -28.22 -2.56
CA ASN A 539 18.38 -29.34 -3.06
C ASN A 539 18.88 -30.71 -2.55
N ALA A 540 18.05 -31.77 -2.69
CA ALA A 540 18.39 -33.09 -2.16
C ALA A 540 19.71 -33.71 -2.68
N PRO A 541 20.09 -33.56 -3.97
CA PRO A 541 21.44 -33.95 -4.44
C PRO A 541 22.57 -33.24 -3.70
N PHE A 542 22.45 -31.94 -3.41
CA PHE A 542 23.47 -31.19 -2.65
C PHE A 542 23.58 -31.68 -1.21
N LEU A 543 22.47 -31.92 -0.52
CA LEU A 543 22.46 -32.46 0.85
C LEU A 543 23.10 -33.86 0.94
N ARG A 544 22.87 -34.72 -0.07
CA ARG A 544 23.53 -36.04 -0.15
C ARG A 544 25.03 -35.93 -0.44
N LEU A 545 25.44 -34.96 -1.25
CA LEU A 545 26.84 -34.70 -1.55
C LEU A 545 27.58 -34.18 -0.32
N SER A 546 26.97 -33.25 0.43
CA SER A 546 27.61 -32.55 1.55
C SER A 546 27.52 -33.28 2.90
N GLY A 547 26.45 -34.04 3.13
CA GLY A 547 26.19 -34.73 4.39
C GLY A 547 25.63 -33.84 5.51
N TYR A 548 25.34 -32.57 5.22
CA TYR A 548 24.66 -31.65 6.13
C TYR A 548 23.14 -31.72 5.98
N ALA A 549 22.41 -31.48 7.07
CA ALA A 549 20.96 -31.32 7.03
C ALA A 549 20.56 -29.93 6.49
N GLU A 550 19.33 -29.79 5.96
CA GLU A 550 18.83 -28.54 5.38
C GLU A 550 18.97 -27.34 6.35
N ALA A 551 18.63 -27.53 7.62
CA ALA A 551 18.76 -26.51 8.67
C ALA A 551 20.22 -26.15 9.02
N GLU A 552 21.17 -27.07 8.81
CA GLU A 552 22.59 -26.83 9.08
C GLU A 552 23.25 -26.04 7.94
N VAL A 553 22.84 -26.28 6.69
CA VAL A 553 23.41 -25.63 5.50
C VAL A 553 23.23 -24.12 5.53
N VAL A 554 22.08 -23.64 6.04
CA VAL A 554 21.75 -22.20 6.09
C VAL A 554 22.68 -21.40 7.03
N LEU A 555 23.40 -22.08 7.94
CA LEU A 555 24.33 -21.48 8.90
C LEU A 555 25.80 -21.47 8.43
N LEU A 556 26.08 -22.07 7.26
CA LEU A 556 27.43 -22.25 6.72
C LEU A 556 27.73 -21.24 5.61
N LYS A 557 28.98 -20.78 5.57
CA LYS A 557 29.53 -19.96 4.47
C LYS A 557 30.07 -20.86 3.35
N ILE A 558 30.11 -20.36 2.11
CA ILE A 558 30.61 -21.11 0.94
C ILE A 558 32.03 -21.64 1.14
N ALA A 559 32.91 -20.83 1.73
CA ALA A 559 34.30 -21.16 1.99
C ALA A 559 34.50 -22.33 2.98
N GLU A 560 33.45 -22.78 3.68
CA GLU A 560 33.53 -23.89 4.63
C GLU A 560 33.42 -25.26 3.94
N PHE A 561 32.88 -25.33 2.73
CA PHE A 561 32.76 -26.57 1.95
C PHE A 561 33.48 -26.55 0.60
N LEU A 562 33.79 -25.39 0.02
CA LEU A 562 34.67 -25.30 -1.14
C LEU A 562 36.11 -25.06 -0.70
N VAL A 563 37.01 -25.97 -1.07
CA VAL A 563 38.43 -25.95 -0.74
C VAL A 563 39.23 -25.87 -2.06
N PRO A 564 40.12 -24.87 -2.22
CA PRO A 564 40.98 -24.80 -3.41
C PRO A 564 41.95 -25.98 -3.49
N TYR A 565 42.41 -26.29 -4.71
CA TYR A 565 43.56 -27.17 -4.86
C TYR A 565 44.85 -26.49 -4.34
N PRO A 566 45.81 -27.26 -3.81
CA PRO A 566 47.09 -26.70 -3.34
C PRO A 566 47.82 -25.98 -4.48
N GLY A 567 48.03 -24.66 -4.34
CA GLY A 567 48.68 -23.81 -5.35
C GLY A 567 47.73 -23.00 -6.24
N GLU A 568 46.41 -23.22 -6.16
CA GLU A 568 45.36 -22.48 -6.90
C GLU A 568 44.49 -21.61 -5.96
N GLU A 569 45.03 -21.29 -4.79
CA GLU A 569 44.35 -20.55 -3.71
C GLU A 569 43.92 -19.14 -4.15
N GLU A 570 44.72 -18.51 -5.03
CA GLU A 570 44.46 -17.15 -5.54
C GLU A 570 43.25 -17.13 -6.49
N GLU A 571 43.13 -18.14 -7.36
CA GLU A 571 42.07 -18.26 -8.38
C GLU A 571 40.72 -18.63 -7.76
N ALA A 572 40.72 -19.50 -6.75
CA ALA A 572 39.51 -19.81 -5.98
C ALA A 572 39.03 -18.65 -5.10
N MET A 573 39.95 -17.85 -4.54
CA MET A 573 39.59 -16.65 -3.78
C MET A 573 39.04 -15.54 -4.68
N GLU A 574 39.55 -15.42 -5.91
CA GLU A 574 39.00 -14.50 -6.92
C GLU A 574 37.59 -14.91 -7.35
N PHE A 575 37.36 -16.22 -7.59
CA PHE A 575 36.03 -16.77 -7.88
C PHE A 575 35.04 -16.60 -6.72
N LEU A 576 35.47 -16.77 -5.46
CA LEU A 576 34.59 -16.55 -4.30
C LEU A 576 34.26 -15.06 -4.09
N ALA A 577 35.21 -14.17 -4.40
CA ALA A 577 35.04 -12.72 -4.27
C ALA A 577 34.14 -12.11 -5.36
N SER A 578 33.98 -12.78 -6.50
CA SER A 578 33.18 -12.33 -7.65
C SER A 578 31.71 -12.77 -7.62
N LEU A 579 31.35 -13.75 -6.77
CA LEU A 579 29.97 -14.25 -6.63
C LEU A 579 28.91 -13.18 -6.30
N PRO A 580 29.19 -12.09 -5.54
CA PRO A 580 28.22 -11.01 -5.30
C PRO A 580 28.09 -10.07 -6.52
N GLY A 581 27.33 -10.50 -7.54
CA GLY A 581 26.80 -9.59 -8.56
C GLY A 581 27.54 -9.50 -9.89
N LYS A 582 28.35 -10.50 -10.25
CA LYS A 582 28.70 -10.77 -11.66
C LYS A 582 27.88 -11.95 -12.18
N ALA A 583 27.25 -11.79 -13.34
CA ALA A 583 26.64 -12.88 -14.07
C ALA A 583 27.72 -13.65 -14.84
N ASP A 584 27.63 -14.98 -14.80
CA ASP A 584 28.43 -15.94 -15.60
C ASP A 584 29.93 -15.97 -15.28
N GLU A 585 30.28 -16.55 -14.12
CA GLU A 585 31.66 -16.96 -13.81
C GLU A 585 31.97 -18.33 -14.46
N PRO A 586 33.21 -18.57 -14.94
CA PRO A 586 33.60 -19.86 -15.48
C PRO A 586 33.52 -20.95 -14.39
N PRO A 587 33.14 -22.20 -14.74
CA PRO A 587 33.03 -23.26 -13.76
C PRO A 587 34.38 -23.53 -13.09
N LEU A 588 34.40 -23.45 -11.75
CA LEU A 588 35.59 -23.68 -10.93
C LEU A 588 35.69 -25.16 -10.55
N ALA A 589 36.80 -25.81 -10.93
CA ALA A 589 37.15 -27.11 -10.40
C ALA A 589 37.80 -26.93 -9.02
N CYS A 590 37.25 -27.57 -7.98
CA CYS A 590 37.79 -27.46 -6.63
C CYS A 590 37.47 -28.72 -5.81
N LEU A 591 38.00 -28.78 -4.59
CA LEU A 591 37.73 -29.84 -3.64
C LEU A 591 36.50 -29.48 -2.79
N PHE A 592 35.52 -30.37 -2.71
CA PHE A 592 34.37 -30.25 -1.85
C PHE A 592 34.58 -30.98 -0.52
N ARG A 593 34.53 -30.28 0.60
CA ARG A 593 34.64 -30.85 1.95
C ARG A 593 33.27 -31.29 2.48
N ARG A 594 33.13 -32.58 2.74
CA ARG A 594 31.93 -33.17 3.36
C ARG A 594 31.93 -32.99 4.87
N ARG A 595 30.76 -33.19 5.50
CA ARG A 595 30.60 -33.21 6.97
C ARG A 595 31.54 -34.20 7.67
N SER A 596 31.84 -35.35 7.04
CA SER A 596 32.76 -36.37 7.57
C SER A 596 34.23 -35.93 7.57
N GLY A 597 34.57 -34.83 6.88
CA GLY A 597 35.93 -34.35 6.67
C GLY A 597 36.57 -34.80 5.35
N ASP A 598 35.89 -35.66 4.58
CA ASP A 598 36.38 -36.15 3.29
C ASP A 598 36.33 -35.07 2.19
N LEU A 599 37.32 -35.07 1.30
CA LEU A 599 37.42 -34.16 0.15
C LEU A 599 37.03 -34.89 -1.15
N VAL A 600 36.22 -34.25 -2.00
CA VAL A 600 35.76 -34.82 -3.28
C VAL A 600 35.94 -33.81 -4.41
N ASP A 601 36.45 -34.26 -5.56
CA ASP A 601 36.60 -33.40 -6.73
C ASP A 601 35.23 -33.01 -7.31
N VAL A 602 34.97 -31.71 -7.35
CA VAL A 602 33.74 -31.16 -7.89
C VAL A 602 34.01 -30.04 -8.87
N VAL A 603 33.08 -29.86 -9.79
CA VAL A 603 33.00 -28.67 -10.64
C VAL A 603 31.82 -27.83 -10.14
N VAL A 604 32.09 -26.57 -9.85
CA VAL A 604 31.11 -25.61 -9.34
C VAL A 604 30.83 -24.58 -10.41
N ASN A 605 29.58 -24.47 -10.83
CA ASN A 605 29.09 -23.41 -11.71
C ASN A 605 28.27 -22.40 -10.91
N ALA A 606 28.42 -21.11 -11.17
CA ALA A 606 27.75 -20.04 -10.44
C ALA A 606 26.90 -19.18 -11.39
N SER A 607 25.61 -19.04 -11.09
CA SER A 607 24.71 -18.14 -11.81
C SER A 607 24.05 -17.14 -10.86
N SER A 608 24.24 -15.85 -11.09
CA SER A 608 23.64 -14.79 -10.26
C SER A 608 22.20 -14.46 -10.67
N PHE A 609 21.35 -14.10 -9.71
CA PHE A 609 20.01 -13.54 -9.93
C PHE A 609 19.77 -12.36 -8.98
N SER A 610 18.80 -11.51 -9.30
CA SER A 610 18.41 -10.36 -8.46
C SER A 610 16.91 -10.44 -8.15
N LEU A 611 16.56 -10.37 -6.86
CA LEU A 611 15.18 -10.42 -6.39
C LEU A 611 14.96 -9.31 -5.35
N VAL A 612 14.01 -8.40 -5.61
CA VAL A 612 13.60 -7.30 -4.70
C VAL A 612 14.79 -6.63 -4.00
N GLY A 613 15.75 -6.15 -4.78
CA GLY A 613 16.90 -5.38 -4.27
C GLY A 613 18.03 -6.19 -3.62
N LYS A 614 17.94 -7.52 -3.52
CA LYS A 614 19.03 -8.40 -3.03
C LYS A 614 19.63 -9.23 -4.18
N LYS A 615 20.96 -9.36 -4.18
CA LYS A 615 21.71 -10.16 -5.17
C LYS A 615 21.91 -11.58 -4.63
N GLY A 616 21.40 -12.58 -5.34
CA GLY A 616 21.57 -13.99 -5.02
C GLY A 616 22.41 -14.71 -6.08
N THR A 617 23.00 -15.83 -5.72
CA THR A 617 23.84 -16.67 -6.58
C THR A 617 23.46 -18.12 -6.38
N VAL A 618 23.09 -18.81 -7.46
CA VAL A 618 22.86 -20.25 -7.46
C VAL A 618 24.18 -20.92 -7.83
N LEU A 619 24.68 -21.80 -6.97
CA LEU A 619 25.83 -22.65 -7.22
C LEU A 619 25.33 -24.05 -7.60
N ALA A 620 25.69 -24.54 -8.78
CA ALA A 620 25.50 -25.91 -9.20
C ALA A 620 26.82 -26.67 -9.03
N VAL A 621 26.82 -27.67 -8.16
CA VAL A 621 27.96 -28.51 -7.79
C VAL A 621 27.78 -29.89 -8.41
N LYS A 622 28.75 -30.30 -9.22
CA LYS A 622 28.74 -31.58 -9.94
C LYS A 622 29.97 -32.40 -9.60
N ASP A 623 29.78 -33.69 -9.31
CA ASP A 623 30.89 -34.64 -9.15
C ASP A 623 31.59 -34.86 -10.51
N ALA A 624 32.90 -34.65 -10.56
CA ALA A 624 33.68 -34.68 -11.79
C ALA A 624 33.73 -36.08 -12.45
N ARG A 625 33.31 -37.15 -11.77
CA ARG A 625 33.43 -38.54 -12.24
C ARG A 625 32.25 -39.07 -13.08
N ILE A 626 31.16 -38.32 -13.23
CA ILE A 626 29.90 -38.80 -13.86
C ILE A 626 29.81 -38.46 -15.37
N ALA A 627 30.80 -37.79 -15.96
CA ALA A 627 30.70 -37.19 -17.30
C ALA A 627 30.90 -38.13 -18.52
N ASP A 628 31.25 -39.42 -18.35
CA ASP A 628 31.72 -40.29 -19.45
C ASP A 628 30.70 -41.29 -20.04
N ALA A 629 29.39 -41.17 -19.81
CA ALA A 629 28.40 -42.13 -20.33
C ALA A 629 27.65 -41.63 -21.61
N PRO A 630 27.83 -42.26 -22.80
CA PRO A 630 27.23 -41.79 -24.06
C PRO A 630 25.74 -42.13 -24.30
N GLU A 631 25.05 -42.80 -23.38
CA GLU A 631 23.73 -43.41 -23.66
C GLU A 631 22.49 -42.61 -23.20
N ALA A 632 22.63 -41.38 -22.67
CA ALA A 632 21.50 -40.60 -22.15
C ALA A 632 20.97 -39.49 -23.09
N ALA A 633 21.32 -39.48 -24.37
CA ALA A 633 20.96 -38.40 -25.31
C ALA A 633 19.53 -38.48 -25.90
N GLY A 634 18.73 -39.49 -25.55
CA GLY A 634 17.40 -39.71 -26.16
C GLY A 634 16.22 -38.98 -25.52
N ALA A 635 16.37 -38.39 -24.32
CA ALA A 635 15.22 -37.89 -23.54
C ALA A 635 15.31 -36.41 -23.11
N ALA A 636 16.31 -35.65 -23.59
CA ALA A 636 16.65 -34.31 -23.08
C ALA A 636 16.60 -33.19 -24.14
N THR A 637 15.71 -33.26 -25.14
CA THR A 637 15.66 -32.29 -26.25
C THR A 637 14.65 -31.15 -26.09
N GLY A 638 13.92 -31.05 -24.97
CA GLY A 638 12.89 -30.01 -24.79
C GLY A 638 13.31 -28.77 -24.01
N MET A 639 14.36 -28.81 -23.19
CA MET A 639 14.54 -27.85 -22.09
C MET A 639 15.85 -27.07 -22.08
N ASN A 640 16.88 -27.51 -22.82
CA ASN A 640 18.20 -26.85 -22.85
C ASN A 640 18.31 -25.73 -23.89
N ALA A 641 17.41 -25.65 -24.88
CA ALA A 641 17.49 -24.64 -25.94
C ALA A 641 17.06 -23.22 -25.48
N GLY A 642 16.09 -23.14 -24.57
CA GLY A 642 15.48 -21.86 -24.17
C GLY A 642 16.36 -20.98 -23.28
N LEU A 643 17.27 -21.56 -22.48
CA LEU A 643 18.14 -20.79 -21.59
C LEU A 643 19.35 -20.19 -22.34
N ALA A 644 19.90 -20.92 -23.31
CA ALA A 644 21.01 -20.45 -24.14
C ALA A 644 20.59 -19.34 -25.13
N GLU A 645 19.35 -19.38 -25.62
CA GLU A 645 18.79 -18.33 -26.49
C GLU A 645 18.60 -16.98 -25.77
N LEU A 646 18.28 -17.00 -24.47
CA LEU A 646 18.12 -15.81 -23.65
C LEU A 646 19.47 -15.12 -23.33
N LEU A 647 20.57 -15.88 -23.28
CA LEU A 647 21.91 -15.38 -22.92
C LEU A 647 22.79 -14.99 -24.12
N ARG A 648 22.36 -15.27 -25.37
CA ARG A 648 23.12 -14.98 -26.61
C ARG A 648 24.57 -15.51 -26.60
N MET A 649 24.79 -16.64 -25.93
CA MET A 649 26.10 -17.28 -25.80
C MET A 649 26.08 -18.64 -26.50
N GLY A 650 27.08 -18.90 -27.33
CA GLY A 650 27.26 -20.18 -28.02
C GLY A 650 28.55 -20.89 -27.63
N TYR A 651 28.51 -22.21 -27.50
CA TYR A 651 29.68 -23.04 -27.23
C TYR A 651 30.11 -23.89 -28.43
N PHE A 652 31.42 -23.95 -28.70
CA PHE A 652 32.01 -24.84 -29.71
C PHE A 652 33.37 -25.40 -29.30
N ARG A 653 33.74 -26.55 -29.88
CA ARG A 653 35.04 -27.20 -29.75
C ARG A 653 35.69 -27.33 -31.12
N ALA A 654 36.99 -27.06 -31.24
CA ALA A 654 37.74 -27.17 -32.49
C ALA A 654 39.13 -27.79 -32.28
N ARG A 655 39.70 -28.41 -33.32
CA ARG A 655 41.06 -28.95 -33.25
C ARG A 655 42.07 -27.82 -33.24
N LEU A 656 43.10 -27.92 -32.40
CA LEU A 656 44.22 -27.00 -32.33
C LEU A 656 45.19 -27.24 -33.50
N ASN A 657 44.78 -26.81 -34.69
CA ASN A 657 45.59 -26.75 -35.90
C ASN A 657 45.41 -25.38 -36.56
N ARG A 658 46.29 -25.00 -37.50
CA ARG A 658 46.23 -23.67 -38.15
C ARG A 658 44.91 -23.32 -38.84
N ARG A 659 44.02 -24.30 -39.07
CA ARG A 659 42.69 -24.08 -39.65
C ARG A 659 41.60 -24.01 -38.59
N ALA A 660 41.83 -24.50 -37.38
CA ALA A 660 40.85 -24.70 -36.32
C ALA A 660 39.57 -25.39 -36.81
N SER A 661 39.72 -26.61 -37.32
CA SER A 661 38.57 -27.42 -37.77
C SER A 661 37.62 -27.74 -36.61
N LEU A 662 36.35 -27.34 -36.74
CA LEU A 662 35.30 -27.56 -35.75
C LEU A 662 35.07 -29.07 -35.50
N VAL A 663 34.95 -29.44 -34.23
CA VAL A 663 34.69 -30.79 -33.72
C VAL A 663 33.24 -30.91 -33.25
N ALA A 664 32.75 -29.90 -32.51
CA ALA A 664 31.37 -29.81 -32.05
C ALA A 664 30.96 -28.34 -31.89
N ALA A 665 29.69 -28.01 -32.10
CA ALA A 665 29.13 -26.69 -31.84
C ALA A 665 27.64 -26.83 -31.46
N ASP A 666 27.17 -26.05 -30.49
CA ASP A 666 25.75 -25.97 -30.18
C ASP A 666 24.98 -25.10 -31.20
N ALA A 667 23.66 -25.04 -31.08
CA ALA A 667 22.82 -24.30 -32.02
C ALA A 667 23.09 -22.78 -32.03
N VAL A 668 23.41 -22.20 -30.87
CA VAL A 668 23.68 -20.77 -30.74
C VAL A 668 25.06 -20.42 -31.32
N ALA A 669 26.07 -21.27 -31.09
CA ALA A 669 27.39 -21.15 -31.70
C ALA A 669 27.34 -21.31 -33.22
N ARG A 670 26.57 -22.27 -33.76
CA ARG A 670 26.42 -22.39 -35.22
C ARG A 670 25.82 -21.14 -35.85
N ARG A 671 24.82 -20.53 -35.21
CA ARG A 671 24.21 -19.26 -35.65
C ARG A 671 25.17 -18.08 -35.57
N LEU A 672 25.88 -17.93 -34.45
CA LEU A 672 26.85 -16.84 -34.24
C LEU A 672 28.07 -16.98 -35.16
N LEU A 673 28.46 -18.21 -35.49
CA LEU A 673 29.53 -18.53 -36.45
C LEU A 673 29.05 -18.51 -37.92
N GLY A 674 27.75 -18.37 -38.18
CA GLY A 674 27.18 -18.29 -39.53
C GLY A 674 27.15 -19.63 -40.30
N LEU A 675 27.01 -20.76 -39.60
CA LEU A 675 27.12 -22.12 -40.16
C LEU A 675 25.77 -22.78 -40.51
N ASP A 676 24.63 -22.11 -40.29
CA ASP A 676 23.28 -22.69 -40.41
C ASP A 676 22.78 -22.89 -41.87
N GLY A 677 23.68 -22.90 -42.86
CA GLY A 677 23.35 -23.07 -44.29
C GLY A 677 23.59 -24.47 -44.89
N ALA A 678 24.04 -25.47 -44.12
CA ALA A 678 24.31 -26.82 -44.63
C ALA A 678 23.24 -27.83 -44.17
N SER A 679 22.48 -28.37 -45.13
CA SER A 679 21.36 -29.30 -44.92
C SER A 679 21.79 -30.62 -44.24
N ALA A 680 21.06 -31.06 -43.21
CA ALA A 680 21.19 -32.40 -42.63
C ALA A 680 20.51 -33.45 -43.54
N PRO A 681 21.08 -34.66 -43.73
CA PRO A 681 20.50 -35.69 -44.60
C PRO A 681 19.42 -36.53 -43.88
N ASP A 682 18.32 -36.77 -44.59
CA ASP A 682 17.21 -37.65 -44.19
C ASP A 682 17.66 -39.10 -43.96
N SER A 683 17.10 -39.73 -42.91
CA SER A 683 17.33 -41.13 -42.58
C SER A 683 16.10 -42.00 -42.88
N ALA A 684 16.07 -42.63 -44.06
CA ALA A 684 15.29 -43.84 -44.33
C ALA A 684 15.79 -44.57 -45.59
N GLY A 685 16.20 -45.84 -45.46
CA GLY A 685 16.31 -46.79 -46.58
C GLY A 685 17.59 -47.61 -46.64
N ALA A 686 17.47 -48.91 -46.36
CA ALA A 686 18.55 -49.90 -46.45
C ALA A 686 18.71 -50.50 -47.87
N HIS A 687 19.93 -51.00 -48.14
CA HIS A 687 20.36 -51.98 -49.16
C HIS A 687 20.33 -51.63 -50.66
N HIS A 688 21.50 -51.47 -51.29
CA HIS A 688 22.10 -52.45 -52.24
C HIS A 688 23.41 -51.95 -52.87
N ALA A 689 24.22 -52.89 -53.36
CA ALA A 689 25.59 -52.76 -53.86
C ALA A 689 25.70 -52.30 -55.33
N GLY A 690 26.86 -51.74 -55.72
CA GLY A 690 27.37 -51.78 -57.12
C GLY A 690 28.11 -50.54 -57.67
N ALA A 691 29.44 -50.65 -57.80
CA ALA A 691 30.35 -50.20 -58.88
C ALA A 691 30.25 -48.82 -59.62
N HIS A 692 31.42 -48.12 -59.63
CA HIS A 692 32.07 -47.30 -60.68
C HIS A 692 31.33 -46.15 -61.43
N HIS A 693 31.77 -44.88 -61.23
CA HIS A 693 32.58 -44.02 -62.16
C HIS A 693 32.46 -42.49 -61.91
N ALA A 694 33.63 -41.86 -61.66
CA ALA A 694 34.17 -40.54 -62.10
C ALA A 694 33.28 -39.30 -62.42
N GLY A 695 33.65 -38.14 -61.83
CA GLY A 695 33.45 -36.79 -62.39
C GLY A 695 33.14 -35.70 -61.34
N PRO A 696 33.72 -34.47 -61.40
CA PRO A 696 33.99 -33.64 -60.21
C PRO A 696 32.93 -32.56 -59.89
N ASP A 697 33.16 -31.90 -58.74
CA ASP A 697 32.54 -30.67 -58.24
C ASP A 697 31.28 -30.82 -57.38
N HIS A 698 31.46 -31.10 -56.09
CA HIS A 698 30.74 -30.49 -54.95
C HIS A 698 31.39 -30.96 -53.64
N ALA A 699 32.50 -30.32 -53.24
CA ALA A 699 33.19 -30.55 -51.96
C ALA A 699 33.54 -29.22 -51.27
N GLY A 700 32.54 -28.33 -51.16
CA GLY A 700 32.75 -26.90 -50.83
C GLY A 700 32.40 -26.44 -49.41
N ALA A 701 31.54 -27.12 -48.65
CA ALA A 701 31.02 -26.54 -47.40
C ALA A 701 31.58 -27.13 -46.09
N GLU A 702 32.16 -28.34 -46.10
CA GLU A 702 32.71 -28.97 -44.87
C GLU A 702 34.24 -28.78 -44.68
N ARG A 703 34.86 -27.83 -45.39
CA ARG A 703 36.33 -27.58 -45.32
C ARG A 703 36.74 -26.20 -44.80
N ALA A 704 35.80 -25.37 -44.33
CA ALA A 704 36.09 -24.08 -43.71
C ALA A 704 36.27 -24.26 -42.19
N GLY A 705 37.50 -24.12 -41.68
CA GLY A 705 37.76 -24.14 -40.24
C GLY A 705 37.54 -22.77 -39.59
N PHE A 706 37.41 -22.68 -38.26
CA PHE A 706 37.11 -21.46 -37.52
C PHE A 706 38.02 -20.27 -37.89
N GLY A 707 39.30 -20.53 -38.20
CA GLY A 707 40.22 -19.47 -38.64
C GLY A 707 39.87 -18.81 -39.98
N SER A 708 39.07 -19.47 -40.83
CA SER A 708 38.59 -18.91 -42.10
C SER A 708 37.38 -17.97 -41.94
N LEU A 709 36.79 -17.91 -40.74
CA LEU A 709 35.68 -17.02 -40.42
C LEU A 709 36.14 -15.62 -40.02
N PHE A 710 37.43 -15.39 -39.77
CA PHE A 710 37.95 -14.07 -39.40
C PHE A 710 37.93 -13.11 -40.60
N ALA A 711 37.56 -11.85 -40.34
CA ALA A 711 37.54 -10.80 -41.36
C ALA A 711 38.92 -10.52 -41.95
N GLU A 712 39.94 -10.50 -41.09
CA GLU A 712 41.34 -10.28 -41.46
C GLU A 712 42.22 -11.46 -41.04
N ALA A 713 43.14 -11.87 -41.92
CA ALA A 713 44.07 -12.97 -41.63
C ALA A 713 45.03 -12.64 -40.47
N ALA A 714 45.32 -11.35 -40.25
CA ALA A 714 46.16 -10.89 -39.14
C ALA A 714 45.50 -11.10 -37.77
N ASP A 715 44.18 -10.94 -37.68
CA ASP A 715 43.42 -11.15 -36.44
C ASP A 715 43.37 -12.63 -36.06
N TRP A 716 43.22 -13.51 -37.06
CA TRP A 716 43.33 -14.96 -36.84
C TRP A 716 44.73 -15.38 -36.37
N GLU A 717 45.79 -14.90 -37.02
CA GLU A 717 47.17 -15.24 -36.63
C GLU A 717 47.50 -14.71 -35.23
N SER A 718 47.00 -13.53 -34.87
CA SER A 718 47.10 -12.98 -33.51
C SER A 718 46.33 -13.83 -32.49
N PHE A 719 45.09 -14.21 -32.78
CA PHE A 719 44.27 -15.08 -31.93
C PHE A 719 44.88 -16.48 -31.76
N TYR A 720 45.33 -17.11 -32.85
CA TYR A 720 45.93 -18.43 -32.84
C TYR A 720 47.27 -18.47 -32.12
N THR A 721 48.13 -17.46 -32.31
CA THR A 721 49.43 -17.38 -31.63
C THR A 721 49.24 -17.22 -30.12
N GLU A 722 48.28 -16.42 -29.69
CA GLU A 722 47.92 -16.25 -28.27
C GLU A 722 47.40 -17.56 -27.68
N LEU A 723 46.47 -18.24 -28.37
CA LEU A 723 45.92 -19.52 -27.92
C LEU A 723 46.99 -20.62 -27.80
N VAL A 724 47.96 -20.67 -28.72
CA VAL A 724 49.04 -21.67 -28.71
C VAL A 724 50.13 -21.35 -27.69
N SER A 725 50.42 -20.07 -27.43
CA SER A 725 51.49 -19.66 -26.50
C SER A 725 51.04 -19.54 -25.05
N ALA A 726 49.81 -19.06 -24.80
CA ALA A 726 49.26 -18.85 -23.47
C ALA A 726 48.28 -19.96 -23.04
N GLY A 727 47.93 -20.89 -23.94
CA GLY A 727 46.97 -21.97 -23.67
C GLY A 727 45.52 -21.52 -23.56
N ARG A 728 45.26 -20.21 -23.56
CA ARG A 728 43.93 -19.60 -23.47
C ARG A 728 43.90 -18.21 -24.11
N VAL A 729 42.70 -17.77 -24.49
CA VAL A 729 42.33 -16.45 -25.00
C VAL A 729 41.03 -16.05 -24.29
N VAL A 730 40.96 -14.86 -23.69
CA VAL A 730 39.78 -14.44 -22.89
C VAL A 730 39.15 -13.19 -23.48
N ARG A 731 37.85 -13.27 -23.80
CA ARG A 731 37.02 -12.17 -24.34
C ARG A 731 37.72 -11.34 -25.42
N LYS A 732 38.44 -12.00 -26.33
CA LYS A 732 39.13 -11.29 -27.41
C LYS A 732 38.08 -10.85 -28.43
N ALA A 733 38.00 -9.55 -28.65
CA ALA A 733 37.13 -8.99 -29.67
C ALA A 733 37.67 -9.40 -31.05
N VAL A 734 36.83 -10.06 -31.83
CA VAL A 734 37.16 -10.51 -33.18
C VAL A 734 36.07 -10.07 -34.15
N LEU A 735 36.48 -9.72 -35.36
CA LEU A 735 35.54 -9.50 -36.46
C LEU A 735 35.43 -10.79 -37.26
N LEU A 736 34.21 -11.31 -37.39
CA LEU A 736 33.90 -12.51 -38.16
C LEU A 736 33.10 -12.17 -39.42
N ARG A 737 33.34 -12.91 -40.51
CA ARG A 737 32.59 -12.85 -41.75
C ARG A 737 31.38 -13.78 -41.64
N GLY A 738 30.19 -13.22 -41.70
CA GLY A 738 28.93 -13.94 -41.84
C GLY A 738 28.40 -13.88 -43.27
N THR A 739 27.51 -14.81 -43.60
CA THR A 739 26.64 -14.75 -44.79
C THR A 739 25.22 -14.47 -44.35
N THR A 740 24.57 -13.48 -44.94
CA THR A 740 23.11 -13.28 -44.81
C THR A 740 22.37 -14.29 -45.68
N ASP A 741 21.08 -14.56 -45.38
CA ASP A 741 20.20 -15.46 -46.14
C ASP A 741 20.01 -15.08 -47.63
N GLY A 742 20.63 -13.98 -48.08
CA GLY A 742 20.70 -13.52 -49.48
C GLY A 742 22.11 -13.47 -50.10
N GLY A 743 23.13 -14.05 -49.48
CA GLY A 743 24.49 -14.18 -50.05
C GLY A 743 25.38 -12.93 -49.99
N SER A 744 24.99 -11.88 -49.25
CA SER A 744 25.86 -10.71 -49.04
C SER A 744 26.76 -10.89 -47.80
N PRO A 745 28.06 -10.52 -47.87
CA PRO A 745 28.98 -10.65 -46.74
C PRO A 745 28.65 -9.62 -45.64
N ASP A 746 28.39 -10.11 -44.44
CA ASP A 746 28.12 -9.34 -43.22
C ASP A 746 29.32 -9.45 -42.27
N LEU A 747 29.68 -8.38 -41.56
CA LEU A 747 30.81 -8.35 -40.63
C LEU A 747 30.29 -8.23 -39.20
N ARG A 748 30.51 -9.25 -38.38
CA ARG A 748 30.00 -9.32 -37.01
C ARG A 748 31.12 -9.19 -36.00
N ARG A 749 30.92 -8.33 -34.99
CA ARG A 749 31.81 -8.27 -33.83
C ARG A 749 31.35 -9.29 -32.80
N ALA A 750 32.27 -10.17 -32.42
CA ALA A 750 32.04 -11.16 -31.38
C ALA A 750 33.16 -11.10 -30.35
N LEU A 751 32.85 -11.43 -29.11
CA LEU A 751 33.84 -11.72 -28.10
C LEU A 751 34.04 -13.23 -28.07
N VAL A 752 35.29 -13.68 -28.22
CA VAL A 752 35.62 -15.10 -28.20
C VAL A 752 36.57 -15.38 -27.04
N THR A 753 36.15 -16.32 -26.18
CA THR A 753 36.97 -16.90 -25.12
C THR A 753 37.27 -18.34 -25.50
N ALA A 754 38.53 -18.75 -25.53
CA ALA A 754 38.96 -20.09 -25.94
C ALA A 754 40.07 -20.63 -25.04
N ALA A 755 40.08 -21.92 -24.74
CA ALA A 755 41.13 -22.58 -23.95
C ALA A 755 41.48 -23.95 -24.53
N VAL A 756 42.76 -24.31 -24.51
CA VAL A 756 43.27 -25.61 -25.00
C VAL A 756 42.89 -26.70 -24.01
N ASP A 757 42.35 -27.82 -24.52
CA ASP A 757 41.96 -28.96 -23.70
C ASP A 757 43.19 -29.85 -23.41
N ASP A 758 43.54 -30.06 -22.14
CA ASP A 758 44.76 -30.79 -21.74
C ASP A 758 44.64 -32.32 -21.68
N ALA A 759 43.48 -32.89 -22.02
CA ALA A 759 43.24 -34.33 -21.94
C ALA A 759 42.79 -34.93 -23.28
N GLU A 760 43.73 -35.49 -24.06
CA GLU A 760 43.44 -36.63 -24.94
C GLU A 760 44.72 -37.40 -25.35
N SER A 761 44.70 -38.71 -25.11
CA SER A 761 45.80 -39.67 -25.27
C SER A 761 46.04 -40.17 -26.70
N GLN A 762 45.60 -39.44 -27.75
CA GLN A 762 45.82 -39.81 -29.16
C GLN A 762 46.01 -38.59 -30.08
N GLY A 763 47.15 -37.89 -29.96
CA GLY A 763 47.79 -37.20 -31.09
C GLY A 763 47.12 -35.97 -31.74
N SER A 764 45.99 -35.46 -31.25
CA SER A 764 45.35 -34.23 -31.76
C SER A 764 44.89 -33.32 -30.63
N ARG A 765 45.64 -32.25 -30.32
CA ARG A 765 45.21 -31.22 -29.36
C ARG A 765 43.92 -30.52 -29.86
N SER A 766 42.98 -30.23 -28.97
CA SER A 766 41.76 -29.45 -29.24
C SER A 766 41.66 -28.24 -28.31
N PHE A 767 40.74 -27.33 -28.62
CA PHE A 767 40.39 -26.22 -27.74
C PHE A 767 38.86 -26.04 -27.72
N SER A 768 38.36 -25.62 -26.58
CA SER A 768 36.96 -25.30 -26.32
C SER A 768 36.78 -23.79 -26.26
N ALA A 769 35.71 -23.27 -26.85
CA ALA A 769 35.51 -21.84 -27.01
C ALA A 769 34.04 -21.40 -26.87
N ILE A 770 33.85 -20.25 -26.26
CA ILE A 770 32.57 -19.55 -26.08
C ILE A 770 32.60 -18.29 -26.95
N ILE A 771 31.50 -18.05 -27.66
CA ILE A 771 31.29 -16.88 -28.50
C ILE A 771 30.09 -16.07 -28.01
N GLU A 772 30.29 -14.76 -27.82
CA GLU A 772 29.33 -13.83 -27.22
C GLU A 772 29.18 -12.55 -28.07
N GLU A 773 28.02 -11.91 -27.97
CA GLU A 773 27.76 -10.58 -28.56
C GLU A 773 27.92 -9.48 -27.47
N PRO A 774 28.73 -8.42 -27.67
CA PRO A 774 29.04 -7.44 -26.61
C PRO A 774 27.85 -6.52 -26.24
N ALA A 775 27.68 -6.22 -24.94
CA ALA A 775 26.73 -5.23 -24.39
C ALA A 775 27.40 -3.84 -24.18
N ALA A 776 26.61 -2.75 -24.25
CA ALA A 776 27.08 -1.35 -24.16
C ALA A 776 27.41 -0.89 -22.72
N ASP A 777 28.31 0.12 -22.58
CA ASP A 777 29.15 0.45 -21.41
C ASP A 777 28.52 1.41 -20.35
N SER A 778 29.17 1.49 -19.18
CA SER A 778 28.66 1.83 -17.84
C SER A 778 28.51 3.32 -17.44
N ASP A 779 29.00 4.29 -18.20
CA ASP A 779 28.70 5.73 -17.96
C ASP A 779 27.24 6.09 -18.31
N GLU A 780 26.57 5.20 -19.04
CA GLU A 780 25.16 5.30 -19.37
C GLU A 780 24.26 5.05 -18.14
N LEU A 781 24.72 4.41 -17.05
CA LEU A 781 23.86 4.00 -15.93
C LEU A 781 23.42 5.18 -15.02
N ALA A 782 24.28 6.19 -14.90
CA ALA A 782 23.97 7.42 -14.15
C ALA A 782 23.10 8.37 -14.99
N ALA A 783 23.38 8.45 -16.30
CA ALA A 783 22.46 9.07 -17.26
C ALA A 783 21.14 8.32 -17.31
N LEU A 784 21.15 6.98 -17.20
CA LEU A 784 19.98 6.12 -17.21
C LEU A 784 19.11 6.36 -16.00
N LYS A 785 19.57 6.91 -14.87
CA LYS A 785 18.70 7.11 -13.70
C LYS A 785 17.78 8.33 -13.86
N ASP A 786 18.31 9.39 -14.48
CA ASP A 786 17.53 10.55 -14.91
C ASP A 786 16.79 10.26 -16.22
N GLU A 787 17.39 9.46 -17.10
CA GLU A 787 16.73 8.93 -18.29
C GLU A 787 15.69 7.87 -17.91
N PHE A 788 15.75 7.19 -16.75
CA PHE A 788 14.76 6.21 -16.26
C PHE A 788 13.48 6.89 -15.80
N LEU A 789 13.54 8.13 -15.33
CA LEU A 789 12.35 8.95 -15.10
C LEU A 789 11.72 9.44 -16.41
N CYS A 790 12.56 9.74 -17.42
CA CYS A 790 12.12 10.01 -18.80
C CYS A 790 11.69 8.75 -19.58
N LEU A 791 12.24 7.58 -19.24
CA LEU A 791 12.00 6.26 -19.81
C LEU A 791 10.84 5.57 -19.12
N GLU A 792 10.56 5.79 -17.83
CA GLU A 792 9.29 5.39 -17.21
C GLU A 792 8.14 6.21 -17.81
N ALA A 793 8.37 7.48 -18.12
CA ALA A 793 7.42 8.32 -18.84
C ALA A 793 7.23 7.91 -20.33
N SER A 794 8.18 7.16 -20.92
CA SER A 794 8.12 6.66 -22.30
C SER A 794 8.04 5.12 -22.44
N SER A 795 8.07 4.37 -21.36
CA SER A 795 7.78 2.93 -21.25
C SER A 795 6.31 2.75 -20.94
N ARG A 796 5.72 3.64 -20.12
CA ARG A 796 4.27 3.65 -19.90
C ARG A 796 3.47 4.03 -21.15
N CYS A 797 4.05 4.70 -22.14
CA CYS A 797 3.34 4.95 -23.40
C CYS A 797 3.28 3.71 -24.31
N LEU A 798 4.17 2.73 -24.13
CA LEU A 798 4.08 1.44 -24.80
C LEU A 798 2.95 0.58 -24.23
N ASP A 799 2.63 0.73 -22.94
CA ASP A 799 1.50 0.08 -22.28
C ASP A 799 0.16 0.83 -22.50
N GLU A 800 0.17 1.99 -23.19
CA GLU A 800 -1.07 2.69 -23.55
C GLU A 800 -1.82 1.94 -24.65
N ARG A 801 -3.15 1.95 -24.55
CA ARG A 801 -4.03 1.39 -25.58
C ARG A 801 -3.96 2.24 -26.85
N ILE A 802 -3.97 1.57 -28.00
CA ILE A 802 -4.05 2.24 -29.29
C ILE A 802 -5.42 2.92 -29.39
N PRO A 803 -5.50 4.24 -29.62
CA PRO A 803 -6.76 4.96 -29.73
C PRO A 803 -7.58 4.46 -30.93
N THR A 804 -8.85 4.09 -30.72
CA THR A 804 -9.75 3.58 -31.76
C THR A 804 -10.75 4.62 -32.28
N ASP A 805 -10.88 5.77 -31.62
CA ASP A 805 -12.07 6.64 -31.75
C ASP A 805 -11.83 7.93 -32.56
N GLY A 806 -10.68 8.08 -33.25
CA GLY A 806 -10.22 9.37 -33.78
C GLY A 806 -9.98 9.47 -35.28
N GLU A 807 -9.52 8.42 -35.95
CA GLU A 807 -9.07 8.51 -37.34
C GLU A 807 -9.89 7.60 -38.27
N ARG A 808 -10.43 8.18 -39.34
CA ARG A 808 -11.08 7.38 -40.40
C ARG A 808 -10.00 6.55 -41.09
N VAL A 809 -9.91 5.26 -40.73
CA VAL A 809 -9.01 4.30 -41.41
C VAL A 809 -9.20 4.43 -42.93
N PRO A 810 -8.16 4.85 -43.67
CA PRO A 810 -8.27 5.11 -45.09
C PRO A 810 -8.38 3.78 -45.83
N ARG A 811 -9.37 3.68 -46.72
CA ARG A 811 -9.78 2.43 -47.36
C ARG A 811 -9.87 2.55 -48.87
N ILE A 812 -9.61 1.45 -49.55
CA ILE A 812 -9.70 1.36 -51.00
C ILE A 812 -10.39 0.07 -51.44
N ALA A 813 -11.14 0.12 -52.54
CA ALA A 813 -11.77 -1.06 -53.14
C ALA A 813 -10.71 -1.96 -53.78
N MET A 814 -10.90 -3.28 -53.71
CA MET A 814 -9.91 -4.26 -54.17
C MET A 814 -9.67 -4.25 -55.70
N GLU A 815 -10.59 -3.69 -56.47
CA GLU A 815 -10.52 -3.50 -57.93
C GLU A 815 -9.89 -2.17 -58.33
N ALA A 816 -9.67 -1.26 -57.37
CA ALA A 816 -9.07 0.04 -57.67
C ALA A 816 -7.62 -0.14 -58.15
N SER A 817 -7.17 0.74 -59.03
CA SER A 817 -5.81 0.66 -59.55
C SER A 817 -4.76 1.05 -58.49
N ALA A 818 -3.55 0.53 -58.65
CA ALA A 818 -2.38 0.91 -57.86
C ALA A 818 -2.14 2.42 -57.89
N ARG A 819 -2.44 3.09 -59.03
CA ARG A 819 -2.45 4.56 -59.14
C ARG A 819 -3.44 5.21 -58.18
N SER A 820 -4.71 4.76 -58.18
CA SER A 820 -5.72 5.29 -57.26
C SER A 820 -5.37 5.02 -55.80
N ALA A 821 -4.65 3.93 -55.52
CA ALA A 821 -4.14 3.62 -54.20
C ALA A 821 -3.01 4.56 -53.76
N ALA A 822 -2.04 4.83 -54.62
CA ALA A 822 -0.99 5.82 -54.36
C ALA A 822 -1.58 7.23 -54.14
N GLU A 823 -2.55 7.64 -54.96
CA GLU A 823 -3.27 8.90 -54.75
C GLU A 823 -4.07 8.92 -53.43
N GLY A 824 -4.62 7.77 -53.03
CA GLY A 824 -5.29 7.58 -51.75
C GLY A 824 -4.36 7.82 -50.57
N MET A 825 -3.17 7.23 -50.59
CA MET A 825 -2.13 7.39 -49.55
C MET A 825 -1.70 8.86 -49.40
N VAL A 826 -1.45 9.53 -50.54
CA VAL A 826 -1.08 10.96 -50.56
C VAL A 826 -2.20 11.83 -49.98
N ARG A 827 -3.46 11.56 -50.32
CA ARG A 827 -4.61 12.32 -49.79
C ARG A 827 -4.83 12.10 -48.29
N SER A 828 -4.58 10.89 -47.78
CA SER A 828 -4.68 10.60 -46.35
C SER A 828 -3.47 11.07 -45.54
N GLY A 829 -2.36 11.44 -46.20
CA GLY A 829 -1.12 11.81 -45.51
C GLY A 829 -0.48 10.65 -44.74
N GLY A 830 -0.73 9.40 -45.16
CA GLY A 830 -0.28 8.18 -44.51
C GLY A 830 0.20 7.13 -45.52
N GLY A 831 1.12 6.26 -45.11
CA GLY A 831 1.83 5.31 -45.99
C GLY A 831 1.08 4.00 -46.30
N ALA A 832 -0.15 3.83 -45.82
CA ALA A 832 -0.90 2.57 -45.96
C ALA A 832 -2.41 2.77 -46.12
N LEU A 833 -3.06 1.83 -46.79
CA LEU A 833 -4.51 1.76 -47.02
C LEU A 833 -5.05 0.36 -46.72
N VAL A 834 -6.24 0.29 -46.15
CA VAL A 834 -6.95 -1.00 -46.00
C VAL A 834 -7.74 -1.32 -47.27
N VAL A 835 -7.50 -2.49 -47.84
CA VAL A 835 -8.18 -2.99 -49.04
C VAL A 835 -9.45 -3.72 -48.65
N ARG A 836 -10.56 -3.35 -49.30
CA ARG A 836 -11.91 -3.84 -49.01
C ARG A 836 -12.52 -4.59 -50.18
N SER A 837 -13.19 -5.70 -49.88
CA SER A 837 -13.93 -6.50 -50.86
C SER A 837 -15.29 -5.88 -51.21
N PRO A 838 -15.92 -6.28 -52.34
CA PRO A 838 -17.29 -5.89 -52.68
C PRO A 838 -18.33 -6.24 -51.62
N ALA A 839 -18.08 -7.27 -50.82
CA ALA A 839 -18.94 -7.69 -49.70
C ALA A 839 -18.78 -6.81 -48.44
N GLY A 840 -17.88 -5.83 -48.46
CA GLY A 840 -17.63 -4.90 -47.35
C GLY A 840 -16.64 -5.39 -46.30
N GLN A 841 -15.89 -6.47 -46.58
CA GLN A 841 -14.89 -7.02 -45.67
C GLN A 841 -13.50 -6.40 -45.90
N ASP A 842 -12.76 -6.15 -44.82
CA ASP A 842 -11.39 -5.63 -44.85
C ASP A 842 -10.40 -6.80 -45.01
N ILE A 843 -9.89 -6.99 -46.23
CA ILE A 843 -9.22 -8.24 -46.70
C ILE A 843 -7.69 -8.15 -46.81
N GLY A 844 -7.12 -6.95 -46.94
CA GLY A 844 -5.67 -6.75 -47.05
C GLY A 844 -5.23 -5.34 -46.69
N ILE A 845 -3.93 -5.12 -46.56
CA ILE A 845 -3.32 -3.79 -46.45
C ILE A 845 -2.46 -3.57 -47.68
N LEU A 846 -2.49 -2.36 -48.24
CA LEU A 846 -1.57 -1.93 -49.28
C LEU A 846 -0.70 -0.81 -48.71
N THR A 847 0.62 -0.95 -48.81
CA THR A 847 1.62 0.04 -48.35
C THR A 847 2.40 0.65 -49.51
N ASP A 848 3.16 1.71 -49.25
CA ASP A 848 4.16 2.26 -50.18
C ASP A 848 5.21 1.21 -50.58
N ALA A 849 5.66 0.37 -49.65
CA ALA A 849 6.57 -0.75 -49.90
C ALA A 849 5.94 -1.81 -50.83
N ASP A 850 4.65 -2.10 -50.71
CA ASP A 850 3.93 -3.01 -51.61
C ASP A 850 3.84 -2.43 -53.03
N LEU A 851 3.61 -1.12 -53.17
CA LEU A 851 3.62 -0.45 -54.47
C LEU A 851 5.03 -0.50 -55.10
N CYS A 852 6.08 -0.23 -54.33
CA CYS A 852 7.45 -0.29 -54.84
C CYS A 852 7.87 -1.72 -55.22
N SER A 853 7.59 -2.71 -54.37
CA SER A 853 8.04 -4.09 -54.60
C SER A 853 7.21 -4.81 -55.65
N ARG A 854 5.88 -4.71 -55.63
CA ARG A 854 5.00 -5.53 -56.48
C ARG A 854 4.47 -4.84 -57.72
N ILE A 855 4.52 -3.50 -57.76
CA ILE A 855 4.17 -2.75 -58.97
C ILE A 855 5.43 -2.31 -59.70
N ILE A 856 6.30 -1.55 -59.04
CA ILE A 856 7.47 -0.96 -59.70
C ILE A 856 8.54 -2.02 -60.00
N ALA A 857 8.98 -2.79 -59.01
CA ALA A 857 10.08 -3.74 -59.20
C ALA A 857 9.70 -4.93 -60.09
N GLU A 858 8.43 -5.37 -60.06
CA GLU A 858 7.90 -6.41 -60.96
C GLU A 858 7.50 -5.89 -62.36
N GLY A 859 7.63 -4.58 -62.61
CA GLY A 859 7.29 -3.98 -63.91
C GLY A 859 5.80 -4.00 -64.24
N ARG A 860 4.92 -4.07 -63.24
CA ARG A 860 3.47 -4.02 -63.45
C ARG A 860 3.01 -2.59 -63.72
N GLY A 861 2.00 -2.44 -64.57
CA GLY A 861 1.44 -1.14 -64.92
C GLY A 861 0.69 -0.47 -63.75
N PRO A 862 0.50 0.86 -63.79
CA PRO A 862 -0.23 1.61 -62.76
C PRO A 862 -1.71 1.23 -62.63
N ASP A 863 -2.26 0.53 -63.63
CA ASP A 863 -3.64 0.06 -63.69
C ASP A 863 -3.84 -1.31 -63.00
N THR A 864 -2.77 -1.89 -62.43
CA THR A 864 -2.84 -3.14 -61.67
C THR A 864 -3.78 -2.98 -60.47
N ALA A 865 -4.69 -3.94 -60.28
CA ALA A 865 -5.66 -3.90 -59.18
C ALA A 865 -4.97 -3.96 -57.80
N ALA A 866 -5.49 -3.21 -56.82
CA ALA A 866 -4.98 -3.14 -55.46
C ALA A 866 -4.92 -4.52 -54.79
N SER A 867 -5.88 -5.41 -55.10
CA SER A 867 -5.88 -6.81 -54.67
C SER A 867 -4.65 -7.62 -55.09
N LEU A 868 -4.00 -7.27 -56.20
CA LEU A 868 -2.80 -7.95 -56.70
C LEU A 868 -1.52 -7.40 -56.09
N ALA A 869 -1.58 -6.24 -55.44
CA ALA A 869 -0.43 -5.60 -54.81
C ALA A 869 -0.50 -5.66 -53.27
N MET A 870 -1.68 -5.87 -52.67
CA MET A 870 -1.86 -5.87 -51.21
C MET A 870 -1.19 -7.04 -50.51
N THR A 871 -0.83 -6.83 -49.25
CA THR A 871 -0.46 -7.89 -48.31
C THR A 871 -1.70 -8.41 -47.58
N ALA A 872 -1.91 -9.74 -47.64
CA ALA A 872 -3.02 -10.45 -47.01
C ALA A 872 -2.55 -11.82 -46.48
N PRO A 873 -3.07 -12.31 -45.34
CA PRO A 873 -4.10 -11.69 -44.50
C PRO A 873 -3.58 -10.47 -43.73
N ILE A 874 -4.49 -9.60 -43.29
CA ILE A 874 -4.16 -8.41 -42.50
C ILE A 874 -3.56 -8.82 -41.15
N VAL A 875 -2.33 -8.41 -40.87
CA VAL A 875 -1.75 -8.49 -39.53
C VAL A 875 -2.54 -7.55 -38.63
N SER A 876 -3.17 -8.11 -37.59
CA SER A 876 -4.06 -7.35 -36.73
C SER A 876 -3.95 -7.70 -35.25
N ALA A 877 -4.22 -6.70 -34.42
CA ALA A 877 -4.35 -6.79 -32.98
C ALA A 877 -5.83 -6.65 -32.58
N ALA A 878 -6.19 -7.20 -31.43
CA ALA A 878 -7.54 -7.06 -30.87
C ALA A 878 -7.79 -5.64 -30.35
N GLU A 879 -9.06 -5.25 -30.27
CA GLU A 879 -9.50 -4.01 -29.64
C GLU A 879 -8.96 -3.90 -28.20
N GLY A 880 -8.31 -2.77 -27.88
CA GLY A 880 -7.65 -2.56 -26.60
C GLY A 880 -6.19 -3.05 -26.51
N ALA A 881 -5.60 -3.51 -27.63
CA ALA A 881 -4.16 -3.77 -27.73
C ALA A 881 -3.33 -2.51 -27.45
N THR A 882 -2.14 -2.72 -26.89
CA THR A 882 -1.22 -1.64 -26.55
C THR A 882 -0.24 -1.33 -27.68
N TRP A 883 0.46 -0.20 -27.61
CA TRP A 883 1.55 0.10 -28.53
C TRP A 883 2.69 -0.92 -28.48
N ALA A 884 2.93 -1.53 -27.30
CA ALA A 884 3.85 -2.65 -27.13
C ALA A 884 3.38 -3.89 -27.92
N ASP A 885 2.08 -4.20 -27.87
CA ASP A 885 1.51 -5.30 -28.64
C ASP A 885 1.64 -5.07 -30.15
N ALA A 886 1.37 -3.84 -30.62
CA ALA A 886 1.56 -3.50 -32.03
C ALA A 886 3.02 -3.59 -32.46
N LEU A 887 3.96 -3.07 -31.66
CA LEU A 887 5.40 -3.18 -31.93
C LEU A 887 5.90 -4.62 -31.93
N ARG A 888 5.40 -5.45 -30.99
CA ARG A 888 5.68 -6.88 -30.96
C ARG A 888 5.17 -7.55 -32.24
N LEU A 889 3.92 -7.27 -32.63
CA LEU A 889 3.32 -7.81 -33.86
C LEU A 889 4.05 -7.35 -35.13
N MET A 890 4.47 -6.09 -35.21
CA MET A 890 5.27 -5.54 -36.32
C MET A 890 6.59 -6.31 -36.46
N ARG A 891 7.28 -6.58 -35.35
CA ARG A 891 8.54 -7.35 -35.36
C ARG A 891 8.34 -8.83 -35.64
N GLU A 892 7.36 -9.46 -34.99
CA GLU A 892 7.07 -10.89 -35.15
C GLU A 892 6.60 -11.25 -36.56
N LYS A 893 5.90 -10.33 -37.23
CA LYS A 893 5.33 -10.54 -38.57
C LYS A 893 6.08 -9.79 -39.67
N ASP A 894 7.22 -9.19 -39.34
CA ASP A 894 8.05 -8.39 -40.24
C ASP A 894 7.23 -7.41 -41.10
N THR A 895 6.37 -6.64 -40.43
CA THR A 895 5.47 -5.68 -41.07
C THR A 895 5.62 -4.30 -40.46
N THR A 896 5.47 -3.27 -41.28
CA THR A 896 5.58 -1.86 -40.86
C THR A 896 4.28 -1.27 -40.34
N HIS A 897 3.16 -1.97 -40.54
CA HIS A 897 1.82 -1.51 -40.18
C HIS A 897 0.99 -2.64 -39.55
N VAL A 898 0.23 -2.32 -38.51
CA VAL A 898 -0.69 -3.26 -37.83
C VAL A 898 -2.08 -2.65 -37.77
N ALA A 899 -3.10 -3.45 -38.09
CA ALA A 899 -4.49 -3.05 -37.96
C ALA A 899 -5.06 -3.41 -36.57
N VAL A 900 -5.94 -2.58 -36.01
CA VAL A 900 -6.72 -2.93 -34.81
C VAL A 900 -8.12 -3.35 -35.24
N ARG A 901 -8.62 -4.48 -34.75
CA ARG A 901 -9.94 -5.01 -35.10
C ARG A 901 -10.91 -5.01 -33.93
N ASP A 902 -12.16 -4.63 -34.18
CA ASP A 902 -13.26 -4.71 -33.21
C ASP A 902 -13.83 -6.15 -33.10
N GLY A 903 -14.74 -6.34 -32.14
CA GLY A 903 -15.47 -7.62 -31.96
C GLY A 903 -16.33 -8.06 -33.15
N ASN A 904 -16.52 -7.22 -34.18
CA ASN A 904 -17.24 -7.52 -35.42
C ASN A 904 -16.29 -7.71 -36.63
N ASP A 905 -14.99 -7.91 -36.38
CA ASP A 905 -13.95 -8.11 -37.39
C ASP A 905 -13.75 -6.92 -38.36
N ARG A 906 -14.06 -5.70 -37.92
CA ARG A 906 -13.79 -4.47 -38.68
C ARG A 906 -12.51 -3.82 -38.21
N VAL A 907 -11.71 -3.30 -39.15
CA VAL A 907 -10.52 -2.53 -38.80
C VAL A 907 -10.92 -1.15 -38.29
N THR A 908 -10.64 -0.86 -37.02
CA THR A 908 -10.95 0.42 -36.34
C THR A 908 -9.78 1.39 -36.33
N ALA A 909 -8.54 0.90 -36.35
CA ALA A 909 -7.34 1.72 -36.46
C ALA A 909 -6.27 1.03 -37.33
N LEU A 910 -5.38 1.82 -37.92
CA LEU A 910 -4.19 1.36 -38.64
C LEU A 910 -2.99 2.14 -38.11
N VAL A 911 -2.03 1.45 -37.50
CA VAL A 911 -0.86 2.06 -36.87
C VAL A 911 0.42 1.65 -37.59
N GLY A 912 1.35 2.58 -37.75
CA GLY A 912 2.66 2.34 -38.35
C GLY A 912 3.83 2.88 -37.52
N ASN A 913 5.06 2.65 -37.98
CA ASN A 913 6.28 3.11 -37.30
C ASN A 913 6.35 4.64 -37.12
N GLU A 914 5.74 5.41 -38.02
CA GLU A 914 5.71 6.88 -37.94
C GLU A 914 4.86 7.38 -36.76
N ASP A 915 3.84 6.63 -36.37
CA ASP A 915 2.95 6.99 -35.26
C ASP A 915 3.66 6.83 -33.90
N LEU A 916 4.60 5.89 -33.80
CA LEU A 916 5.46 5.70 -32.61
C LEU A 916 6.40 6.88 -32.38
N VAL A 917 6.92 7.47 -33.46
CA VAL A 917 7.80 8.65 -33.39
C VAL A 917 7.00 9.88 -32.95
N ARG A 918 5.79 10.06 -33.47
CA ARG A 918 4.85 11.11 -33.01
C ARG A 918 4.49 10.94 -31.54
N MET A 919 4.22 9.71 -31.09
CA MET A 919 3.94 9.38 -29.68
C MET A 919 5.10 9.79 -28.75
N ARG A 920 6.36 9.52 -29.13
CA ARG A 920 7.54 9.86 -28.30
C ARG A 920 7.75 11.37 -28.18
N ALA A 921 7.58 12.11 -29.28
CA ALA A 921 7.76 13.56 -29.33
C ALA A 921 6.71 14.35 -28.51
N ASP A 922 5.54 13.78 -28.27
CA ASP A 922 4.45 14.36 -27.47
C ASP A 922 4.31 13.72 -26.07
N SER A 923 5.32 12.99 -25.60
CA SER A 923 5.35 12.42 -24.23
C SER A 923 5.43 13.50 -23.14
N PHE A 924 4.89 13.24 -21.95
CA PHE A 924 4.97 14.17 -20.82
C PHE A 924 6.40 14.51 -20.42
N GLY A 925 7.32 13.53 -20.49
CA GLY A 925 8.74 13.74 -20.22
C GLY A 925 9.38 14.71 -21.22
N SER A 926 9.12 14.53 -22.52
CA SER A 926 9.62 15.46 -23.55
C SER A 926 9.06 16.88 -23.38
N LEU A 927 7.79 17.01 -22.99
CA LEU A 927 7.17 18.31 -22.74
C LEU A 927 7.76 18.99 -21.50
N LEU A 928 7.98 18.25 -20.41
CA LEU A 928 8.60 18.75 -19.20
C LEU A 928 10.03 19.24 -19.44
N GLY A 929 10.84 18.48 -20.18
CA GLY A 929 12.21 18.87 -20.53
C GLY A 929 12.31 20.08 -21.47
N ALA A 930 11.26 20.34 -22.28
CA ALA A 930 11.23 21.47 -23.20
C ALA A 930 10.90 22.81 -22.52
N VAL A 931 10.17 22.81 -21.40
CA VAL A 931 9.71 24.05 -20.74
C VAL A 931 10.86 24.95 -20.26
N PRO A 932 11.91 24.45 -19.58
CA PRO A 932 13.04 25.30 -19.17
C PRO A 932 13.81 25.91 -20.34
N LEU A 933 13.77 25.28 -21.51
CA LEU A 933 14.47 25.72 -22.74
C LEU A 933 13.67 26.74 -23.56
N ALA A 934 12.39 26.94 -23.22
CA ALA A 934 11.53 27.87 -23.96
C ALA A 934 12.09 29.29 -23.92
N ARG A 935 12.05 29.98 -25.06
CA ARG A 935 12.70 31.29 -25.25
C ARG A 935 11.76 32.47 -25.03
N ASP A 936 10.46 32.24 -25.16
CA ASP A 936 9.43 33.26 -25.03
C ASP A 936 8.12 32.67 -24.48
N LEU A 937 7.19 33.56 -24.10
CA LEU A 937 5.87 33.18 -23.58
C LEU A 937 5.00 32.46 -24.62
N ALA A 938 5.19 32.75 -25.92
CA ALA A 938 4.42 32.11 -26.98
C ALA A 938 4.80 30.63 -27.14
N GLU A 939 6.07 30.28 -26.97
CA GLU A 939 6.57 28.91 -26.94
C GLU A 939 6.05 28.14 -25.73
N LEU A 940 6.05 28.77 -24.54
CA LEU A 940 5.43 28.19 -23.35
C LEU A 940 3.93 27.94 -23.56
N GLY A 941 3.21 28.86 -24.21
CA GLY A 941 1.81 28.67 -24.58
C GLY A 941 1.59 27.47 -25.50
N ARG A 942 2.47 27.25 -26.49
CA ARG A 942 2.42 26.06 -27.37
C ARG A 942 2.68 24.77 -26.59
N LEU A 943 3.69 24.76 -25.71
CA LEU A 943 4.01 23.60 -24.86
C LEU A 943 2.86 23.25 -23.91
N ARG A 944 2.21 24.27 -23.33
CA ARG A 944 1.03 24.08 -22.49
C ARG A 944 -0.16 23.52 -23.27
N ALA A 945 -0.43 24.04 -24.47
CA ALA A 945 -1.50 23.52 -25.32
C ALA A 945 -1.27 22.03 -25.67
N ARG A 946 -0.02 21.65 -25.99
CA ARG A 946 0.36 20.25 -26.23
C ARG A 946 0.18 19.38 -24.98
N THR A 947 0.56 19.89 -23.81
CA THR A 947 0.34 19.22 -22.51
C THR A 947 -1.15 18.94 -22.27
N GLY A 948 -2.01 19.92 -22.56
CA GLY A 948 -3.46 19.74 -22.46
C GLY A 948 -4.03 18.70 -23.42
N ALA A 949 -3.58 18.71 -24.68
CA ALA A 949 -3.96 17.71 -25.67
C ALA A 949 -3.52 16.30 -25.25
N ARG A 950 -2.27 16.15 -24.80
CA ARG A 950 -1.73 14.86 -24.33
C ARG A 950 -2.46 14.34 -23.11
N ALA A 951 -2.74 15.20 -22.12
CA ALA A 951 -3.51 14.82 -20.94
C ALA A 951 -4.90 14.27 -21.27
N ARG A 952 -5.60 14.87 -22.24
CA ARG A 952 -6.91 14.36 -22.68
C ARG A 952 -6.80 12.99 -23.35
N LEU A 953 -5.79 12.81 -24.20
CA LEU A 953 -5.53 11.53 -24.87
C LEU A 953 -5.18 10.43 -23.85
N SER A 954 -4.30 10.71 -22.89
CA SER A 954 -3.90 9.72 -21.87
C SER A 954 -5.06 9.30 -20.98
N ILE A 955 -5.93 10.23 -20.57
CA ILE A 955 -7.10 9.90 -19.74
C ILE A 955 -8.12 9.11 -20.54
N SER A 956 -8.39 9.51 -21.79
CA SER A 956 -9.27 8.76 -22.70
C SER A 956 -8.71 7.36 -23.01
N GLY A 957 -7.38 7.22 -23.04
CA GLY A 957 -6.66 5.95 -23.18
C GLY A 957 -6.65 5.07 -21.92
N GLY A 958 -7.29 5.50 -20.83
CA GLY A 958 -7.43 4.73 -19.59
C GLY A 958 -6.33 4.95 -18.56
N MET A 959 -5.45 5.95 -18.73
CA MET A 959 -4.48 6.31 -17.71
C MET A 959 -5.19 6.91 -16.48
N ARG A 960 -4.79 6.45 -15.30
CA ARG A 960 -5.31 6.94 -14.02
C ARG A 960 -5.16 8.45 -13.88
N SER A 961 -6.22 9.13 -13.45
CA SER A 961 -6.28 10.60 -13.39
C SER A 961 -5.18 11.19 -12.50
N ARG A 962 -4.87 10.53 -11.37
CA ARG A 962 -3.78 10.91 -10.45
C ARG A 962 -2.40 10.98 -11.12
N VAL A 963 -2.12 10.09 -12.08
CA VAL A 963 -0.83 10.05 -12.79
C VAL A 963 -0.77 11.23 -13.76
N VAL A 964 -1.83 11.45 -14.52
CA VAL A 964 -1.91 12.54 -15.50
C VAL A 964 -1.86 13.90 -14.82
N SER A 965 -2.60 14.11 -13.72
CA SER A 965 -2.55 15.37 -12.97
C SER A 965 -1.16 15.64 -12.38
N GLY A 966 -0.44 14.60 -11.96
CA GLY A 966 0.95 14.73 -11.51
C GLY A 966 1.84 15.33 -12.59
N PHE A 967 1.81 14.77 -13.81
CA PHE A 967 2.56 15.32 -14.95
C PHE A 967 2.14 16.74 -15.32
N VAL A 968 0.83 17.00 -15.36
CA VAL A 968 0.30 18.34 -15.67
C VAL A 968 0.74 19.36 -14.62
N SER A 969 0.76 18.99 -13.34
CA SER A 969 1.26 19.84 -12.26
C SER A 969 2.77 20.08 -12.34
N SER A 970 3.58 19.05 -12.61
CA SER A 970 5.04 19.22 -12.77
C SER A 970 5.38 20.12 -13.95
N ILE A 971 4.68 19.97 -15.08
CA ILE A 971 4.83 20.88 -16.23
C ILE A 971 4.33 22.28 -15.87
N GLY A 972 3.22 22.40 -15.11
CA GLY A 972 2.71 23.65 -14.60
C GLY A 972 3.72 24.40 -13.72
N ASP A 973 4.39 23.71 -12.81
CA ASP A 973 5.46 24.27 -11.97
C ASP A 973 6.63 24.77 -12.82
N ALA A 974 7.07 23.97 -13.81
CA ALA A 974 8.12 24.37 -14.72
C ALA A 974 7.74 25.62 -15.54
N ILE A 975 6.47 25.74 -15.95
CA ILE A 975 5.96 26.93 -16.65
C ILE A 975 6.01 28.14 -15.70
N VAL A 976 5.52 28.00 -14.46
CA VAL A 976 5.57 29.08 -13.46
C VAL A 976 7.01 29.53 -13.22
N ALA A 977 7.93 28.60 -13.03
CA ALA A 977 9.35 28.90 -12.83
C ALA A 977 9.96 29.62 -14.03
N ARG A 978 9.64 29.19 -15.26
CA ARG A 978 10.16 29.82 -16.48
C ARG A 978 9.56 31.21 -16.74
N VAL A 979 8.26 31.40 -16.49
CA VAL A 979 7.62 32.71 -16.55
C VAL A 979 8.20 33.65 -15.49
N ALA A 980 8.46 33.16 -14.27
CA ALA A 980 9.12 33.93 -13.23
C ALA A 980 10.54 34.34 -13.61
N ALA A 981 11.29 33.46 -14.28
CA ALA A 981 12.61 33.80 -14.81
C ALA A 981 12.54 34.95 -15.83
N PHE A 982 11.59 34.91 -16.77
CA PHE A 982 11.39 36.03 -17.70
C PHE A 982 11.01 37.34 -17.00
N ALA A 983 10.17 37.27 -15.95
CA ALA A 983 9.81 38.45 -15.17
C ALA A 983 11.00 39.04 -14.39
N LEU A 984 11.90 38.20 -13.87
CA LEU A 984 13.13 38.64 -13.19
C LEU A 984 14.15 39.22 -14.18
N ASP A 985 14.28 38.64 -15.38
CA ASP A 985 15.14 39.18 -16.43
C ASP A 985 14.72 40.61 -16.83
N GLU A 986 13.42 40.92 -16.77
CA GLU A 986 12.88 42.26 -17.03
C GLU A 986 12.99 43.21 -15.82
N LEU A 987 12.66 42.74 -14.61
CA LEU A 987 12.57 43.58 -13.40
C LEU A 987 13.89 43.75 -12.65
N GLY A 988 14.90 42.93 -12.97
CA GLY A 988 16.16 42.85 -12.24
C GLY A 988 16.11 41.87 -11.06
N PRO A 989 17.23 41.74 -10.31
CA PRO A 989 17.31 40.84 -9.16
C PRO A 989 16.31 41.26 -8.08
N SER A 990 15.78 40.28 -7.36
CA SER A 990 14.85 40.54 -6.26
C SER A 990 15.56 41.30 -5.12
N PRO A 991 14.90 42.28 -4.49
CA PRO A 991 15.48 43.07 -3.40
C PRO A 991 15.72 42.26 -2.12
N SER A 992 15.01 41.14 -1.94
CA SER A 992 15.07 40.31 -0.74
C SER A 992 14.63 38.86 -1.04
N PRO A 993 14.96 37.89 -0.16
CA PRO A 993 14.50 36.51 -0.32
C PRO A 993 12.97 36.42 -0.35
N TYR A 994 12.43 35.70 -1.32
CA TYR A 994 10.99 35.53 -1.51
C TYR A 994 10.65 34.13 -2.00
N ALA A 995 9.42 33.71 -1.78
CA ALA A 995 8.82 32.54 -2.41
C ALA A 995 7.55 32.94 -3.16
N PHE A 996 7.44 32.47 -4.39
CA PHE A 996 6.18 32.44 -5.13
C PHE A 996 5.46 31.13 -4.80
N LEU A 997 4.32 31.26 -4.13
CA LEU A 997 3.52 30.15 -3.65
C LEU A 997 2.48 29.76 -4.70
N ALA A 998 2.48 28.48 -5.09
CA ALA A 998 1.33 27.86 -5.70
C ALA A 998 0.31 27.49 -4.63
N LEU A 999 -0.96 27.82 -4.86
CA LEU A 999 -2.09 27.51 -3.99
C LEU A 999 -3.05 26.56 -4.73
N GLY A 1000 -4.10 26.12 -4.05
CA GLY A 1000 -5.19 25.38 -4.69
C GLY A 1000 -4.73 24.06 -5.34
N SER A 1001 -5.17 23.78 -6.56
CA SER A 1001 -4.85 22.51 -7.25
C SER A 1001 -3.36 22.39 -7.59
N LEU A 1002 -2.69 23.48 -7.97
CA LEU A 1002 -1.25 23.46 -8.25
C LEU A 1002 -0.43 23.31 -6.96
N GLY A 1003 -0.89 23.92 -5.87
CA GLY A 1003 -0.31 23.76 -4.53
C GLY A 1003 -0.41 22.32 -4.00
N ARG A 1004 -1.48 21.58 -4.37
CA ARG A 1004 -1.63 20.14 -4.09
C ARG A 1004 -0.96 19.21 -5.11
N SER A 1005 -0.43 19.73 -6.22
CA SER A 1005 0.06 18.94 -7.36
C SER A 1005 -1.02 18.05 -8.00
N GLU A 1006 -2.23 18.60 -8.18
CA GLU A 1006 -3.42 17.92 -8.71
C GLU A 1006 -4.09 18.69 -9.85
N SER A 1007 -3.31 19.46 -10.61
CA SER A 1007 -3.82 20.33 -11.66
C SER A 1007 -4.33 19.52 -12.86
N LEU A 1008 -5.46 19.98 -13.40
CA LEU A 1008 -5.96 19.57 -14.71
C LEU A 1008 -5.63 20.65 -15.76
N PRO A 1009 -5.56 20.31 -17.06
CA PRO A 1009 -5.31 21.29 -18.13
C PRO A 1009 -6.18 22.55 -18.11
N SER A 1010 -7.42 22.44 -17.62
CA SER A 1010 -8.37 23.56 -17.51
C SER A 1010 -8.29 24.33 -16.19
N SER A 1011 -7.26 24.09 -15.37
CA SER A 1011 -7.13 24.78 -14.07
C SER A 1011 -6.81 26.26 -14.24
N ASP A 1012 -7.35 27.06 -13.35
CA ASP A 1012 -7.02 28.46 -13.11
C ASP A 1012 -5.69 28.60 -12.35
N GLN A 1013 -5.21 29.85 -12.25
CA GLN A 1013 -4.03 30.20 -11.46
C GLN A 1013 -4.44 30.64 -10.04
N ASP A 1014 -4.00 29.92 -9.02
CA ASP A 1014 -4.09 30.34 -7.62
C ASP A 1014 -2.67 30.48 -7.08
N ASN A 1015 -2.28 31.70 -6.71
CA ASN A 1015 -0.91 31.96 -6.28
C ASN A 1015 -0.76 33.16 -5.34
N ALA A 1016 0.38 33.23 -4.66
CA ALA A 1016 0.73 34.28 -3.73
C ALA A 1016 2.25 34.54 -3.70
N ILE A 1017 2.68 35.67 -3.15
CA ILE A 1017 4.08 35.96 -2.84
C ILE A 1017 4.23 36.20 -1.34
N VAL A 1018 5.23 35.55 -0.77
CA VAL A 1018 5.75 35.81 0.58
C VAL A 1018 7.21 36.20 0.47
N TYR A 1019 7.64 37.26 1.17
CA TYR A 1019 9.03 37.71 1.17
C TYR A 1019 9.51 38.12 2.57
N LEU A 1020 10.82 38.15 2.76
CA LEU A 1020 11.44 38.72 3.96
C LEU A 1020 11.77 40.19 3.71
N PRO A 1021 11.50 41.12 4.63
CA PRO A 1021 11.93 42.50 4.46
C PRO A 1021 13.45 42.58 4.34
N ALA A 1022 13.96 43.37 3.40
CA ALA A 1022 15.40 43.56 3.24
C ALA A 1022 16.04 44.04 4.55
N ARG A 1023 17.14 43.40 4.99
CA ARG A 1023 17.91 43.86 6.17
C ARG A 1023 18.43 45.27 5.91
N ARG A 1024 18.08 46.20 6.81
CA ARG A 1024 18.58 47.58 6.77
C ARG A 1024 19.56 47.77 7.92
N ASP A 1025 20.81 48.05 7.61
CA ASP A 1025 21.78 48.53 8.60
C ASP A 1025 21.42 49.98 8.94
N VAL A 1026 20.53 50.16 9.92
CA VAL A 1026 20.25 51.49 10.48
C VAL A 1026 21.34 51.77 11.52
N PRO A 1027 22.21 52.78 11.32
CA PRO A 1027 23.16 53.17 12.36
C PRO A 1027 22.37 53.67 13.58
N ALA A 1028 22.54 52.99 14.71
CA ALA A 1028 22.01 53.43 15.99
C ALA A 1028 22.71 54.73 16.41
N SER A 1029 22.05 55.87 16.20
CA SER A 1029 22.45 57.14 16.80
C SER A 1029 21.37 57.60 17.77
N GLU A 1030 21.66 57.54 19.07
CA GLU A 1030 20.76 57.90 20.20
C GLU A 1030 20.53 59.41 20.38
N GLU A 1031 20.72 60.26 19.36
CA GLU A 1031 20.66 61.72 19.55
C GLU A 1031 19.95 62.44 18.40
N ALA A 1032 18.60 62.52 18.45
CA ALA A 1032 17.79 63.71 18.07
C ALA A 1032 16.27 63.39 18.07
N GLU A 1033 15.54 63.88 19.08
CA GLU A 1033 14.06 63.75 19.20
C GLU A 1033 13.27 64.44 18.07
N ASP A 1034 13.91 65.19 17.17
CA ASP A 1034 13.30 65.82 15.99
C ASP A 1034 13.70 65.16 14.64
N ALA A 1035 14.55 64.12 14.65
CA ALA A 1035 14.99 63.40 13.45
C ALA A 1035 14.19 62.11 13.16
N ASP A 1036 13.43 61.61 14.15
CA ASP A 1036 12.74 60.32 14.09
C ASP A 1036 11.62 60.29 13.04
N ALA A 1037 10.85 61.38 12.87
CA ALA A 1037 9.75 61.40 11.90
C ALA A 1037 10.22 61.29 10.43
N ALA A 1038 11.40 61.83 10.11
CA ALA A 1038 11.96 61.76 8.75
C ALA A 1038 12.62 60.41 8.47
N ALA A 1039 13.25 59.81 9.48
CA ALA A 1039 13.80 58.46 9.40
C ALA A 1039 12.69 57.41 9.28
N ASP A 1040 11.62 57.52 10.08
CA ASP A 1040 10.45 56.65 10.00
C ASP A 1040 9.74 56.76 8.63
N ALA A 1041 9.56 57.98 8.12
CA ALA A 1041 8.99 58.20 6.79
C ALA A 1041 9.87 57.61 5.66
N ALA A 1042 11.20 57.64 5.79
CA ALA A 1042 12.11 57.02 4.83
C ALA A 1042 12.07 55.49 4.90
N VAL A 1043 11.94 54.91 6.11
CA VAL A 1043 11.77 53.47 6.31
C VAL A 1043 10.45 53.00 5.72
N GLU A 1044 9.36 53.73 5.94
CA GLU A 1044 8.04 53.44 5.38
C GLU A 1044 8.04 53.56 3.85
N ALA A 1045 8.62 54.63 3.29
CA ALA A 1045 8.75 54.81 1.84
C ALA A 1045 9.57 53.69 1.16
N ALA A 1046 10.64 53.23 1.80
CA ALA A 1046 11.44 52.12 1.27
C ALA A 1046 10.70 50.77 1.36
N ALA A 1047 9.90 50.55 2.42
CA ALA A 1047 9.06 49.35 2.54
C ALA A 1047 7.96 49.35 1.46
N GLU A 1048 7.35 50.50 1.20
CA GLU A 1048 6.37 50.66 0.12
C GLU A 1048 7.00 50.44 -1.26
N ALA A 1049 8.23 50.92 -1.50
CA ALA A 1049 8.96 50.68 -2.74
C ALA A 1049 9.29 49.20 -2.96
N GLU A 1050 9.71 48.48 -1.91
CA GLU A 1050 9.97 47.03 -1.94
C GLU A 1050 8.68 46.25 -2.22
N ARG A 1051 7.57 46.60 -1.54
CA ARG A 1051 6.26 46.00 -1.79
C ARG A 1051 5.77 46.25 -3.22
N ALA A 1052 5.93 47.46 -3.72
CA ALA A 1052 5.60 47.80 -5.11
C ALA A 1052 6.44 46.99 -6.11
N TRP A 1053 7.69 46.65 -5.78
CA TRP A 1053 8.51 45.77 -6.61
C TRP A 1053 7.92 44.35 -6.68
N PHE A 1054 7.57 43.74 -5.54
CA PHE A 1054 6.97 42.40 -5.52
C PHE A 1054 5.58 42.36 -6.16
N LEU A 1055 4.78 43.43 -6.07
CA LEU A 1055 3.52 43.55 -6.80
C LEU A 1055 3.72 43.59 -8.31
N ARG A 1056 4.76 44.27 -8.80
CA ARG A 1056 5.14 44.22 -10.22
C ARG A 1056 5.56 42.82 -10.63
N LEU A 1057 6.36 42.13 -9.82
CA LEU A 1057 6.74 40.73 -10.07
C LEU A 1057 5.51 39.83 -10.15
N GLY A 1058 4.62 39.90 -9.15
CA GLY A 1058 3.36 39.14 -9.13
C GLY A 1058 2.49 39.43 -10.34
N THR A 1059 2.39 40.70 -10.76
CA THR A 1059 1.66 41.10 -11.98
C THR A 1059 2.26 40.48 -13.22
N ARG A 1060 3.59 40.58 -13.41
CA ARG A 1060 4.27 40.01 -14.60
C ARG A 1060 4.16 38.49 -14.67
N ILE A 1061 4.24 37.80 -13.54
CA ILE A 1061 4.06 36.35 -13.51
C ILE A 1061 2.61 35.99 -13.86
N CYS A 1062 1.62 36.62 -13.22
CA CYS A 1062 0.21 36.31 -13.48
C CYS A 1062 -0.21 36.60 -14.92
N ASP A 1063 0.23 37.74 -15.47
CA ASP A 1063 -0.05 38.16 -16.83
C ASP A 1063 0.66 37.24 -17.84
N GLY A 1064 1.93 36.88 -17.58
CA GLY A 1064 2.66 35.91 -18.39
C GLY A 1064 2.00 34.53 -18.38
N LEU A 1065 1.50 34.06 -17.24
CA LEU A 1065 0.71 32.82 -17.16
C LEU A 1065 -0.58 32.91 -17.98
N LEU A 1066 -1.27 34.06 -17.98
CA LEU A 1066 -2.43 34.29 -18.83
C LEU A 1066 -2.06 34.20 -20.32
N GLU A 1067 -0.93 34.76 -20.74
CA GLU A 1067 -0.44 34.69 -22.12
C GLU A 1067 -0.12 33.25 -22.55
N THR A 1068 0.38 32.41 -21.64
CA THR A 1068 0.53 30.95 -21.89
C THR A 1068 -0.81 30.20 -21.90
N GLY A 1069 -1.91 30.90 -21.56
CA GLY A 1069 -3.29 30.42 -21.59
C GLY A 1069 -3.85 29.95 -20.26
N VAL A 1070 -3.18 30.19 -19.12
CA VAL A 1070 -3.70 29.88 -17.77
C VAL A 1070 -4.65 31.00 -17.33
N PRO A 1071 -5.96 30.76 -17.25
CA PRO A 1071 -6.91 31.82 -16.95
C PRO A 1071 -6.72 32.36 -15.53
N TYR A 1072 -7.02 33.64 -15.32
CA TYR A 1072 -7.06 34.23 -13.98
C TYR A 1072 -8.05 33.52 -13.06
N CYS A 1073 -7.72 33.47 -11.78
CA CYS A 1073 -8.66 33.00 -10.76
C CYS A 1073 -9.89 33.93 -10.70
N PRO A 1074 -11.11 33.41 -10.87
CA PRO A 1074 -12.33 34.20 -10.73
C PRO A 1074 -12.49 34.86 -9.36
N GLY A 1075 -11.92 34.25 -8.32
CA GLY A 1075 -11.93 34.75 -6.93
C GLY A 1075 -10.81 35.73 -6.60
N GLY A 1076 -9.92 36.06 -7.55
CA GLY A 1076 -8.84 37.03 -7.31
C GLY A 1076 -7.72 36.54 -6.38
N VAL A 1077 -7.54 35.22 -6.22
CA VAL A 1077 -6.46 34.63 -5.40
C VAL A 1077 -5.16 34.59 -6.21
N MET A 1078 -4.52 35.76 -6.36
CA MET A 1078 -3.36 35.92 -7.23
C MET A 1078 -2.36 36.91 -6.64
N ALA A 1079 -1.07 36.63 -6.78
CA ALA A 1079 0.07 37.43 -6.32
C ALA A 1079 0.09 38.86 -6.87
N LYS A 1080 -0.60 39.13 -7.99
CA LYS A 1080 -0.79 40.49 -8.52
C LYS A 1080 -1.66 41.38 -7.62
N ASN A 1081 -2.45 40.77 -6.74
CA ASN A 1081 -3.33 41.48 -5.82
C ASN A 1081 -2.63 41.70 -4.48
N ALA A 1082 -2.74 42.92 -3.95
CA ALA A 1082 -2.08 43.35 -2.72
C ALA A 1082 -2.41 42.50 -1.47
N ALA A 1083 -3.56 41.81 -1.47
CA ALA A 1083 -3.94 40.89 -0.40
C ALA A 1083 -3.15 39.56 -0.41
N TRP A 1084 -2.50 39.21 -1.53
CA TRP A 1084 -1.79 37.95 -1.75
C TRP A 1084 -0.29 38.16 -2.01
N CYS A 1085 0.21 39.35 -1.68
CA CYS A 1085 1.62 39.72 -1.78
C CYS A 1085 2.00 40.51 -0.52
N GLY A 1086 2.87 39.94 0.31
CA GLY A 1086 3.24 40.54 1.59
C GLY A 1086 4.44 39.87 2.24
N THR A 1087 4.92 40.49 3.30
CA THR A 1087 6.02 39.99 4.12
C THR A 1087 5.62 38.74 4.91
N LEU A 1088 6.61 37.95 5.35
CA LEU A 1088 6.36 36.80 6.24
C LEU A 1088 5.53 37.21 7.47
N ALA A 1089 5.91 38.29 8.15
CA ALA A 1089 5.18 38.77 9.34
C ALA A 1089 3.74 39.21 9.06
N GLU A 1090 3.46 39.76 7.87
CA GLU A 1090 2.08 40.06 7.44
C GLU A 1090 1.28 38.78 7.23
N TRP A 1091 1.87 37.77 6.59
CA TRP A 1091 1.24 36.47 6.40
C TRP A 1091 0.99 35.75 7.73
N GLU A 1092 1.92 35.78 8.67
CA GLU A 1092 1.75 35.22 10.02
C GLU A 1092 0.58 35.86 10.75
N ARG A 1093 0.50 37.20 10.75
CA ARG A 1093 -0.66 37.92 11.32
C ARG A 1093 -1.96 37.55 10.61
N LYS A 1094 -1.93 37.41 9.28
CA LYS A 1094 -3.11 37.06 8.48
C LYS A 1094 -3.63 35.67 8.81
N PHE A 1095 -2.76 34.66 8.83
CA PHE A 1095 -3.13 33.30 9.24
C PHE A 1095 -3.57 33.24 10.70
N GLY A 1096 -2.88 33.95 11.61
CA GLY A 1096 -3.28 34.04 13.01
C GLY A 1096 -4.69 34.62 13.18
N ALA A 1097 -5.00 35.72 12.47
CA ALA A 1097 -6.33 36.32 12.49
C ALA A 1097 -7.40 35.38 11.90
N TRP A 1098 -7.12 34.76 10.77
CA TRP A 1098 -8.02 33.81 10.12
C TRP A 1098 -8.31 32.57 10.98
N ILE A 1099 -7.32 32.08 11.71
CA ILE A 1099 -7.46 30.92 12.61
C ILE A 1099 -8.23 31.31 13.88
N ALA A 1100 -7.97 32.51 14.42
CA ALA A 1100 -8.59 32.98 15.66
C ALA A 1100 -10.07 33.37 15.51
N ALA A 1101 -10.44 34.02 14.40
CA ALA A 1101 -11.80 34.49 14.15
C ALA A 1101 -12.17 34.33 12.67
N PRO A 1102 -12.55 33.11 12.22
CA PRO A 1102 -12.80 32.84 10.82
C PRO A 1102 -14.12 33.49 10.37
N ASP A 1103 -14.05 34.47 9.49
CA ASP A 1103 -15.21 35.04 8.81
C ASP A 1103 -15.76 34.02 7.79
N PRO A 1104 -17.06 33.66 7.83
CA PRO A 1104 -17.70 32.81 6.83
C PRO A 1104 -17.43 33.19 5.36
N GLU A 1105 -17.29 34.48 5.04
CA GLU A 1105 -16.98 34.93 3.66
C GLU A 1105 -15.51 34.69 3.27
N GLU A 1106 -14.58 34.66 4.23
CA GLU A 1106 -13.16 34.44 4.00
C GLU A 1106 -12.73 32.96 4.07
N MET A 1107 -13.61 32.07 4.57
CA MET A 1107 -13.35 30.63 4.71
C MET A 1107 -12.96 29.93 3.39
N LEU A 1108 -13.42 30.42 2.23
CA LEU A 1108 -13.04 29.84 0.93
C LEU A 1108 -11.58 30.15 0.59
N ALA A 1109 -11.16 31.40 0.76
CA ALA A 1109 -9.78 31.85 0.55
C ALA A 1109 -8.83 31.18 1.55
N LEU A 1110 -9.28 31.01 2.79
CA LEU A 1110 -8.56 30.30 3.85
C LEU A 1110 -8.36 28.81 3.54
N ASN A 1111 -9.39 28.14 3.01
CA ASN A 1111 -9.29 26.74 2.63
C ASN A 1111 -8.25 26.49 1.53
N MET A 1112 -8.12 27.43 0.59
CA MET A 1112 -7.12 27.36 -0.48
C MET A 1112 -5.71 27.69 0.01
N SER A 1113 -5.59 28.59 0.99
CA SER A 1113 -4.30 29.06 1.49
C SER A 1113 -3.58 28.03 2.35
N PHE A 1114 -4.25 27.02 2.93
CA PHE A 1114 -3.59 25.91 3.63
C PHE A 1114 -2.88 24.91 2.71
N ASP A 1115 -3.24 24.86 1.42
CA ASP A 1115 -2.61 23.97 0.45
C ASP A 1115 -1.51 24.69 -0.34
N PHE A 1116 -0.64 25.43 0.34
CA PHE A 1116 0.40 26.20 -0.31
C PHE A 1116 1.71 25.43 -0.44
N ARG A 1117 2.44 25.67 -1.54
CA ARG A 1117 3.79 25.16 -1.79
C ARG A 1117 4.61 26.20 -2.57
N ALA A 1118 5.91 26.28 -2.32
CA ALA A 1118 6.81 27.08 -3.15
C ALA A 1118 6.88 26.49 -4.57
N ALA A 1119 6.48 27.27 -5.58
CA ALA A 1119 6.63 26.92 -6.99
C ALA A 1119 7.98 27.42 -7.55
N CYS A 1120 8.42 28.61 -7.11
CA CYS A 1120 9.75 29.14 -7.37
C CYS A 1120 10.17 30.14 -6.27
N GLY A 1121 11.45 30.51 -6.25
CA GLY A 1121 12.04 31.34 -5.20
C GLY A 1121 12.67 30.50 -4.07
N ASP A 1122 12.84 31.12 -2.91
CA ASP A 1122 13.47 30.53 -1.73
C ASP A 1122 12.46 29.70 -0.92
N VAL A 1123 12.62 28.37 -0.98
CA VAL A 1123 11.76 27.40 -0.29
C VAL A 1123 11.76 27.62 1.23
N ALA A 1124 12.87 28.11 1.81
CA ALA A 1124 12.95 28.33 3.26
C ALA A 1124 11.95 29.39 3.75
N VAL A 1125 11.62 30.39 2.92
CA VAL A 1125 10.62 31.42 3.26
C VAL A 1125 9.22 30.80 3.34
N ALA A 1126 8.89 29.88 2.43
CA ALA A 1126 7.62 29.16 2.46
C ALA A 1126 7.54 28.18 3.64
N ASP A 1127 8.64 27.50 3.97
CA ASP A 1127 8.70 26.58 5.11
C ASP A 1127 8.59 27.32 6.45
N ALA A 1128 9.20 28.50 6.58
CA ALA A 1128 9.03 29.36 7.74
C ALA A 1128 7.55 29.74 7.95
N LEU A 1129 6.84 30.11 6.88
CA LEU A 1129 5.41 30.37 6.95
C LEU A 1129 4.64 29.12 7.38
N ARG A 1130 4.99 27.92 6.88
CA ARG A 1130 4.32 26.67 7.24
C ARG A 1130 4.49 26.31 8.70
N VAL A 1131 5.68 26.49 9.27
CA VAL A 1131 5.94 26.31 10.70
C VAL A 1131 5.09 27.26 11.53
N SER A 1132 4.98 28.53 11.13
CA SER A 1132 4.18 29.53 11.82
C SER A 1132 2.68 29.19 11.80
N VAL A 1133 2.16 28.74 10.65
CA VAL A 1133 0.76 28.28 10.51
C VAL A 1133 0.48 27.04 11.37
N ALA A 1134 1.38 26.06 11.40
CA ALA A 1134 1.22 24.87 12.23
C ALA A 1134 1.13 25.23 13.73
N ARG A 1135 2.01 26.12 14.19
CA ARG A 1135 1.98 26.63 15.56
C ARG A 1135 0.67 27.36 15.89
N ALA A 1136 0.17 28.21 14.99
CA ALA A 1136 -1.10 28.91 15.20
C ALA A 1136 -2.30 27.95 15.31
N LEU A 1137 -2.28 26.84 14.56
CA LEU A 1137 -3.30 25.78 14.64
C LEU A 1137 -3.25 25.03 15.98
N GLU A 1138 -2.05 24.73 16.49
CA GLU A 1138 -1.86 24.13 17.82
C GLU A 1138 -2.39 25.04 18.94
N GLU A 1139 -2.15 26.35 18.83
CA GLU A 1139 -2.60 27.36 19.80
C GLU A 1139 -4.13 27.59 19.76
N THR A 1140 -4.82 27.22 18.67
CA THR A 1140 -6.27 27.45 18.49
C THR A 1140 -7.05 26.19 18.07
N PRO A 1141 -7.23 25.19 18.96
CA PRO A 1141 -7.96 23.95 18.62
C PRO A 1141 -9.42 24.15 18.19
N ALA A 1142 -10.03 25.26 18.64
CA ALA A 1142 -11.40 25.63 18.25
C ALA A 1142 -11.56 25.81 16.72
N PHE A 1143 -10.49 26.21 16.04
CA PHE A 1143 -10.49 26.39 14.59
C PHE A 1143 -10.83 25.11 13.82
N ILE A 1144 -10.29 23.95 14.25
CA ILE A 1144 -10.56 22.66 13.62
C ILE A 1144 -12.05 22.31 13.71
N THR A 1145 -12.70 22.65 14.82
CA THR A 1145 -14.16 22.44 14.97
C THR A 1145 -14.96 23.37 14.05
N GLN A 1146 -14.47 24.58 13.80
CA GLN A 1146 -15.09 25.51 12.84
C GLN A 1146 -14.87 25.07 11.39
N LEU A 1147 -13.71 24.54 11.06
CA LEU A 1147 -13.42 23.94 9.75
C LEU A 1147 -14.28 22.68 9.51
N ALA A 1148 -14.48 21.85 10.54
CA ALA A 1148 -15.43 20.74 10.51
C ALA A 1148 -16.86 21.23 10.24
N ARG A 1149 -17.27 22.33 10.88
CA ARG A 1149 -18.57 22.97 10.63
C ARG A 1149 -18.70 23.48 9.19
N ASP A 1150 -17.65 24.05 8.59
CA ASP A 1150 -17.65 24.43 7.15
C ASP A 1150 -17.81 23.19 6.25
N ALA A 1151 -17.07 22.11 6.53
CA ALA A 1151 -17.18 20.85 5.80
C ALA A 1151 -18.59 20.22 5.87
N LEU A 1152 -19.31 20.44 6.98
CA LEU A 1152 -20.72 20.03 7.14
C LEU A 1152 -21.72 21.03 6.51
N ARG A 1153 -21.40 22.33 6.51
CA ARG A 1153 -22.24 23.41 5.93
C ARG A 1153 -22.25 23.39 4.41
N ARG A 1154 -21.11 23.06 3.79
CA ARG A 1154 -21.04 22.85 2.35
C ARG A 1154 -22.02 21.73 2.03
N LYS A 1155 -23.14 22.11 1.43
CA LYS A 1155 -24.11 21.16 0.90
C LYS A 1155 -23.34 20.29 -0.11
N THR A 1156 -22.85 19.11 0.31
CA THR A 1156 -23.04 17.90 -0.49
C THR A 1156 -24.45 18.00 -0.99
N ALA A 1157 -24.74 17.68 -2.24
CA ALA A 1157 -26.06 17.81 -2.78
C ALA A 1157 -27.08 16.89 -2.03
N PHE A 1158 -27.46 17.27 -0.82
CA PHE A 1158 -28.24 16.55 0.16
C PHE A 1158 -29.75 16.75 -0.07
N PRO A 1159 -30.23 17.74 -0.87
CA PRO A 1159 -31.52 17.61 -1.50
C PRO A 1159 -31.50 16.58 -2.66
N GLN A 1160 -30.31 16.23 -3.17
CA GLN A 1160 -30.20 15.42 -4.38
C GLN A 1160 -30.19 13.93 -4.12
N THR A 1161 -30.01 13.36 -2.93
CA THR A 1161 -30.18 11.90 -2.76
C THR A 1161 -31.65 11.51 -2.88
N THR A 1162 -32.57 12.19 -2.19
CA THR A 1162 -34.02 11.95 -2.33
C THR A 1162 -34.55 12.30 -3.73
N ALA A 1163 -34.04 13.36 -4.38
CA ALA A 1163 -34.41 13.68 -5.77
C ALA A 1163 -33.71 12.80 -6.82
N PHE A 1164 -32.48 12.31 -6.57
CA PHE A 1164 -31.74 11.35 -7.42
C PHE A 1164 -32.45 10.01 -7.48
N PHE A 1165 -32.90 9.51 -6.33
CA PHE A 1165 -33.62 8.23 -6.26
C PHE A 1165 -35.05 8.33 -6.79
N GLN A 1166 -35.58 9.54 -6.98
CA GLN A 1166 -36.88 9.81 -7.60
C GLN A 1166 -36.81 10.26 -9.07
N GLY A 1167 -35.64 10.25 -9.70
CA GLY A 1167 -35.49 10.54 -11.14
C GLY A 1167 -35.63 12.02 -11.53
N GLY A 1168 -35.42 12.95 -10.59
CA GLY A 1168 -35.47 14.39 -10.85
C GLY A 1168 -34.29 14.93 -11.67
N GLU A 1169 -34.47 16.11 -12.26
CA GLU A 1169 -33.47 16.89 -13.02
C GLU A 1169 -32.34 17.45 -12.12
N ALA A 1170 -31.62 16.59 -11.40
CA ALA A 1170 -30.52 17.01 -10.55
C ALA A 1170 -29.27 17.32 -11.39
N GLU A 1171 -28.76 18.55 -11.26
CA GLU A 1171 -27.48 18.98 -11.81
C GLU A 1171 -26.33 18.71 -10.84
N ILE A 1172 -25.26 18.09 -11.32
CA ILE A 1172 -24.06 17.76 -10.54
C ILE A 1172 -22.93 18.69 -10.95
N ASP A 1173 -22.28 19.28 -9.96
CA ASP A 1173 -21.01 19.98 -10.12
C ASP A 1173 -19.86 19.06 -9.69
N LEU A 1174 -19.11 18.54 -10.66
CA LEU A 1174 -17.99 17.64 -10.38
C LEU A 1174 -16.83 18.36 -9.67
N LYS A 1175 -16.61 19.67 -9.94
CA LYS A 1175 -15.53 20.45 -9.32
C LYS A 1175 -15.81 20.62 -7.83
N GLU A 1176 -17.02 21.03 -7.47
CA GLU A 1176 -17.42 21.19 -6.07
C GLU A 1176 -17.43 19.85 -5.32
N THR A 1177 -17.92 18.78 -5.95
CA THR A 1177 -17.94 17.44 -5.33
C THR A 1177 -16.53 16.93 -5.05
N ALA A 1178 -15.60 17.07 -6.01
CA ALA A 1178 -14.20 16.69 -5.80
C ALA A 1178 -13.53 17.57 -4.72
N ALA A 1179 -13.84 18.88 -4.70
CA ALA A 1179 -13.31 19.80 -3.70
C ALA A 1179 -13.74 19.44 -2.26
N GLN A 1180 -14.91 18.81 -2.08
CA GLN A 1180 -15.34 18.31 -0.77
C GLN A 1180 -14.45 17.17 -0.25
N PHE A 1181 -14.09 16.22 -1.11
CA PHE A 1181 -13.14 15.16 -0.72
C PHE A 1181 -11.75 15.72 -0.38
N ALA A 1182 -11.29 16.76 -1.09
CA ALA A 1182 -10.06 17.46 -0.73
C ALA A 1182 -10.17 18.18 0.62
N LEU A 1183 -11.33 18.80 0.91
CA LEU A 1183 -11.61 19.43 2.20
C LEU A 1183 -11.64 18.43 3.35
N TYR A 1184 -12.23 17.24 3.16
CA TYR A 1184 -12.22 16.18 4.18
C TYR A 1184 -10.80 15.73 4.49
N ALA A 1185 -10.00 15.42 3.47
CA ALA A 1185 -8.59 15.06 3.67
C ALA A 1185 -7.84 16.17 4.41
N ARG A 1186 -8.04 17.44 4.04
CA ARG A 1186 -7.41 18.59 4.68
C ARG A 1186 -7.81 18.73 6.15
N LEU A 1187 -9.10 18.61 6.47
CA LEU A 1187 -9.60 18.74 7.84
C LEU A 1187 -8.90 17.76 8.79
N TYR A 1188 -8.84 16.49 8.39
CA TYR A 1188 -8.19 15.45 9.20
C TYR A 1188 -6.67 15.57 9.19
N ALA A 1189 -6.07 15.97 8.07
CA ALA A 1189 -4.64 16.24 7.99
C ALA A 1189 -4.21 17.36 8.94
N LEU A 1190 -4.96 18.48 8.99
CA LEU A 1190 -4.68 19.59 9.89
C LEU A 1190 -4.89 19.21 11.36
N ARG A 1191 -5.92 18.39 11.68
CA ARG A 1191 -6.12 17.87 13.03
C ARG A 1191 -4.94 17.01 13.49
N ASP A 1192 -4.38 16.19 12.60
CA ASP A 1192 -3.33 15.23 12.93
C ASP A 1192 -1.90 15.78 12.71
N GLY A 1193 -1.76 17.07 12.40
CA GLY A 1193 -0.46 17.72 12.16
C GLY A 1193 0.27 17.21 10.91
N ILE A 1194 -0.45 16.78 9.88
CA ILE A 1194 0.12 16.28 8.62
C ILE A 1194 0.43 17.45 7.69
N ALA A 1195 1.71 17.65 7.37
CA ALA A 1195 2.19 18.75 6.51
C ALA A 1195 1.97 18.53 5.00
N GLU A 1196 1.67 17.31 4.57
CA GLU A 1196 1.42 16.98 3.16
C GLU A 1196 0.21 17.78 2.63
N THR A 1197 0.31 18.31 1.41
CA THR A 1197 -0.74 19.11 0.77
C THR A 1197 -1.58 18.29 -0.21
N ASN A 1198 -0.98 17.26 -0.81
CA ASN A 1198 -1.64 16.44 -1.81
C ASN A 1198 -2.78 15.59 -1.19
N THR A 1199 -3.96 15.60 -1.83
CA THR A 1199 -5.19 14.98 -1.31
C THR A 1199 -5.08 13.47 -1.19
N TRP A 1200 -4.56 12.78 -2.20
CA TRP A 1200 -4.45 11.32 -2.13
C TRP A 1200 -3.38 10.87 -1.13
N ARG A 1201 -2.24 11.57 -1.06
CA ARG A 1201 -1.21 11.28 -0.05
C ARG A 1201 -1.70 11.55 1.38
N ARG A 1202 -2.55 12.57 1.58
CA ARG A 1202 -3.24 12.79 2.86
C ARG A 1202 -4.09 11.59 3.25
N TYR A 1203 -4.90 11.04 2.33
CA TYR A 1203 -5.69 9.83 2.64
C TYR A 1203 -4.81 8.61 2.94
N GLU A 1204 -3.71 8.41 2.21
CA GLU A 1204 -2.74 7.34 2.48
C GLU A 1204 -2.11 7.48 3.87
N GLU A 1205 -1.73 8.70 4.26
CA GLU A 1205 -1.17 9.00 5.58
C GLU A 1205 -2.20 8.81 6.70
N LEU A 1206 -3.42 9.31 6.51
CA LEU A 1206 -4.52 9.14 7.46
C LEU A 1206 -4.92 7.67 7.64
N ALA A 1207 -4.81 6.86 6.59
CA ALA A 1207 -4.98 5.42 6.66
C ALA A 1207 -3.88 4.76 7.50
N ARG A 1208 -2.62 5.16 7.29
CA ARG A 1208 -1.45 4.64 8.01
C ARG A 1208 -1.51 4.96 9.51
N ARG A 1209 -1.94 6.17 9.87
CA ARG A 1209 -2.10 6.61 11.27
C ARG A 1209 -3.36 6.05 11.95
N GLY A 1210 -4.27 5.44 11.20
CA GLY A 1210 -5.51 4.84 11.72
C GLY A 1210 -6.59 5.84 12.15
N SER A 1211 -6.35 7.14 11.99
CA SER A 1211 -7.19 8.22 12.54
C SER A 1211 -8.47 8.49 11.73
N PHE A 1212 -8.49 8.12 10.45
CA PHE A 1212 -9.65 8.22 9.54
C PHE A 1212 -10.28 6.85 9.22
N GLY A 1213 -9.56 5.76 9.51
CA GLY A 1213 -9.92 4.38 9.16
C GLY A 1213 -9.48 4.00 7.75
N ALA A 1214 -8.67 2.94 7.62
CA ALA A 1214 -8.03 2.56 6.35
C ALA A 1214 -9.02 2.26 5.21
N ALA A 1215 -10.14 1.58 5.51
CA ALA A 1215 -11.17 1.29 4.50
C ALA A 1215 -11.86 2.56 4.00
N LEU A 1216 -12.24 3.47 4.92
CA LEU A 1216 -12.89 4.73 4.54
C LEU A 1216 -11.95 5.64 3.73
N ALA A 1217 -10.66 5.66 4.08
CA ALA A 1217 -9.65 6.40 3.33
C ALA A 1217 -9.49 5.86 1.89
N ALA A 1218 -9.47 4.54 1.71
CA ALA A 1218 -9.42 3.92 0.39
C ALA A 1218 -10.67 4.24 -0.45
N ASP A 1219 -11.87 4.11 0.13
CA ASP A 1219 -13.13 4.44 -0.55
C ASP A 1219 -13.22 5.93 -0.96
N CYS A 1220 -12.71 6.83 -0.11
CA CYS A 1220 -12.63 8.26 -0.40
C CYS A 1220 -11.64 8.57 -1.52
N LEU A 1221 -10.49 7.87 -1.52
CA LEU A 1221 -9.49 7.98 -2.56
C LEU A 1221 -10.05 7.53 -3.92
N ASP A 1222 -10.70 6.37 -3.98
CA ASP A 1222 -11.31 5.84 -5.21
C ASP A 1222 -12.41 6.77 -5.73
N SER A 1223 -13.23 7.32 -4.83
CA SER A 1223 -14.26 8.31 -5.15
C SER A 1223 -13.65 9.60 -5.72
N TYR A 1224 -12.59 10.11 -5.09
CA TYR A 1224 -11.88 11.31 -5.56
C TYR A 1224 -11.23 11.09 -6.93
N GLU A 1225 -10.54 9.96 -7.12
CA GLU A 1225 -9.88 9.61 -8.40
C GLU A 1225 -10.89 9.52 -9.55
N THR A 1226 -12.05 8.91 -9.27
CA THR A 1226 -13.16 8.77 -10.21
C THR A 1226 -13.74 10.13 -10.61
N LEU A 1227 -13.99 11.01 -9.64
CA LEU A 1227 -14.48 12.38 -9.90
C LEU A 1227 -13.46 13.18 -10.72
N MET A 1228 -12.18 13.09 -10.39
CA MET A 1228 -11.11 13.76 -11.13
C MET A 1228 -10.98 13.24 -12.57
N GLY A 1229 -11.15 11.93 -12.79
CA GLY A 1229 -11.22 11.33 -14.13
C GLY A 1229 -12.39 11.87 -14.95
N MET A 1230 -13.60 11.87 -14.37
CA MET A 1230 -14.80 12.41 -15.05
C MET A 1230 -14.67 13.89 -15.39
N ARG A 1231 -14.06 14.70 -14.51
CA ARG A 1231 -13.76 16.12 -14.76
C ARG A 1231 -12.80 16.29 -15.92
N ALA A 1232 -11.76 15.48 -15.96
CA ALA A 1232 -10.72 15.60 -16.96
C ALA A 1232 -11.20 15.18 -18.36
N GLU A 1233 -12.07 14.18 -18.46
CA GLU A 1233 -12.76 13.83 -19.72
C GLU A 1233 -13.68 14.97 -20.23
N ARG A 1234 -14.31 15.70 -19.31
CA ARG A 1234 -15.39 16.66 -19.61
C ARG A 1234 -14.98 18.13 -19.52
N GLN A 1235 -13.70 18.43 -19.68
CA GLN A 1235 -13.16 19.80 -19.54
C GLN A 1235 -13.83 20.87 -20.42
N ALA A 1236 -14.53 20.49 -21.49
CA ALA A 1236 -15.26 21.39 -22.37
C ALA A 1236 -16.78 21.46 -22.08
N ALA A 1237 -17.28 20.70 -21.10
CA ALA A 1237 -18.68 20.65 -20.73
C ALA A 1237 -19.03 21.75 -19.71
N ALA A 1238 -20.32 22.09 -19.61
CA ALA A 1238 -20.80 23.02 -18.59
C ALA A 1238 -20.36 22.56 -17.18
N PRO A 1239 -20.00 23.48 -16.27
CA PRO A 1239 -19.53 23.14 -14.92
C PRO A 1239 -20.56 22.35 -14.10
N LYS A 1240 -21.85 22.54 -14.43
CA LYS A 1240 -22.97 21.76 -13.91
C LYS A 1240 -23.60 20.96 -15.03
N LEU A 1241 -23.75 19.66 -14.81
CA LEU A 1241 -24.35 18.74 -15.79
C LEU A 1241 -25.54 18.02 -15.18
N PRO A 1242 -26.66 17.87 -15.89
CA PRO A 1242 -27.76 17.04 -15.43
C PRO A 1242 -27.29 15.59 -15.32
N LEU A 1243 -27.77 14.83 -14.32
CA LEU A 1243 -27.40 13.42 -14.13
C LEU A 1243 -27.56 12.57 -15.40
N LYS A 1244 -28.56 12.89 -16.24
CA LYS A 1244 -28.81 12.22 -17.53
C LYS A 1244 -27.69 12.39 -18.57
N ALA A 1245 -26.84 13.40 -18.43
CA ALA A 1245 -25.68 13.61 -19.30
C ALA A 1245 -24.54 12.61 -19.03
N PHE A 1246 -24.59 11.86 -17.92
CA PHE A 1246 -23.62 10.83 -17.57
C PHE A 1246 -24.07 9.46 -18.05
N ARG A 1247 -23.12 8.60 -18.45
CA ARG A 1247 -23.38 7.20 -18.83
C ARG A 1247 -23.91 6.42 -17.62
N PRO A 1248 -24.73 5.36 -17.79
CA PRO A 1248 -25.28 4.60 -16.66
C PRO A 1248 -24.24 4.11 -15.64
N ARG A 1249 -23.05 3.71 -16.11
CA ARG A 1249 -21.92 3.32 -15.27
C ARG A 1249 -21.38 4.50 -14.45
N GLU A 1250 -21.26 5.67 -15.05
CA GLU A 1250 -20.79 6.89 -14.38
C GLU A 1250 -21.81 7.40 -13.36
N GLN A 1251 -23.10 7.29 -13.67
CA GLN A 1251 -24.17 7.58 -12.72
C GLN A 1251 -24.08 6.69 -11.48
N ALA A 1252 -23.74 5.40 -11.65
CA ALA A 1252 -23.54 4.48 -10.53
C ALA A 1252 -22.33 4.88 -9.66
N LEU A 1253 -21.19 5.18 -10.30
CA LEU A 1253 -19.98 5.64 -9.62
C LEU A 1253 -20.19 6.99 -8.90
N LEU A 1254 -20.96 7.91 -9.50
CA LEU A 1254 -21.33 9.18 -8.85
C LEU A 1254 -22.21 8.97 -7.63
N ARG A 1255 -23.16 8.01 -7.68
CA ARG A 1255 -23.97 7.64 -6.50
C ARG A 1255 -23.11 7.08 -5.37
N GLU A 1256 -22.12 6.26 -5.72
CA GLU A 1256 -21.16 5.71 -4.76
C GLU A 1256 -20.34 6.83 -4.12
N ALA A 1257 -19.74 7.73 -4.92
CA ALA A 1257 -19.00 8.88 -4.40
C ALA A 1257 -19.85 9.78 -3.49
N LEU A 1258 -21.11 10.05 -3.85
CA LEU A 1258 -22.03 10.83 -3.00
C LEU A 1258 -22.41 10.11 -1.71
N ALA A 1259 -22.55 8.78 -1.75
CA ALA A 1259 -22.78 7.97 -0.55
C ALA A 1259 -21.57 8.01 0.39
N GLN A 1260 -20.36 7.93 -0.17
CA GLN A 1260 -19.12 8.04 0.60
C GLN A 1260 -18.97 9.42 1.23
N ALA A 1261 -19.24 10.50 0.49
CA ALA A 1261 -19.24 11.85 1.06
C ALA A 1261 -20.21 11.97 2.26
N SER A 1262 -21.40 11.37 2.17
CA SER A 1262 -22.35 11.32 3.29
C SER A 1262 -21.82 10.53 4.50
N LEU A 1263 -21.11 9.43 4.27
CA LEU A 1263 -20.49 8.65 5.34
C LEU A 1263 -19.41 9.46 6.06
N VAL A 1264 -18.57 10.17 5.31
CA VAL A 1264 -17.52 11.04 5.86
C VAL A 1264 -18.13 12.20 6.65
N GLN A 1265 -19.20 12.84 6.15
CA GLN A 1265 -19.89 13.88 6.91
C GLN A 1265 -20.46 13.37 8.24
N LYS A 1266 -21.04 12.16 8.27
CA LYS A 1266 -21.49 11.55 9.54
C LYS A 1266 -20.33 11.32 10.48
N LYS A 1267 -19.18 10.88 9.97
CA LYS A 1267 -17.95 10.73 10.76
C LYS A 1267 -17.47 12.09 11.27
N ILE A 1268 -17.44 13.14 10.45
CA ILE A 1268 -17.08 14.51 10.89
C ILE A 1268 -18.01 14.97 12.02
N ALA A 1269 -19.32 14.78 11.88
CA ALA A 1269 -20.28 15.16 12.93
C ALA A 1269 -20.06 14.38 14.25
N PHE A 1270 -19.58 13.14 14.17
CA PHE A 1270 -19.25 12.30 15.33
C PHE A 1270 -17.90 12.66 15.96
N ASP A 1271 -16.85 12.77 15.16
CA ASP A 1271 -15.47 13.04 15.60
C ASP A 1271 -15.31 14.47 16.15
N PHE A 1272 -16.15 15.42 15.72
CA PHE A 1272 -16.10 16.83 16.14
C PHE A 1272 -17.42 17.27 16.80
N PRO A 1273 -17.70 16.84 18.04
CA PRO A 1273 -18.92 17.23 18.76
C PRO A 1273 -18.94 18.76 19.00
N GLY A 1274 -19.96 19.44 18.47
CA GLY A 1274 -20.05 20.91 18.42
C GLY A 1274 -19.94 21.52 17.01
N SER A 1275 -19.60 20.71 16.01
CA SER A 1275 -19.68 21.08 14.59
C SER A 1275 -21.09 20.90 13.99
N ALA A 1276 -21.95 20.11 14.63
CA ALA A 1276 -23.35 19.91 14.25
C ALA A 1276 -24.15 21.22 14.38
N ILE A 1277 -24.93 21.54 13.35
CA ILE A 1277 -25.84 22.71 13.30
C ILE A 1277 -27.14 22.37 14.00
#